data_AF-A0A5C6W692-F1
#
_entry.id   AF-A0A5C6W692-F1
#
_cell.length_a   1.000
_cell.length_b   1.000
_cell.length_c   1.000
_cell.angle_alpha   90.00
_cell.angle_beta   90.00
_cell.angle_gamma   90.00
#
_symmetry.space_group_name_H-M   'P 1'
#
loop_
_entity.id
_entity.type
_entity.pdbx_description
1 polymer ?
#
loop_
_entity_poly.entity_id
_entity_poly.type
_entity_poly.pdbx_seq_one_letter_code
_entity_poly.pdbx_strand_id
1 'polypeptide(L)'
;MRKMVSVLSVLAILFSIFPVSVVPTISAATNDLEDNLILWYNFEQSPDSKTVKDQSGHNHDGVLNNNATLVTAEKGGAVQLDGDQDFVTMPSGILDETKNVTISTWVNVESAKDWATLYSIGDFTANADYAINYALKSAGENGMLELFGPSPFPSIETAGISVNEWVHVATVISEQTMHHYINGVLQGSEPIGIDSGDIVSATNYIGYHAMAHEQVENKGLHGKVSDFRIYNKALSLNDIRELADFSFDIKEVEEVNVTTVVGTEPNLPAEVNVTYSNNTTEKRPVVWDEISSDKYASAGSFMVEGTIEGSTIKAKANITVTTDKEITSVETISVSTTEGSLPNLPATIKVFYADNSSDEVNVTWDAIKEDQYRTAGTSFTINGTVEGMTEKVEAFVYVTTNVSGDLVAWYKFDRLQGNLVPDLSGSGMHGTSVNGGTLQTVESKPAIDLDHNNKQHVTLPSGIVNNVDDFTLSTWVYLDSKTGDWARIFDFGNGANQSTVFLTPNLRLDMRGSITTATSGAPKVGEWTHLAISKIGDQYTMYSNGLPVSKLTDDRAPGLTTRNFIGRSNYAADPYLDGKISDFRIYNEGLNEEEISQVIAESFSDEDAVNKAKETLSLGDTSAIVSNMDLPSAAGNGVTVSWTSNNQDIISNEGNVKRPSLKEENATITLTATLSRNGYTDTKDYRVTVLADNIVSVEELNVMTPENFPPKLPEKVVVNYYDDSQGEMSVEWEDYSLDKLAKSNSFKVNGTVYGTDIKAVANIHVADLVSVDDVHVTTAQNVEPNLPDTVTAHYSNGMTDQLAVDWNEVNKNQYAKTGSFTIEGAAAKYNYTNPLIEQRADPNIYKHTDGYYYFTASVPEYNRIVMRRAKTIQGLANAEEVTIWEAHESGEMAVHIWAPEVHFVDGKWYIHFAAGHSDDIWKIRPYVLESGDENPLTGTWVEKGMVQKSEDDAFSFTDFSLDATIFEHNGKRYFIWAQKEEGISNLYMAEMENAWTIKGKPMLLATPDYEWERRGFWVNEGPDVIKRNGKIFVSFSASATDSNYAIGLLTASDDSDLMDPKSWYKSPKPVMESNDATGQYGPGHSTFTVAEDGVTDILVYHSRSYKEIDGDPLYDPNRHTRVKKLTWNADGTPNFGIPNADGLVEGPTIEVKAHVTVIENTGYQTKNKFSLDKLEANKQLYVTTSVTNNSDAKESIMVVMALYDAENKMVDMKSTSKQISKGKEEAYKLGLKLPKSVEGHKVKVFVWKGESLEETSMMPVSKGFVLE
;
A
#
# COMPACT_ATOMS: atom_id res chain seq x y z
N MET A 1 -106.78 -19.48 29.24
CA MET A 1 -107.36 -20.23 30.38
C MET A 1 -106.33 -21.24 30.88
N ARG A 2 -106.04 -21.29 32.20
CA ARG A 2 -105.43 -22.39 33.02
C ARG A 2 -104.11 -23.06 32.54
N LYS A 3 -103.15 -23.51 33.38
CA LYS A 3 -102.70 -23.34 34.79
C LYS A 3 -101.41 -24.23 34.91
N MET A 4 -100.43 -24.13 35.82
CA MET A 4 -99.86 -23.17 36.79
C MET A 4 -98.94 -23.97 37.76
N VAL A 5 -97.93 -23.32 38.38
CA VAL A 5 -96.94 -23.81 39.41
C VAL A 5 -95.66 -24.41 38.78
N SER A 6 -94.39 -24.12 39.17
CA SER A 6 -93.71 -23.05 39.98
C SER A 6 -92.17 -23.07 39.68
N VAL A 7 -91.43 -21.95 39.55
CA VAL A 7 -90.71 -21.11 40.58
C VAL A 7 -89.48 -21.83 41.21
N LEU A 8 -88.23 -21.32 41.26
CA LEU A 8 -87.71 -19.93 41.41
C LEU A 8 -86.30 -19.64 40.81
N SER A 9 -86.19 -18.74 39.80
CA SER A 9 -85.02 -17.87 39.40
C SER A 9 -83.61 -18.52 39.21
N VAL A 10 -82.43 -17.87 39.00
CA VAL A 10 -81.92 -16.46 38.95
C VAL A 10 -80.78 -16.34 37.87
N LEU A 11 -80.54 -15.13 37.28
CA LEU A 11 -79.42 -14.61 36.42
C LEU A 11 -78.70 -15.56 35.40
N ALA A 12 -78.73 -15.40 34.06
CA ALA A 12 -78.40 -14.25 33.15
C ALA A 12 -76.88 -14.00 33.00
N ILE A 13 -76.24 -13.83 31.82
CA ILE A 13 -76.55 -13.75 30.35
C ILE A 13 -75.25 -14.21 29.62
N LEU A 14 -75.24 -15.01 28.55
CA LEU A 14 -75.29 -14.62 27.12
C LEU A 14 -75.45 -15.87 26.23
N PHE A 15 -76.07 -15.74 25.05
CA PHE A 15 -76.38 -16.84 24.12
C PHE A 15 -75.85 -16.53 22.72
N SER A 16 -75.32 -17.53 22.02
CA SER A 16 -75.16 -17.52 20.56
C SER A 16 -75.69 -18.84 19.99
N ILE A 17 -76.67 -18.75 19.09
CA ILE A 17 -77.38 -19.88 18.49
C ILE A 17 -76.78 -20.10 17.10
N PHE A 18 -76.32 -21.31 16.79
CA PHE A 18 -75.88 -21.68 15.43
C PHE A 18 -77.08 -21.81 14.48
N PRO A 19 -77.13 -21.07 13.35
CA PRO A 19 -77.96 -21.41 12.20
C PRO A 19 -77.19 -22.32 11.22
N VAL A 20 -77.92 -23.10 10.43
CA VAL A 20 -77.36 -23.92 9.35
C VAL A 20 -76.89 -23.03 8.20
N SER A 21 -75.64 -23.19 7.77
CA SER A 21 -75.11 -22.55 6.56
C SER A 21 -75.09 -23.51 5.37
N VAL A 22 -75.35 -22.93 4.20
CA VAL A 22 -75.44 -23.56 2.89
C VAL A 22 -74.09 -24.17 2.47
N VAL A 23 -74.10 -25.31 1.77
CA VAL A 23 -72.92 -25.80 1.05
C VAL A 23 -72.63 -24.84 -0.11
N PRO A 24 -71.52 -24.08 -0.10
CA PRO A 24 -71.13 -23.38 -1.31
C PRO A 24 -70.69 -24.43 -2.33
N THR A 25 -71.28 -24.38 -3.52
CA THR A 25 -70.59 -24.86 -4.72
C THR A 25 -69.20 -24.23 -4.74
N ILE A 26 -68.16 -25.03 -4.95
CA ILE A 26 -66.88 -24.49 -5.41
C ILE A 26 -67.12 -23.93 -6.80
N SER A 27 -67.46 -22.64 -6.84
CA SER A 27 -67.17 -21.80 -7.99
C SER A 27 -65.68 -21.87 -8.22
N ALA A 28 -65.25 -21.80 -9.48
CA ALA A 28 -63.87 -21.38 -9.74
C ALA A 28 -63.62 -20.07 -8.98
N ALA A 29 -62.47 -19.95 -8.33
CA ALA A 29 -62.07 -18.70 -7.70
C ALA A 29 -62.02 -17.63 -8.79
N THR A 30 -62.72 -16.52 -8.57
CA THR A 30 -62.85 -15.43 -9.53
C THR A 30 -61.87 -14.31 -9.19
N ASN A 31 -60.90 -14.07 -10.07
CA ASN A 31 -60.01 -12.89 -10.17
C ASN A 31 -59.71 -12.12 -8.86
N ASP A 32 -58.80 -12.62 -8.01
CA ASP A 32 -58.29 -11.87 -6.83
C ASP A 32 -57.31 -10.73 -7.24
N LEU A 33 -56.82 -10.76 -8.49
CA LEU A 33 -55.90 -9.77 -9.08
C LEU A 33 -56.55 -8.43 -9.47
N GLU A 34 -57.86 -8.28 -9.33
CA GLU A 34 -58.58 -7.00 -9.53
C GLU A 34 -58.97 -6.33 -8.20
N ASP A 35 -58.91 -7.04 -7.07
CA ASP A 35 -59.27 -6.51 -5.76
C ASP A 35 -58.19 -5.57 -5.18
N ASN A 36 -58.61 -4.49 -4.53
CA ASN A 36 -57.76 -3.43 -3.94
C ASN A 36 -56.81 -2.74 -4.93
N LEU A 37 -57.14 -2.76 -6.22
CA LEU A 37 -56.41 -2.06 -7.29
C LEU A 37 -56.62 -0.54 -7.18
N ILE A 38 -55.55 0.22 -6.95
CA ILE A 38 -55.55 1.69 -6.91
C ILE A 38 -55.45 2.28 -8.32
N LEU A 39 -54.68 1.61 -9.19
CA LEU A 39 -54.34 2.07 -10.52
C LEU A 39 -54.17 0.88 -11.47
N TRP A 40 -54.71 1.00 -12.69
CA TRP A 40 -54.38 0.06 -13.76
C TRP A 40 -54.33 0.73 -15.13
N TYR A 41 -53.14 0.75 -15.73
CA TYR A 41 -52.92 1.12 -17.11
C TYR A 41 -52.61 -0.14 -17.94
N ASN A 42 -53.63 -0.65 -18.63
CA ASN A 42 -53.44 -1.67 -19.68
C ASN A 42 -53.03 -1.06 -21.03
N PHE A 43 -52.96 0.28 -21.14
CA PHE A 43 -52.59 1.05 -22.32
C PHE A 43 -53.37 0.76 -23.63
N GLU A 44 -54.45 -0.04 -23.57
CA GLU A 44 -55.29 -0.41 -24.73
C GLU A 44 -56.25 0.70 -25.18
N GLN A 45 -56.58 1.64 -24.29
CA GLN A 45 -57.63 2.63 -24.52
C GLN A 45 -57.20 4.04 -24.07
N SER A 46 -57.42 5.02 -24.96
CA SER A 46 -57.34 6.44 -24.64
C SER A 46 -58.61 7.16 -25.10
N PRO A 47 -59.16 8.11 -24.32
CA PRO A 47 -60.24 8.99 -24.76
C PRO A 47 -59.76 10.06 -25.77
N ASP A 48 -58.45 10.31 -25.90
CA ASP A 48 -57.87 11.25 -26.87
C ASP A 48 -56.46 10.80 -27.33
N SER A 49 -55.51 11.72 -27.52
CA SER A 49 -54.12 11.41 -27.90
C SER A 49 -53.11 11.72 -26.78
N LYS A 50 -53.58 11.95 -25.55
CA LYS A 50 -52.78 12.40 -24.41
C LYS A 50 -53.14 11.73 -23.09
N THR A 51 -54.33 11.15 -22.94
CA THR A 51 -54.71 10.46 -21.70
C THR A 51 -54.37 8.97 -21.73
N VAL A 52 -53.92 8.41 -20.61
CA VAL A 52 -53.90 6.97 -20.36
C VAL A 52 -55.08 6.64 -19.45
N LYS A 53 -56.05 5.84 -19.92
CA LYS A 53 -57.27 5.58 -19.16
C LYS A 53 -57.01 4.56 -18.04
N ASP A 54 -57.24 4.97 -16.80
CA ASP A 54 -57.27 4.08 -15.64
C ASP A 54 -58.46 3.10 -15.71
N GLN A 55 -58.14 1.82 -15.56
CA GLN A 55 -59.09 0.70 -15.62
C GLN A 55 -59.47 0.17 -14.22
N SER A 56 -58.85 0.64 -13.13
CA SER A 56 -59.19 0.24 -11.76
C SER A 56 -60.59 0.70 -11.32
N GLY A 57 -61.15 1.70 -12.01
CA GLY A 57 -62.43 2.32 -11.66
C GLY A 57 -62.31 3.54 -10.75
N HIS A 58 -61.09 3.86 -10.27
CA HIS A 58 -60.84 5.03 -9.43
C HIS A 58 -60.74 6.36 -10.22
N ASN A 59 -60.59 6.29 -11.54
CA ASN A 59 -60.39 7.42 -12.46
C ASN A 59 -59.06 8.15 -12.24
N HIS A 60 -58.04 7.40 -11.86
CA HIS A 60 -56.66 7.88 -11.77
C HIS A 60 -55.98 7.98 -13.15
N ASP A 61 -56.67 8.63 -14.09
CA ASP A 61 -56.25 8.76 -15.49
C ASP A 61 -54.88 9.46 -15.61
N GLY A 62 -53.96 8.83 -16.35
CA GLY A 62 -52.62 9.32 -16.58
C GLY A 62 -52.51 10.25 -17.77
N VAL A 63 -51.36 10.92 -17.91
CA VAL A 63 -51.07 11.83 -19.02
C VAL A 63 -49.79 11.40 -19.74
N LEU A 64 -49.87 11.20 -21.06
CA LEU A 64 -48.73 11.04 -21.96
C LEU A 64 -48.06 12.39 -22.19
N ASN A 65 -46.75 12.45 -21.95
CA ASN A 65 -45.92 13.62 -22.17
C ASN A 65 -44.97 13.40 -23.35
N ASN A 66 -44.59 14.49 -24.00
CA ASN A 66 -43.68 14.52 -25.15
C ASN A 66 -44.17 13.63 -26.31
N ASN A 67 -43.35 12.70 -26.81
CA ASN A 67 -43.65 11.79 -27.92
C ASN A 67 -44.21 10.42 -27.47
N ALA A 68 -44.40 10.21 -26.16
CA ALA A 68 -44.89 8.95 -25.61
C ALA A 68 -46.21 8.52 -26.30
N THR A 69 -46.24 7.30 -26.84
CA THR A 69 -47.35 6.81 -27.67
C THR A 69 -47.84 5.44 -27.20
N LEU A 70 -49.15 5.19 -27.35
CA LEU A 70 -49.72 3.88 -27.08
C LEU A 70 -49.55 2.98 -28.31
N VAL A 71 -49.06 1.77 -28.10
CA VAL A 71 -48.79 0.74 -29.11
C VAL A 71 -49.35 -0.61 -28.67
N THR A 72 -49.63 -1.50 -29.60
CA THR A 72 -49.92 -2.91 -29.28
C THR A 72 -48.62 -3.71 -29.30
N ALA A 73 -48.35 -4.46 -28.24
CA ALA A 73 -47.17 -5.30 -28.08
C ALA A 73 -47.53 -6.71 -27.58
N GLU A 74 -46.52 -7.54 -27.29
CA GLU A 74 -46.69 -8.94 -26.91
C GLU A 74 -47.49 -9.13 -25.61
N LYS A 75 -47.27 -8.24 -24.63
CA LYS A 75 -47.98 -8.21 -23.33
C LYS A 75 -49.26 -7.37 -23.35
N GLY A 76 -49.83 -7.13 -24.53
CA GLY A 76 -51.01 -6.29 -24.75
C GLY A 76 -50.65 -4.85 -25.12
N GLY A 77 -51.55 -3.92 -24.84
CA GLY A 77 -51.31 -2.48 -24.94
C GLY A 77 -50.10 -2.06 -24.08
N ALA A 78 -49.23 -1.25 -24.66
CA ALA A 78 -48.05 -0.70 -24.00
C ALA A 78 -47.90 0.79 -24.33
N VAL A 79 -47.24 1.54 -23.46
CA VAL A 79 -46.66 2.84 -23.82
C VAL A 79 -45.25 2.62 -24.38
N GLN A 80 -44.99 3.14 -25.57
CA GLN A 80 -43.67 3.25 -26.19
C GLN A 80 -43.02 4.57 -25.74
N LEU A 81 -41.78 4.48 -25.30
CA LEU A 81 -40.92 5.59 -24.88
C LEU A 81 -39.62 5.52 -25.68
N ASP A 82 -39.13 6.65 -26.19
CA ASP A 82 -37.93 6.73 -27.05
C ASP A 82 -36.61 6.93 -26.29
N GLY A 83 -36.68 7.13 -24.96
CA GLY A 83 -35.53 7.46 -24.11
C GLY A 83 -35.12 8.92 -24.11
N ASP A 84 -35.83 9.79 -24.83
CA ASP A 84 -35.60 11.24 -24.93
C ASP A 84 -36.65 12.02 -24.10
N GLN A 85 -36.80 11.62 -22.83
CA GLN A 85 -37.78 12.15 -21.87
C GLN A 85 -39.25 11.96 -22.27
N ASP A 86 -39.58 10.88 -22.98
CA ASP A 86 -40.95 10.37 -23.07
C ASP A 86 -41.38 9.74 -21.74
N PHE A 87 -42.59 10.06 -21.25
CA PHE A 87 -43.12 9.49 -20.00
C PHE A 87 -44.63 9.61 -19.80
N VAL A 88 -45.15 8.84 -18.84
CA VAL A 88 -46.52 8.97 -18.31
C VAL A 88 -46.49 9.66 -16.95
N THR A 89 -47.28 10.73 -16.76
CA THR A 89 -47.57 11.29 -15.43
C THR A 89 -48.76 10.56 -14.82
N MET A 90 -48.62 10.12 -13.58
CA MET A 90 -49.68 9.58 -12.73
C MET A 90 -50.23 10.69 -11.80
N PRO A 91 -51.49 10.59 -11.32
CA PRO A 91 -52.02 11.53 -10.34
C PRO A 91 -51.21 11.60 -9.04
N SER A 92 -51.18 12.77 -8.40
CA SER A 92 -50.63 12.96 -7.06
C SER A 92 -51.51 12.31 -5.99
N GLY A 93 -50.91 11.83 -4.90
CA GLY A 93 -51.65 11.23 -3.78
C GLY A 93 -52.02 9.75 -4.01
N ILE A 94 -51.37 9.08 -4.97
CA ILE A 94 -51.68 7.70 -5.37
C ILE A 94 -51.32 6.65 -4.31
N LEU A 95 -50.50 7.00 -3.31
CA LEU A 95 -50.15 6.14 -2.17
C LEU A 95 -50.80 6.59 -0.85
N ASP A 96 -51.57 7.68 -0.84
CA ASP A 96 -52.13 8.26 0.38
C ASP A 96 -53.05 7.24 1.09
N GLU A 97 -52.99 7.20 2.43
CA GLU A 97 -53.74 6.26 3.30
C GLU A 97 -53.40 4.76 3.11
N THR A 98 -52.44 4.40 2.25
CA THR A 98 -51.98 3.00 2.10
C THR A 98 -51.12 2.57 3.30
N LYS A 99 -51.12 1.25 3.60
CA LYS A 99 -50.20 0.64 4.59
C LYS A 99 -49.21 -0.32 3.94
N ASN A 100 -49.72 -1.11 3.01
CA ASN A 100 -48.98 -2.03 2.18
C ASN A 100 -49.31 -1.67 0.73
N VAL A 101 -48.31 -1.68 -0.16
CA VAL A 101 -48.50 -1.40 -1.60
C VAL A 101 -47.86 -2.50 -2.43
N THR A 102 -48.44 -2.81 -3.59
CA THR A 102 -47.73 -3.52 -4.67
C THR A 102 -47.75 -2.69 -5.94
N ILE A 103 -46.59 -2.43 -6.52
CA ILE A 103 -46.40 -1.85 -7.86
C ILE A 103 -45.98 -3.01 -8.77
N SER A 104 -46.64 -3.21 -9.91
CA SER A 104 -46.35 -4.31 -10.85
C SER A 104 -46.43 -3.82 -12.29
N THR A 105 -45.51 -4.25 -13.15
CA THR A 105 -45.57 -3.93 -14.59
C THR A 105 -44.72 -4.89 -15.43
N TRP A 106 -45.06 -5.02 -16.72
CA TRP A 106 -44.21 -5.61 -17.73
C TRP A 106 -43.38 -4.51 -18.42
N VAL A 107 -42.10 -4.76 -18.67
CA VAL A 107 -41.19 -3.88 -19.41
C VAL A 107 -40.43 -4.64 -20.49
N ASN A 108 -40.18 -3.98 -21.62
CA ASN A 108 -39.29 -4.42 -22.69
C ASN A 108 -38.31 -3.30 -23.00
N VAL A 109 -37.05 -3.46 -22.62
CA VAL A 109 -36.01 -2.43 -22.74
C VAL A 109 -35.35 -2.53 -24.11
N GLU A 110 -35.43 -1.50 -24.94
CA GLU A 110 -34.77 -1.51 -26.26
C GLU A 110 -33.30 -1.07 -26.15
N SER A 111 -33.01 -0.14 -25.24
CA SER A 111 -31.67 0.14 -24.71
C SER A 111 -31.78 0.84 -23.36
N ALA A 112 -30.83 0.66 -22.44
CA ALA A 112 -30.76 1.47 -21.23
C ALA A 112 -29.55 2.42 -21.28
N LYS A 113 -29.76 3.68 -20.89
CA LYS A 113 -28.71 4.57 -20.38
C LYS A 113 -28.43 4.15 -18.94
N ASP A 114 -27.28 4.56 -18.38
CA ASP A 114 -27.10 4.45 -16.94
C ASP A 114 -28.16 5.31 -16.21
N TRP A 115 -28.73 4.77 -15.13
CA TRP A 115 -29.88 5.32 -14.39
C TRP A 115 -31.16 5.54 -15.21
N ALA A 116 -31.44 4.69 -16.22
CA ALA A 116 -32.72 4.75 -16.95
C ALA A 116 -33.90 4.29 -16.06
N THR A 117 -34.75 5.22 -15.62
CA THR A 117 -35.85 4.97 -14.68
C THR A 117 -37.06 4.29 -15.32
N LEU A 118 -37.53 3.19 -14.72
CA LEU A 118 -38.82 2.56 -15.07
C LEU A 118 -39.99 3.28 -14.39
N TYR A 119 -39.89 3.60 -13.10
CA TYR A 119 -40.86 4.46 -12.40
C TYR A 119 -40.25 5.24 -11.22
N SER A 120 -40.81 6.42 -10.95
CA SER A 120 -40.56 7.22 -9.75
C SER A 120 -41.89 7.61 -9.11
N ILE A 121 -42.05 7.44 -7.80
CA ILE A 121 -43.30 7.72 -7.05
C ILE A 121 -42.94 8.34 -5.68
N GLY A 122 -43.22 9.63 -5.47
CA GLY A 122 -42.89 10.32 -4.21
C GLY A 122 -42.63 11.82 -4.37
N ASP A 123 -41.99 12.43 -3.37
CA ASP A 123 -41.45 13.79 -3.44
C ASP A 123 -39.92 13.72 -3.50
N PHE A 124 -39.34 14.28 -4.57
CA PHE A 124 -37.91 14.24 -4.87
C PHE A 124 -37.23 15.60 -4.64
N THR A 125 -37.86 16.50 -3.87
CA THR A 125 -37.25 17.78 -3.47
C THR A 125 -36.23 17.59 -2.33
N ALA A 126 -35.26 18.49 -2.23
CA ALA A 126 -34.15 18.40 -1.26
C ALA A 126 -34.55 18.49 0.23
N ASN A 127 -35.86 18.62 0.54
CA ASN A 127 -36.42 18.65 1.89
C ASN A 127 -37.55 17.60 2.08
N ALA A 128 -37.68 16.64 1.16
CA ALA A 128 -38.77 15.66 1.15
C ALA A 128 -38.55 14.50 2.14
N ASP A 129 -39.66 13.92 2.61
CA ASP A 129 -39.63 12.81 3.58
C ASP A 129 -39.28 11.46 2.92
N TYR A 130 -40.05 10.98 1.92
CA TYR A 130 -39.78 9.70 1.25
C TYR A 130 -40.22 9.62 -0.24
N ALA A 131 -39.49 8.85 -1.06
CA ALA A 131 -39.84 8.58 -2.47
C ALA A 131 -39.25 7.28 -3.04
N ILE A 132 -40.03 6.52 -3.83
CA ILE A 132 -39.60 5.27 -4.51
C ILE A 132 -39.07 5.56 -5.92
N ASN A 133 -37.91 5.00 -6.27
CA ASN A 133 -37.37 5.00 -7.63
C ASN A 133 -36.93 3.59 -8.02
N TYR A 134 -37.30 3.12 -9.22
CA TYR A 134 -36.69 1.91 -9.80
C TYR A 134 -36.04 2.25 -11.15
N ALA A 135 -34.73 2.04 -11.25
CA ALA A 135 -33.91 2.40 -12.40
C ALA A 135 -32.91 1.32 -12.80
N LEU A 136 -32.48 1.34 -14.05
CA LEU A 136 -31.47 0.45 -14.62
C LEU A 136 -30.09 1.11 -14.54
N LYS A 137 -29.13 0.43 -13.89
CA LYS A 137 -27.75 0.87 -13.74
C LYS A 137 -26.82 0.18 -14.74
N SER A 138 -25.63 0.75 -14.94
CA SER A 138 -24.57 0.22 -15.81
C SER A 138 -25.10 -0.11 -17.22
N ALA A 139 -25.89 0.82 -17.79
CA ALA A 139 -26.57 0.65 -19.08
C ALA A 139 -27.45 -0.62 -19.21
N GLY A 140 -27.98 -1.12 -18.10
CA GLY A 140 -28.92 -2.25 -18.05
C GLY A 140 -28.37 -3.55 -17.46
N GLU A 141 -27.08 -3.61 -17.09
CA GLU A 141 -26.48 -4.81 -16.49
C GLU A 141 -27.08 -5.17 -15.12
N ASN A 142 -27.45 -4.17 -14.32
CA ASN A 142 -28.12 -4.32 -13.02
C ASN A 142 -29.35 -3.39 -12.94
N GLY A 143 -30.29 -3.70 -12.03
CA GLY A 143 -31.35 -2.77 -11.63
C GLY A 143 -31.17 -2.30 -10.19
N MET A 144 -31.83 -1.21 -9.82
CA MET A 144 -31.74 -0.59 -8.50
C MET A 144 -33.10 -0.02 -8.09
N LEU A 145 -33.64 -0.51 -6.98
CA LEU A 145 -34.81 0.05 -6.30
C LEU A 145 -34.34 0.86 -5.09
N GLU A 146 -34.73 2.12 -5.01
CA GLU A 146 -34.38 3.02 -3.91
C GLU A 146 -35.64 3.58 -3.24
N LEU A 147 -35.56 3.74 -1.92
CA LEU A 147 -36.49 4.56 -1.15
C LEU A 147 -35.74 5.79 -0.63
N PHE A 148 -35.67 6.85 -1.43
CA PHE A 148 -35.12 8.13 -1.02
C PHE A 148 -35.80 8.64 0.23
N GLY A 149 -35.04 9.34 1.07
CA GLY A 149 -35.45 9.86 2.38
C GLY A 149 -34.20 10.24 3.20
N PRO A 150 -34.28 10.25 4.55
CA PRO A 150 -33.13 10.51 5.40
C PRO A 150 -31.95 9.56 5.12
N SER A 151 -30.75 10.11 4.92
CA SER A 151 -29.56 9.31 4.57
C SER A 151 -29.07 8.44 5.75
N PRO A 152 -28.70 7.16 5.52
CA PRO A 152 -28.71 6.44 4.24
C PRO A 152 -30.10 5.95 3.84
N PHE A 153 -30.43 6.04 2.55
CA PHE A 153 -31.70 5.55 2.01
C PHE A 153 -31.70 4.02 1.80
N PRO A 154 -32.77 3.30 2.16
CA PRO A 154 -32.91 1.88 1.85
C PRO A 154 -32.87 1.61 0.33
N SER A 155 -32.19 0.54 -0.08
CA SER A 155 -32.08 0.16 -1.49
C SER A 155 -31.98 -1.36 -1.71
N ILE A 156 -32.47 -1.82 -2.86
CA ILE A 156 -32.40 -3.22 -3.31
C ILE A 156 -31.80 -3.23 -4.72
N GLU A 157 -30.58 -3.75 -4.85
CA GLU A 157 -29.99 -4.06 -6.16
C GLU A 157 -30.60 -5.35 -6.73
N THR A 158 -30.82 -5.38 -8.03
CA THR A 158 -31.50 -6.48 -8.75
C THR A 158 -30.64 -6.93 -9.93
N ALA A 159 -30.93 -8.14 -10.44
CA ALA A 159 -30.46 -8.50 -11.77
C ALA A 159 -30.91 -7.47 -12.81
N GLY A 160 -30.08 -7.24 -13.84
CA GLY A 160 -30.42 -6.39 -14.96
C GLY A 160 -31.59 -6.92 -15.80
N ILE A 161 -32.10 -6.08 -16.68
CA ILE A 161 -33.19 -6.41 -17.58
C ILE A 161 -32.63 -6.63 -18.98
N SER A 162 -32.70 -7.87 -19.47
CA SER A 162 -32.30 -8.26 -20.83
C SER A 162 -32.93 -7.33 -21.88
N VAL A 163 -32.09 -6.75 -22.74
CA VAL A 163 -32.57 -5.92 -23.84
C VAL A 163 -33.39 -6.73 -24.84
N ASN A 164 -34.51 -6.16 -25.28
CA ASN A 164 -35.51 -6.72 -26.19
C ASN A 164 -36.30 -7.93 -25.67
N GLU A 165 -36.14 -8.33 -24.41
CA GLU A 165 -36.97 -9.36 -23.76
C GLU A 165 -38.08 -8.71 -22.91
N TRP A 166 -39.23 -9.36 -22.78
CA TRP A 166 -40.28 -8.92 -21.85
C TRP A 166 -39.97 -9.45 -20.46
N VAL A 167 -39.82 -8.53 -19.50
CA VAL A 167 -39.54 -8.82 -18.10
C VAL A 167 -40.65 -8.23 -17.23
N HIS A 168 -41.15 -9.02 -16.29
CA HIS A 168 -42.09 -8.55 -15.27
C HIS A 168 -41.32 -8.04 -14.06
N VAL A 169 -41.75 -6.90 -13.52
CA VAL A 169 -41.14 -6.21 -12.38
C VAL A 169 -42.23 -5.97 -11.35
N ALA A 170 -41.96 -6.29 -10.08
CA ALA A 170 -42.85 -5.91 -8.98
C ALA A 170 -42.10 -5.45 -7.72
N THR A 171 -42.56 -4.35 -7.13
CA THR A 171 -42.17 -3.89 -5.78
C THR A 171 -43.35 -4.08 -4.84
N VAL A 172 -43.12 -4.69 -3.67
CA VAL A 172 -44.11 -4.86 -2.61
C VAL A 172 -43.58 -4.20 -1.35
N ILE A 173 -44.36 -3.30 -0.73
CA ILE A 173 -44.11 -2.89 0.67
C ILE A 173 -45.15 -3.60 1.53
N SER A 174 -44.69 -4.37 2.50
CA SER A 174 -45.50 -5.11 3.46
C SER A 174 -44.85 -5.06 4.84
N GLU A 175 -45.61 -4.80 5.90
CA GLU A 175 -45.11 -4.81 7.29
C GLU A 175 -43.82 -3.98 7.46
N GLN A 176 -43.79 -2.79 6.85
CA GLN A 176 -42.63 -1.86 6.86
C GLN A 176 -41.35 -2.45 6.27
N THR A 177 -41.48 -3.46 5.39
CA THR A 177 -40.41 -4.09 4.62
C THR A 177 -40.71 -3.96 3.14
N MET A 178 -39.73 -3.52 2.36
CA MET A 178 -39.77 -3.43 0.91
C MET A 178 -39.21 -4.73 0.31
N HIS A 179 -39.89 -5.32 -0.66
CA HIS A 179 -39.49 -6.51 -1.40
C HIS A 179 -39.52 -6.19 -2.90
N HIS A 180 -38.61 -6.76 -3.67
CA HIS A 180 -38.59 -6.57 -5.12
C HIS A 180 -38.44 -7.90 -5.88
N TYR A 181 -39.16 -8.03 -7.00
CA TYR A 181 -39.27 -9.24 -7.80
C TYR A 181 -39.03 -8.94 -9.28
N ILE A 182 -38.24 -9.79 -9.92
CA ILE A 182 -38.01 -9.81 -11.37
C ILE A 182 -38.47 -11.17 -11.89
N ASN A 183 -39.37 -11.17 -12.89
CA ASN A 183 -40.02 -12.36 -13.43
C ASN A 183 -40.50 -13.31 -12.31
N GLY A 184 -41.25 -12.82 -11.32
CA GLY A 184 -41.77 -13.65 -10.22
C GLY A 184 -40.72 -14.25 -9.25
N VAL A 185 -39.45 -13.85 -9.36
CA VAL A 185 -38.34 -14.25 -8.48
C VAL A 185 -37.92 -13.09 -7.58
N LEU A 186 -37.96 -13.31 -6.26
CA LEU A 186 -37.51 -12.35 -5.25
C LEU A 186 -36.02 -12.01 -5.47
N GLN A 187 -35.71 -10.74 -5.69
CA GLN A 187 -34.36 -10.21 -5.83
C GLN A 187 -33.75 -9.83 -4.48
N GLY A 188 -34.55 -9.21 -3.62
CA GLY A 188 -34.13 -8.75 -2.30
C GLY A 188 -35.28 -8.28 -1.42
N SER A 189 -34.98 -8.00 -0.16
CA SER A 189 -35.93 -7.49 0.82
C SER A 189 -35.19 -6.61 1.83
N GLU A 190 -35.70 -5.41 2.09
CA GLU A 190 -35.06 -4.40 2.94
C GLU A 190 -36.09 -3.77 3.90
N PRO A 191 -35.85 -3.77 5.23
CA PRO A 191 -36.69 -3.06 6.19
C PRO A 191 -36.61 -1.55 5.99
N ILE A 192 -37.76 -0.88 5.85
CA ILE A 192 -37.84 0.57 5.61
C ILE A 192 -38.41 1.36 6.79
N GLY A 193 -39.05 0.69 7.76
CA GLY A 193 -39.52 1.32 9.01
C GLY A 193 -40.67 2.32 8.87
N ILE A 194 -41.30 2.38 7.70
CA ILE A 194 -42.45 3.24 7.38
C ILE A 194 -43.56 2.42 6.70
N ASP A 195 -44.81 2.87 6.82
CA ASP A 195 -45.93 2.34 6.04
C ASP A 195 -45.91 2.97 4.63
N SER A 196 -46.49 2.31 3.62
CA SER A 196 -46.41 2.82 2.22
C SER A 196 -47.09 4.18 2.01
N GLY A 197 -48.03 4.57 2.87
CA GLY A 197 -48.69 5.88 2.86
C GLY A 197 -47.94 7.00 3.56
N ASP A 198 -46.78 6.73 4.19
CA ASP A 198 -45.86 7.76 4.65
C ASP A 198 -45.06 8.38 3.48
N ILE A 199 -45.13 7.77 2.29
CA ILE A 199 -44.53 8.25 1.05
C ILE A 199 -45.43 9.31 0.42
N VAL A 200 -45.04 10.57 0.55
CA VAL A 200 -45.77 11.72 -0.02
C VAL A 200 -45.68 11.67 -1.54
N SER A 201 -46.66 11.00 -2.17
CA SER A 201 -46.71 10.72 -3.61
C SER A 201 -47.07 11.96 -4.45
N ALA A 202 -46.30 13.03 -4.32
CA ALA A 202 -46.51 14.32 -4.98
C ALA A 202 -46.16 14.32 -6.48
N THR A 203 -45.11 13.57 -6.87
CA THR A 203 -44.64 13.44 -8.25
C THR A 203 -44.47 11.97 -8.63
N ASN A 204 -45.27 11.52 -9.60
CA ASN A 204 -45.44 10.10 -9.91
C ASN A 204 -45.33 9.90 -11.44
N TYR A 205 -44.35 9.12 -11.89
CA TYR A 205 -44.02 8.94 -13.32
C TYR A 205 -43.71 7.49 -13.70
N ILE A 206 -43.99 7.14 -14.95
CA ILE A 206 -43.50 5.93 -15.63
C ILE A 206 -42.54 6.37 -16.73
N GLY A 207 -41.30 5.88 -16.72
CA GLY A 207 -40.27 6.15 -17.73
C GLY A 207 -39.39 7.39 -17.50
N TYR A 208 -39.55 8.11 -16.39
CA TYR A 208 -38.88 9.39 -16.12
C TYR A 208 -38.28 9.46 -14.73
N HIS A 209 -37.02 9.89 -14.65
CA HIS A 209 -36.32 10.10 -13.38
C HIS A 209 -36.83 11.38 -12.71
N ALA A 210 -37.40 11.29 -11.50
CA ALA A 210 -38.04 12.44 -10.85
C ALA A 210 -37.05 13.48 -10.26
N MET A 211 -35.78 13.14 -10.03
CA MET A 211 -34.77 14.10 -9.56
C MET A 211 -34.32 15.10 -10.63
N ALA A 212 -34.24 16.38 -10.25
CA ALA A 212 -33.96 17.49 -11.16
C ALA A 212 -32.57 17.50 -11.82
N HIS A 213 -31.54 16.91 -11.19
CA HIS A 213 -30.19 16.83 -11.80
C HIS A 213 -30.13 15.73 -12.87
N GLU A 214 -30.72 14.57 -12.59
CA GLU A 214 -30.80 13.42 -13.51
C GLU A 214 -31.64 13.68 -14.77
N GLN A 215 -32.59 14.62 -14.69
CA GLN A 215 -33.40 15.05 -15.84
C GLN A 215 -32.58 15.77 -16.92
N VAL A 216 -31.47 16.41 -16.56
CA VAL A 216 -30.61 17.15 -17.50
C VAL A 216 -29.85 16.18 -18.42
N GLU A 217 -29.55 14.97 -17.95
CA GLU A 217 -28.80 13.94 -18.69
C GLU A 217 -29.68 13.06 -19.58
N ASN A 218 -30.98 13.37 -19.67
CA ASN A 218 -31.91 12.70 -20.58
C ASN A 218 -32.03 11.18 -20.29
N LYS A 219 -32.08 10.81 -19.01
CA LYS A 219 -32.14 9.42 -18.48
C LYS A 219 -33.54 8.78 -18.54
N GLY A 220 -34.28 9.06 -19.62
CA GLY A 220 -35.58 8.41 -19.87
C GLY A 220 -35.42 6.94 -20.26
N LEU A 221 -36.45 6.13 -19.99
CA LEU A 221 -36.49 4.74 -20.44
C LEU A 221 -36.68 4.68 -21.97
N HIS A 222 -35.80 3.96 -22.68
CA HIS A 222 -36.02 3.62 -24.10
C HIS A 222 -36.54 2.19 -24.20
N GLY A 223 -37.83 2.06 -24.51
CA GLY A 223 -38.51 0.76 -24.52
C GLY A 223 -40.02 0.87 -24.38
N LYS A 224 -40.65 -0.22 -23.99
CA LYS A 224 -42.10 -0.36 -23.84
C LYS A 224 -42.47 -0.75 -22.42
N VAL A 225 -43.49 -0.11 -21.85
CA VAL A 225 -44.07 -0.48 -20.55
C VAL A 225 -45.51 -0.90 -20.76
N SER A 226 -45.89 -2.06 -20.21
CA SER A 226 -47.18 -2.73 -20.41
C SER A 226 -47.78 -3.11 -19.06
N ASP A 227 -49.11 -3.12 -18.99
CA ASP A 227 -49.87 -3.60 -17.83
C ASP A 227 -49.37 -3.06 -16.46
N PHE A 228 -49.28 -1.73 -16.33
CA PHE A 228 -48.80 -1.09 -15.10
C PHE A 228 -49.91 -1.00 -14.06
N ARG A 229 -49.66 -1.52 -12.84
CA ARG A 229 -50.64 -1.67 -11.76
C ARG A 229 -50.11 -1.19 -10.43
N ILE A 230 -50.97 -0.59 -9.61
CA ILE A 230 -50.71 -0.29 -8.19
C ILE A 230 -51.87 -0.84 -7.35
N TYR A 231 -51.54 -1.53 -6.25
CA TYR A 231 -52.48 -2.19 -5.33
C TYR A 231 -52.34 -1.65 -3.90
N ASN A 232 -53.45 -1.44 -3.19
CA ASN A 232 -53.49 -1.19 -1.73
C ASN A 232 -53.47 -2.52 -0.93
N LYS A 233 -52.68 -3.48 -1.40
CA LYS A 233 -52.35 -4.72 -0.70
C LYS A 233 -50.93 -5.15 -1.07
N ALA A 234 -50.28 -5.83 -0.14
CA ALA A 234 -49.17 -6.71 -0.49
C ALA A 234 -49.77 -7.91 -1.24
N LEU A 235 -49.39 -8.08 -2.51
CA LEU A 235 -49.74 -9.27 -3.27
C LEU A 235 -48.95 -10.48 -2.77
N SER A 236 -49.55 -11.66 -2.83
CA SER A 236 -48.83 -12.89 -2.51
C SER A 236 -47.82 -13.23 -3.61
N LEU A 237 -46.84 -14.08 -3.29
CA LEU A 237 -45.88 -14.58 -4.28
C LEU A 237 -46.57 -15.31 -5.46
N ASN A 238 -47.70 -15.99 -5.20
CA ASN A 238 -48.48 -16.63 -6.26
C ASN A 238 -49.14 -15.57 -7.18
N ASP A 239 -49.71 -14.50 -6.61
CA ASP A 239 -50.30 -13.40 -7.39
C ASP A 239 -49.25 -12.71 -8.28
N ILE A 240 -48.05 -12.44 -7.73
CA ILE A 240 -46.94 -11.83 -8.46
C ILE A 240 -46.45 -12.75 -9.59
N ARG A 241 -46.48 -14.07 -9.37
CA ARG A 241 -46.12 -15.08 -10.38
C ARG A 241 -47.18 -15.24 -11.47
N GLU A 242 -48.46 -15.11 -11.13
CA GLU A 242 -49.55 -15.06 -12.10
C GLU A 242 -49.42 -13.82 -13.01
N LEU A 243 -49.15 -12.65 -12.42
CA LEU A 243 -48.87 -11.41 -13.17
C LEU A 243 -47.60 -11.51 -14.05
N ALA A 244 -46.60 -12.29 -13.62
CA ALA A 244 -45.34 -12.49 -14.31
C ALA A 244 -45.36 -13.59 -15.40
N ASP A 245 -46.52 -14.16 -15.75
CA ASP A 245 -46.64 -15.33 -16.64
C ASP A 245 -45.65 -16.46 -16.25
N PHE A 246 -45.42 -16.65 -14.95
CA PHE A 246 -44.32 -17.45 -14.41
C PHE A 246 -44.54 -18.96 -14.59
N SER A 247 -44.33 -19.47 -15.80
CA SER A 247 -44.44 -20.89 -16.10
C SER A 247 -43.11 -21.61 -15.83
N PHE A 248 -43.09 -22.41 -14.77
CA PHE A 248 -42.07 -23.43 -14.60
C PHE A 248 -42.70 -24.80 -14.45
N ASP A 249 -42.52 -25.64 -15.47
CA ASP A 249 -42.70 -27.08 -15.29
C ASP A 249 -41.76 -27.53 -14.17
N ILE A 250 -42.36 -28.04 -13.09
CA ILE A 250 -41.62 -28.80 -12.08
C ILE A 250 -40.96 -29.97 -12.81
N LYS A 251 -39.64 -30.03 -12.74
CA LYS A 251 -38.82 -31.10 -13.32
C LYS A 251 -38.76 -32.29 -12.37
N GLU A 252 -38.63 -32.02 -11.07
CA GLU A 252 -38.44 -33.02 -10.03
C GLU A 252 -38.94 -32.49 -8.67
N VAL A 253 -39.48 -33.36 -7.83
CA VAL A 253 -39.85 -33.06 -6.43
C VAL A 253 -39.08 -34.02 -5.55
N GLU A 254 -38.45 -33.50 -4.49
CA GLU A 254 -37.69 -34.32 -3.56
C GLU A 254 -38.61 -35.24 -2.74
N GLU A 255 -38.25 -36.53 -2.60
CA GLU A 255 -39.04 -37.48 -1.79
C GLU A 255 -38.81 -37.27 -0.29
N VAL A 256 -39.89 -37.05 0.45
CA VAL A 256 -39.89 -36.90 1.91
C VAL A 256 -39.86 -38.28 2.57
N ASN A 257 -39.19 -38.40 3.73
CA ASN A 257 -39.28 -39.58 4.58
C ASN A 257 -39.81 -39.15 5.95
N VAL A 258 -40.85 -39.82 6.47
CA VAL A 258 -41.53 -39.46 7.73
C VAL A 258 -41.73 -40.72 8.57
N THR A 259 -41.53 -40.62 9.89
CA THR A 259 -41.81 -41.71 10.82
C THR A 259 -42.95 -41.32 11.76
N THR A 260 -43.91 -42.22 11.97
CA THR A 260 -44.99 -42.08 12.97
C THR A 260 -45.11 -43.36 13.80
N VAL A 261 -46.02 -43.38 14.77
CA VAL A 261 -46.26 -44.55 15.64
C VAL A 261 -47.63 -45.19 15.41
N VAL A 262 -47.77 -46.46 15.77
CA VAL A 262 -49.02 -47.22 15.66
C VAL A 262 -50.19 -46.46 16.30
N GLY A 263 -51.20 -46.16 15.49
CA GLY A 263 -52.41 -45.42 15.87
C GLY A 263 -52.30 -43.89 15.82
N THR A 264 -51.14 -43.33 15.49
CA THR A 264 -50.92 -41.87 15.33
C THR A 264 -50.78 -41.51 13.86
N GLU A 265 -51.55 -40.51 13.43
CA GLU A 265 -51.53 -40.03 12.04
C GLU A 265 -50.15 -39.41 11.70
N PRO A 266 -49.53 -39.74 10.56
CA PRO A 266 -48.22 -39.19 10.18
C PRO A 266 -48.26 -37.68 9.97
N ASN A 267 -47.37 -36.94 10.64
CA ASN A 267 -47.22 -35.51 10.44
C ASN A 267 -46.36 -35.23 9.20
N LEU A 268 -46.98 -34.75 8.12
CA LEU A 268 -46.31 -34.48 6.85
C LEU A 268 -45.92 -32.99 6.71
N PRO A 269 -44.77 -32.66 6.08
CA PRO A 269 -44.35 -31.27 5.96
C PRO A 269 -45.28 -30.48 5.04
N ALA A 270 -45.57 -29.22 5.39
CA ALA A 270 -46.44 -28.35 4.60
C ALA A 270 -45.81 -27.91 3.26
N GLU A 271 -44.51 -28.08 3.09
CA GLU A 271 -43.75 -27.70 1.88
C GLU A 271 -42.73 -28.78 1.50
N VAL A 272 -42.39 -28.85 0.21
CA VAL A 272 -41.37 -29.75 -0.35
C VAL A 272 -40.41 -29.00 -1.28
N ASN A 273 -39.18 -29.48 -1.38
CA ASN A 273 -38.21 -28.97 -2.36
C ASN A 273 -38.62 -29.41 -3.78
N VAL A 274 -38.61 -28.44 -4.68
CA VAL A 274 -39.02 -28.52 -6.08
C VAL A 274 -37.85 -28.06 -6.93
N THR A 275 -37.44 -28.87 -7.90
CA THR A 275 -36.53 -28.45 -8.97
C THR A 275 -37.36 -28.10 -10.20
N TYR A 276 -37.15 -26.92 -10.75
CA TYR A 276 -37.81 -26.45 -11.97
C TYR A 276 -37.03 -26.82 -13.24
N SER A 277 -37.65 -26.64 -14.40
CA SER A 277 -37.09 -26.98 -15.73
C SER A 277 -35.78 -26.25 -16.08
N ASN A 278 -35.55 -25.06 -15.54
CA ASN A 278 -34.29 -24.29 -15.62
C ASN A 278 -33.19 -24.80 -14.67
N ASN A 279 -33.47 -25.82 -13.84
CA ASN A 279 -32.65 -26.36 -12.75
C ASN A 279 -32.50 -25.46 -11.50
N THR A 280 -33.30 -24.40 -11.32
CA THR A 280 -33.38 -23.73 -10.01
C THR A 280 -34.24 -24.53 -9.05
N THR A 281 -33.88 -24.54 -7.77
CA THR A 281 -34.62 -25.20 -6.69
C THR A 281 -35.32 -24.21 -5.76
N GLU A 282 -36.53 -24.55 -5.32
CA GLU A 282 -37.36 -23.75 -4.42
C GLU A 282 -38.17 -24.66 -3.48
N LYS A 283 -38.61 -24.17 -2.33
CA LYS A 283 -39.68 -24.84 -1.55
C LYS A 283 -41.04 -24.45 -2.09
N ARG A 284 -41.95 -25.42 -2.19
CA ARG A 284 -43.35 -25.19 -2.60
C ARG A 284 -44.33 -25.86 -1.63
N PRO A 285 -45.45 -25.19 -1.29
CA PRO A 285 -46.53 -25.79 -0.52
C PRO A 285 -47.07 -27.08 -1.16
N VAL A 286 -47.38 -28.06 -0.31
CA VAL A 286 -47.94 -29.36 -0.70
C VAL A 286 -49.15 -29.71 0.15
N VAL A 287 -50.22 -30.15 -0.52
CA VAL A 287 -51.42 -30.70 0.11
C VAL A 287 -51.39 -32.21 -0.06
N TRP A 288 -51.09 -32.93 1.03
CA TRP A 288 -50.99 -34.39 1.02
C TRP A 288 -52.36 -35.08 0.90
N ASP A 289 -52.40 -36.21 0.20
CA ASP A 289 -53.62 -37.03 0.07
C ASP A 289 -53.97 -37.67 1.44
N GLU A 290 -55.27 -37.75 1.76
CA GLU A 290 -55.78 -38.19 3.07
C GLU A 290 -55.30 -39.60 3.45
N ILE A 291 -54.70 -39.74 4.64
CA ILE A 291 -54.13 -41.00 5.12
C ILE A 291 -55.19 -41.76 5.92
N SER A 292 -55.74 -42.82 5.35
CA SER A 292 -56.69 -43.68 6.07
C SER A 292 -56.06 -44.31 7.32
N SER A 293 -56.77 -44.27 8.45
CA SER A 293 -56.31 -44.78 9.76
C SER A 293 -55.83 -46.23 9.76
N ASP A 294 -56.37 -47.06 8.87
CA ASP A 294 -55.95 -48.47 8.73
C ASP A 294 -54.48 -48.61 8.27
N LYS A 295 -53.90 -47.57 7.64
CA LYS A 295 -52.51 -47.58 7.15
C LYS A 295 -51.48 -47.44 8.27
N TYR A 296 -51.81 -46.71 9.34
CA TYR A 296 -50.95 -46.52 10.51
C TYR A 296 -51.47 -47.23 11.77
N ALA A 297 -52.50 -48.08 11.65
CA ALA A 297 -52.99 -48.94 12.73
C ALA A 297 -52.04 -50.13 13.08
N SER A 298 -50.96 -50.33 12.32
CA SER A 298 -49.96 -51.38 12.55
C SER A 298 -48.59 -51.01 11.97
N ALA A 299 -47.50 -51.48 12.58
CA ALA A 299 -46.15 -51.13 12.17
C ALA A 299 -45.78 -51.65 10.77
N GLY A 300 -45.03 -50.86 10.01
CA GLY A 300 -44.67 -51.08 8.60
C GLY A 300 -44.55 -49.76 7.82
N SER A 301 -44.13 -49.82 6.56
CA SER A 301 -43.94 -48.62 5.73
C SER A 301 -44.92 -48.54 4.55
N PHE A 302 -45.35 -47.32 4.20
CA PHE A 302 -46.22 -47.04 3.05
C PHE A 302 -45.92 -45.65 2.47
N MET A 303 -46.24 -45.43 1.19
CA MET A 303 -46.06 -44.13 0.53
C MET A 303 -47.38 -43.34 0.51
N VAL A 304 -47.30 -42.03 0.70
CA VAL A 304 -48.38 -41.05 0.54
C VAL A 304 -47.98 -40.08 -0.57
N GLU A 305 -48.90 -39.78 -1.48
CA GLU A 305 -48.69 -38.78 -2.52
C GLU A 305 -49.25 -37.42 -2.09
N GLY A 306 -48.66 -36.34 -2.59
CA GLY A 306 -49.08 -34.98 -2.28
C GLY A 306 -49.21 -34.12 -3.53
N THR A 307 -50.20 -33.23 -3.52
CA THR A 307 -50.50 -32.32 -4.62
C THR A 307 -49.83 -30.98 -4.35
N ILE A 308 -48.91 -30.58 -5.23
CA ILE A 308 -48.31 -29.24 -5.21
C ILE A 308 -49.20 -28.32 -6.06
N GLU A 309 -49.54 -27.15 -5.52
CA GLU A 309 -50.39 -26.18 -6.22
C GLU A 309 -49.73 -25.73 -7.54
N GLY A 310 -50.50 -25.85 -8.63
CA GLY A 310 -50.06 -25.54 -9.99
C GLY A 310 -49.31 -26.66 -10.72
N SER A 311 -49.10 -27.84 -10.11
CA SER A 311 -48.28 -28.92 -10.71
C SER A 311 -49.07 -30.21 -10.98
N THR A 312 -48.66 -30.94 -12.02
CA THR A 312 -49.09 -32.33 -12.28
C THR A 312 -48.14 -33.37 -11.69
N ILE A 313 -46.94 -32.97 -11.22
CA ILE A 313 -46.01 -33.86 -10.53
C ILE A 313 -46.40 -33.92 -9.05
N LYS A 314 -46.73 -35.13 -8.60
CA LYS A 314 -47.02 -35.44 -7.20
C LYS A 314 -45.73 -35.45 -6.36
N ALA A 315 -45.77 -34.79 -5.21
CA ALA A 315 -44.84 -35.03 -4.12
C ALA A 315 -45.05 -36.44 -3.55
N LYS A 316 -44.03 -36.99 -2.90
CA LYS A 316 -44.11 -38.32 -2.27
C LYS A 316 -43.50 -38.29 -0.88
N ALA A 317 -44.20 -38.88 0.08
CA ALA A 317 -43.74 -39.10 1.44
C ALA A 317 -43.70 -40.60 1.73
N ASN A 318 -42.51 -41.13 2.00
CA ASN A 318 -42.29 -42.49 2.49
C ASN A 318 -42.52 -42.51 4.00
N ILE A 319 -43.65 -43.07 4.42
CA ILE A 319 -44.07 -43.16 5.82
C ILE A 319 -43.57 -44.48 6.41
N THR A 320 -42.99 -44.43 7.60
CA THR A 320 -42.69 -45.62 8.41
C THR A 320 -43.44 -45.56 9.74
N VAL A 321 -44.19 -46.59 10.05
CA VAL A 321 -44.98 -46.73 11.29
C VAL A 321 -44.23 -47.64 12.24
N THR A 322 -43.84 -47.13 13.42
CA THR A 322 -43.15 -47.85 14.49
C THR A 322 -44.09 -48.09 15.68
N THR A 323 -43.69 -48.88 16.67
CA THR A 323 -44.55 -49.19 17.83
C THR A 323 -44.50 -48.15 18.95
N ASP A 324 -43.52 -47.24 18.95
CA ASP A 324 -43.14 -46.40 20.08
C ASP A 324 -42.69 -45.01 19.61
N LYS A 325 -43.00 -43.93 20.36
CA LYS A 325 -42.58 -42.56 20.01
C LYS A 325 -41.09 -42.39 20.29
N GLU A 326 -40.29 -42.57 19.25
CA GLU A 326 -38.85 -42.39 19.30
C GLU A 326 -38.50 -40.90 19.25
N ILE A 327 -37.84 -40.40 20.31
CA ILE A 327 -37.21 -39.08 20.35
C ILE A 327 -35.94 -39.18 19.51
N THR A 328 -35.89 -38.43 18.41
CA THR A 328 -34.77 -38.47 17.44
C THR A 328 -33.65 -37.51 17.78
N SER A 329 -33.95 -36.41 18.47
CA SER A 329 -32.94 -35.46 18.95
C SER A 329 -33.49 -34.62 20.10
N VAL A 330 -32.60 -33.92 20.79
CA VAL A 330 -32.93 -32.97 21.86
C VAL A 330 -32.22 -31.65 21.59
N GLU A 331 -32.76 -30.56 22.10
CA GLU A 331 -32.10 -29.25 22.03
C GLU A 331 -30.73 -29.31 22.71
N THR A 332 -29.74 -28.66 22.11
CA THR A 332 -28.38 -28.60 22.66
C THR A 332 -28.35 -27.66 23.85
N ILE A 333 -28.10 -28.20 25.05
CA ILE A 333 -28.09 -27.43 26.29
C ILE A 333 -26.65 -27.06 26.65
N SER A 334 -26.36 -25.76 26.66
CA SER A 334 -25.08 -25.19 27.11
C SER A 334 -25.34 -24.23 28.28
N VAL A 335 -24.52 -24.32 29.33
CA VAL A 335 -24.66 -23.49 30.55
C VAL A 335 -23.27 -23.09 31.05
N SER A 336 -23.05 -21.81 31.31
CA SER A 336 -21.83 -21.31 31.95
C SER A 336 -22.02 -21.15 33.46
N THR A 337 -20.97 -21.42 34.24
CA THR A 337 -20.89 -21.12 35.67
C THR A 337 -19.50 -20.60 36.02
N THR A 338 -19.39 -19.74 37.03
CA THR A 338 -18.08 -19.33 37.54
C THR A 338 -17.47 -20.41 38.43
N GLU A 339 -16.14 -20.45 38.52
CA GLU A 339 -15.46 -21.40 39.41
C GLU A 339 -15.98 -21.36 40.86
N GLY A 340 -16.17 -22.55 41.45
CA GLY A 340 -16.75 -22.72 42.78
C GLY A 340 -18.27 -22.52 42.87
N SER A 341 -18.93 -22.03 41.81
CA SER A 341 -20.39 -21.87 41.77
C SER A 341 -21.08 -23.08 41.14
N LEU A 342 -22.21 -23.51 41.71
CA LEU A 342 -22.98 -24.63 41.18
C LEU A 342 -23.72 -24.20 39.89
N PRO A 343 -23.58 -24.93 38.76
CA PRO A 343 -24.29 -24.61 37.51
C PRO A 343 -25.81 -24.62 37.68
N ASN A 344 -26.48 -23.61 37.12
CA ASN A 344 -27.94 -23.52 37.09
C ASN A 344 -28.50 -24.17 35.81
N LEU A 345 -28.76 -25.48 35.86
CA LEU A 345 -29.30 -26.23 34.72
C LEU A 345 -30.81 -26.03 34.54
N PRO A 346 -31.33 -26.05 33.30
CA PRO A 346 -32.77 -25.92 33.04
C PRO A 346 -33.56 -27.13 33.54
N ALA A 347 -34.78 -26.90 34.05
CA ALA A 347 -35.64 -27.96 34.60
C ALA A 347 -36.46 -28.73 33.54
N THR A 348 -36.75 -28.07 32.41
CA THR A 348 -37.33 -28.65 31.20
C THR A 348 -36.36 -28.49 30.04
N ILE A 349 -36.45 -29.39 29.06
CA ILE A 349 -35.72 -29.29 27.79
C ILE A 349 -36.66 -29.60 26.63
N LYS A 350 -36.34 -29.05 25.46
CA LYS A 350 -37.09 -29.34 24.25
C LYS A 350 -36.57 -30.62 23.58
N VAL A 351 -37.47 -31.57 23.35
CA VAL A 351 -37.18 -32.82 22.62
C VAL A 351 -37.90 -32.81 21.28
N PHE A 352 -37.28 -33.44 20.27
CA PHE A 352 -37.78 -33.54 18.92
C PHE A 352 -38.03 -35.01 18.58
N TYR A 353 -39.21 -35.30 18.07
CA TYR A 353 -39.65 -36.65 17.71
C TYR A 353 -39.45 -36.92 16.21
N ALA A 354 -39.46 -38.20 15.83
CA ALA A 354 -39.30 -38.65 14.44
C ALA A 354 -40.38 -38.16 13.45
N ASP A 355 -41.46 -37.56 13.97
CA ASP A 355 -42.57 -36.93 13.26
C ASP A 355 -42.39 -35.39 13.10
N ASN A 356 -41.17 -34.87 13.38
CA ASN A 356 -40.82 -33.45 13.44
C ASN A 356 -41.62 -32.60 14.46
N SER A 357 -42.43 -33.21 15.33
CA SER A 357 -43.01 -32.50 16.48
C SER A 357 -41.99 -32.29 17.60
N SER A 358 -42.25 -31.32 18.47
CA SER A 358 -41.41 -31.06 19.64
C SER A 358 -42.24 -30.75 20.88
N ASP A 359 -41.88 -31.32 22.02
CA ASP A 359 -42.46 -31.01 23.33
C ASP A 359 -41.36 -30.51 24.30
N GLU A 360 -41.76 -29.70 25.29
CA GLU A 360 -40.94 -29.48 26.48
C GLU A 360 -41.21 -30.58 27.50
N VAL A 361 -40.15 -31.30 27.89
CA VAL A 361 -40.22 -32.41 28.84
C VAL A 361 -39.31 -32.16 30.04
N ASN A 362 -39.71 -32.66 31.21
CA ASN A 362 -38.89 -32.55 32.41
C ASN A 362 -37.62 -33.39 32.27
N VAL A 363 -36.48 -32.80 32.64
CA VAL A 363 -35.19 -33.49 32.70
C VAL A 363 -34.74 -33.60 34.16
N THR A 364 -34.30 -34.80 34.56
CA THR A 364 -33.62 -35.00 35.84
C THR A 364 -32.13 -35.11 35.59
N TRP A 365 -31.37 -34.05 35.90
CA TRP A 365 -29.92 -34.03 35.78
C TRP A 365 -29.24 -34.92 36.83
N ASP A 366 -28.17 -35.61 36.43
CA ASP A 366 -27.26 -36.30 37.33
C ASP A 366 -26.62 -35.29 38.32
N ALA A 367 -26.22 -35.75 39.50
CA ALA A 367 -25.68 -34.88 40.54
C ALA A 367 -24.28 -34.34 40.17
N ILE A 368 -24.17 -33.02 40.01
CA ILE A 368 -22.92 -32.30 39.80
C ILE A 368 -22.07 -32.34 41.08
N LYS A 369 -20.80 -32.73 40.98
CA LYS A 369 -19.85 -32.71 42.10
C LYS A 369 -19.05 -31.42 42.11
N GLU A 370 -18.70 -30.96 43.32
CA GLU A 370 -17.93 -29.73 43.54
C GLU A 370 -16.63 -29.68 42.72
N ASP A 371 -15.91 -30.80 42.63
CA ASP A 371 -14.65 -30.91 41.86
C ASP A 371 -14.81 -30.67 40.35
N GLN A 372 -16.03 -30.77 39.79
CA GLN A 372 -16.27 -30.56 38.36
C GLN A 372 -16.32 -29.08 37.97
N TYR A 373 -16.72 -28.20 38.90
CA TYR A 373 -16.82 -26.75 38.67
C TYR A 373 -15.83 -25.95 39.55
N ARG A 374 -14.84 -26.62 40.15
CA ARG A 374 -13.82 -26.02 41.01
C ARG A 374 -12.64 -25.37 40.27
N THR A 375 -12.52 -25.60 38.96
CA THR A 375 -11.38 -25.13 38.15
C THR A 375 -11.91 -24.43 36.91
N ALA A 376 -11.68 -23.13 36.80
CA ALA A 376 -11.97 -22.36 35.60
C ALA A 376 -11.23 -22.85 34.35
N GLY A 377 -11.76 -22.52 33.17
CA GLY A 377 -11.25 -22.96 31.86
C GLY A 377 -11.55 -24.42 31.53
N THR A 378 -12.23 -25.14 32.43
CA THR A 378 -12.68 -26.52 32.19
C THR A 378 -14.11 -26.55 31.66
N SER A 379 -14.48 -27.66 31.02
CA SER A 379 -15.86 -27.94 30.66
C SER A 379 -16.17 -29.40 30.96
N PHE A 380 -17.40 -29.69 31.36
CA PHE A 380 -17.85 -31.06 31.57
C PHE A 380 -19.28 -31.24 31.07
N THR A 381 -19.55 -32.43 30.54
CA THR A 381 -20.91 -32.84 30.23
C THR A 381 -21.58 -33.36 31.52
N ILE A 382 -22.81 -32.91 31.76
CA ILE A 382 -23.69 -33.48 32.78
C ILE A 382 -24.86 -34.16 32.08
N ASN A 383 -25.11 -35.40 32.47
CA ASN A 383 -26.10 -36.23 31.79
C ASN A 383 -27.44 -36.10 32.50
N GLY A 384 -28.50 -35.89 31.73
CA GLY A 384 -29.88 -35.85 32.17
C GLY A 384 -30.62 -37.14 31.81
N THR A 385 -31.63 -37.46 32.61
CA THR A 385 -32.59 -38.53 32.31
C THR A 385 -33.94 -37.90 31.98
N VAL A 386 -34.49 -38.24 30.82
CA VAL A 386 -35.83 -37.88 30.37
C VAL A 386 -36.69 -39.15 30.40
N GLU A 387 -37.92 -39.05 30.92
CA GLU A 387 -38.84 -40.18 30.96
C GLU A 387 -39.23 -40.59 29.52
N GLY A 388 -38.89 -41.82 29.13
CA GLY A 388 -39.13 -42.35 27.78
C GLY A 388 -37.89 -42.47 26.89
N MET A 389 -36.75 -41.87 27.25
CA MET A 389 -35.48 -42.06 26.54
C MET A 389 -34.62 -43.17 27.17
N THR A 390 -34.01 -44.02 26.34
CA THR A 390 -32.98 -44.98 26.77
C THR A 390 -31.56 -44.39 26.77
N GLU A 391 -31.30 -43.46 25.85
CA GLU A 391 -30.10 -42.62 25.84
C GLU A 391 -30.24 -41.50 26.88
N LYS A 392 -29.13 -41.06 27.48
CA LYS A 392 -29.14 -39.86 28.34
C LYS A 392 -29.00 -38.60 27.49
N VAL A 393 -29.65 -37.52 27.91
CA VAL A 393 -29.49 -36.19 27.31
C VAL A 393 -28.25 -35.51 27.89
N GLU A 394 -27.58 -34.66 27.12
CA GLU A 394 -26.31 -34.05 27.52
C GLU A 394 -26.46 -32.52 27.65
N ALA A 395 -26.08 -31.97 28.81
CA ALA A 395 -25.85 -30.54 28.99
C ALA A 395 -24.35 -30.28 29.15
N PHE A 396 -23.86 -29.27 28.43
CA PHE A 396 -22.46 -28.90 28.39
C PHE A 396 -22.24 -27.73 29.34
N VAL A 397 -21.56 -27.99 30.45
CA VAL A 397 -21.24 -26.98 31.45
C VAL A 397 -19.85 -26.42 31.17
N TYR A 398 -19.75 -25.10 31.04
CA TYR A 398 -18.50 -24.37 30.95
C TYR A 398 -18.20 -23.71 32.29
N VAL A 399 -16.99 -23.95 32.83
CA VAL A 399 -16.54 -23.35 34.08
C VAL A 399 -15.66 -22.15 33.72
N THR A 400 -16.21 -20.95 33.83
CA THR A 400 -15.49 -19.71 33.54
C THR A 400 -14.67 -19.26 34.75
N THR A 401 -13.61 -18.51 34.50
CA THR A 401 -12.97 -17.71 35.55
C THR A 401 -13.97 -16.65 36.03
N ASN A 402 -13.76 -16.12 37.23
CA ASN A 402 -14.43 -14.89 37.62
C ASN A 402 -13.74 -13.71 36.90
N VAL A 403 -13.99 -13.59 35.60
CA VAL A 403 -13.43 -12.54 34.72
C VAL A 403 -13.98 -11.17 35.11
N SER A 404 -13.33 -10.08 34.68
CA SER A 404 -13.82 -8.72 34.96
C SER A 404 -15.27 -8.57 34.49
N GLY A 405 -16.03 -7.71 35.18
CA GLY A 405 -17.44 -7.44 34.86
C GLY A 405 -17.65 -6.80 33.47
N ASP A 406 -16.56 -6.50 32.79
CA ASP A 406 -16.47 -5.71 31.57
C ASP A 406 -16.17 -6.59 30.34
N LEU A 407 -15.91 -7.90 30.49
CA LEU A 407 -15.74 -8.81 29.34
C LEU A 407 -17.10 -9.22 28.75
N VAL A 408 -17.38 -8.79 27.51
CA VAL A 408 -18.67 -9.01 26.83
C VAL A 408 -18.72 -10.37 26.13
N ALA A 409 -17.67 -10.75 25.40
CA ALA A 409 -17.62 -12.02 24.67
C ALA A 409 -16.18 -12.53 24.53
N TRP A 410 -16.01 -13.85 24.54
CA TRP A 410 -14.69 -14.51 24.38
C TRP A 410 -14.78 -15.82 23.60
N TYR A 411 -14.24 -15.82 22.38
CA TYR A 411 -14.14 -16.98 21.49
C TYR A 411 -12.70 -17.46 21.38
N LYS A 412 -12.37 -18.52 22.12
CA LYS A 412 -11.01 -19.09 22.13
C LYS A 412 -10.69 -19.98 20.91
N PHE A 413 -11.72 -20.45 20.20
CA PHE A 413 -11.63 -21.38 19.08
C PHE A 413 -10.87 -22.69 19.37
N ASP A 414 -10.94 -23.18 20.62
CA ASP A 414 -10.34 -24.45 21.05
C ASP A 414 -11.29 -25.66 20.99
N ARG A 415 -12.59 -25.41 20.77
CA ARG A 415 -13.63 -26.43 20.59
C ARG A 415 -14.82 -25.88 19.82
N LEU A 416 -15.52 -26.76 19.10
CA LEU A 416 -16.83 -26.49 18.49
C LEU A 416 -17.83 -27.54 18.99
N GLN A 417 -19.12 -27.18 19.02
CA GLN A 417 -20.21 -28.12 19.24
C GLN A 417 -21.11 -28.14 18.00
N GLY A 418 -20.84 -29.09 17.09
CA GLY A 418 -21.36 -29.00 15.73
C GLY A 418 -20.83 -27.72 15.08
N ASN A 419 -21.72 -26.79 14.76
CA ASN A 419 -21.37 -25.46 14.25
C ASN A 419 -21.29 -24.38 15.35
N LEU A 420 -21.67 -24.67 16.60
CA LEU A 420 -21.65 -23.69 17.69
C LEU A 420 -20.20 -23.35 18.10
N VAL A 421 -19.90 -22.05 18.16
CA VAL A 421 -18.66 -21.50 18.72
C VAL A 421 -18.98 -21.01 20.15
N PRO A 422 -18.48 -21.67 21.21
CA PRO A 422 -18.81 -21.30 22.57
C PRO A 422 -18.21 -19.94 22.95
N ASP A 423 -18.94 -19.21 23.79
CA ASP A 423 -18.51 -17.96 24.42
C ASP A 423 -18.11 -18.27 25.87
N LEU A 424 -16.88 -17.89 26.24
CA LEU A 424 -16.26 -18.17 27.52
C LEU A 424 -16.25 -16.96 28.47
N SER A 425 -16.83 -15.81 28.08
CA SER A 425 -16.97 -14.65 28.97
C SER A 425 -17.93 -14.90 30.13
N GLY A 426 -18.95 -15.73 29.90
CA GLY A 426 -20.09 -15.93 30.80
C GLY A 426 -21.37 -15.20 30.36
N SER A 427 -21.30 -14.34 29.34
CA SER A 427 -22.44 -13.60 28.79
C SER A 427 -23.41 -14.45 27.96
N GLY A 428 -22.97 -15.62 27.48
CA GLY A 428 -23.78 -16.53 26.68
C GLY A 428 -23.89 -16.10 25.20
N MET A 429 -22.98 -15.26 24.73
CA MET A 429 -22.97 -14.70 23.37
C MET A 429 -22.40 -15.70 22.35
N HIS A 430 -22.93 -16.93 22.29
CA HIS A 430 -22.38 -17.99 21.46
C HIS A 430 -22.43 -17.67 19.95
N GLY A 431 -21.32 -17.89 19.26
CA GLY A 431 -21.20 -17.71 17.80
C GLY A 431 -21.59 -18.98 17.04
N THR A 432 -21.67 -18.89 15.71
CA THR A 432 -21.92 -20.03 14.81
C THR A 432 -20.96 -20.02 13.63
N SER A 433 -20.20 -21.10 13.45
CA SER A 433 -19.37 -21.36 12.27
C SER A 433 -20.27 -21.69 11.07
N VAL A 434 -20.03 -21.02 9.95
CA VAL A 434 -20.80 -21.15 8.71
C VAL A 434 -19.91 -21.71 7.62
N ASN A 435 -20.46 -22.60 6.78
CA ASN A 435 -19.76 -23.34 5.73
C ASN A 435 -18.60 -24.23 6.21
N GLY A 436 -18.58 -24.58 7.50
CA GLY A 436 -17.72 -25.64 8.05
C GLY A 436 -16.26 -25.23 8.29
N GLY A 437 -16.01 -23.99 8.73
CA GLY A 437 -14.69 -23.57 9.20
C GLY A 437 -14.14 -24.54 10.25
N THR A 438 -12.89 -25.00 10.06
CA THR A 438 -12.33 -26.13 10.83
C THR A 438 -11.44 -25.65 11.97
N LEU A 439 -11.38 -26.39 13.08
CA LEU A 439 -10.39 -26.07 14.12
C LEU A 439 -9.02 -26.63 13.79
N GLN A 440 -8.00 -25.80 13.97
CA GLN A 440 -6.61 -26.17 13.87
C GLN A 440 -5.81 -25.62 15.07
N THR A 441 -4.63 -26.18 15.30
CA THR A 441 -3.64 -25.60 16.21
C THR A 441 -2.39 -25.25 15.43
N VAL A 442 -2.09 -23.96 15.33
CA VAL A 442 -0.89 -23.44 14.65
C VAL A 442 -0.06 -22.69 15.69
N GLU A 443 1.20 -23.11 15.89
CA GLU A 443 2.10 -22.55 16.92
C GLU A 443 1.46 -22.44 18.31
N SER A 444 1.01 -23.58 18.84
CA SER A 444 0.27 -23.73 20.11
C SER A 444 -1.07 -22.99 20.22
N LYS A 445 -1.44 -22.13 19.26
CA LYS A 445 -2.72 -21.40 19.29
C LYS A 445 -3.84 -22.22 18.66
N PRO A 446 -4.91 -22.55 19.41
CA PRO A 446 -6.13 -23.08 18.83
C PRO A 446 -6.83 -21.96 18.04
N ALA A 447 -7.25 -22.26 16.82
CA ALA A 447 -7.82 -21.28 15.90
C ALA A 447 -8.91 -21.92 15.04
N ILE A 448 -9.86 -21.10 14.58
CA ILE A 448 -10.74 -21.47 13.48
C ILE A 448 -10.07 -21.08 12.17
N ASP A 449 -9.91 -22.06 11.29
CA ASP A 449 -9.41 -21.91 9.92
C ASP A 449 -10.58 -21.61 8.98
N LEU A 450 -10.46 -20.51 8.24
CA LEU A 450 -11.48 -19.98 7.34
C LEU A 450 -10.93 -19.92 5.92
N ASP A 451 -11.41 -20.80 5.04
CA ASP A 451 -11.11 -20.75 3.60
C ASP A 451 -12.09 -19.82 2.88
N HIS A 452 -11.53 -18.87 2.12
CA HIS A 452 -12.29 -17.91 1.35
C HIS A 452 -13.10 -18.53 0.20
N ASN A 453 -12.61 -19.61 -0.42
CA ASN A 453 -13.28 -20.27 -1.54
C ASN A 453 -14.58 -20.93 -1.10
N ASN A 454 -14.55 -21.57 0.07
CA ASN A 454 -15.73 -22.14 0.72
C ASN A 454 -16.56 -21.09 1.49
N LYS A 455 -16.21 -19.80 1.42
CA LYS A 455 -16.92 -18.68 2.05
C LYS A 455 -17.13 -18.89 3.56
N GLN A 456 -16.11 -19.43 4.22
CA GLN A 456 -16.16 -19.79 5.64
C GLN A 456 -16.06 -18.55 6.51
N HIS A 457 -16.86 -18.50 7.57
CA HIS A 457 -16.92 -17.37 8.49
C HIS A 457 -17.61 -17.77 9.79
N VAL A 458 -17.52 -16.91 10.81
CA VAL A 458 -18.31 -17.04 12.05
C VAL A 458 -19.34 -15.92 12.10
N THR A 459 -20.59 -16.27 12.39
CA THR A 459 -21.66 -15.31 12.71
C THR A 459 -21.77 -15.17 14.23
N LEU A 460 -21.85 -13.93 14.72
CA LEU A 460 -22.00 -13.61 16.14
C LEU A 460 -23.42 -13.10 16.44
N PRO A 461 -23.91 -13.18 17.69
CA PRO A 461 -25.25 -12.73 18.04
C PRO A 461 -25.55 -11.26 17.69
N SER A 462 -26.83 -10.99 17.49
CA SER A 462 -27.35 -9.63 17.42
C SER A 462 -27.07 -8.91 18.74
N GLY A 463 -26.58 -7.69 18.65
CA GLY A 463 -26.37 -6.80 19.79
C GLY A 463 -25.10 -7.03 20.59
N ILE A 464 -24.12 -7.77 20.06
CA ILE A 464 -22.88 -8.11 20.77
C ILE A 464 -22.01 -6.89 21.17
N VAL A 465 -22.19 -5.73 20.51
CA VAL A 465 -21.56 -4.45 20.87
C VAL A 465 -22.60 -3.37 21.25
N ASN A 466 -23.80 -3.78 21.67
CA ASN A 466 -24.82 -2.82 22.11
C ASN A 466 -24.43 -2.19 23.45
N ASN A 467 -24.57 -0.86 23.52
CA ASN A 467 -24.31 -0.04 24.72
C ASN A 467 -22.85 -0.04 25.21
N VAL A 468 -21.89 -0.46 24.39
CA VAL A 468 -20.47 -0.16 24.64
C VAL A 468 -20.17 1.27 24.22
N ASP A 469 -19.47 2.02 25.07
CA ASP A 469 -19.05 3.40 24.81
C ASP A 469 -17.53 3.41 24.69
N ASP A 470 -16.82 3.24 25.81
CA ASP A 470 -15.44 2.78 25.81
C ASP A 470 -15.42 1.25 25.65
N PHE A 471 -14.56 0.73 24.79
CA PHE A 471 -14.55 -0.69 24.43
C PHE A 471 -13.21 -1.15 23.87
N THR A 472 -12.99 -2.46 23.88
CA THR A 472 -11.84 -3.09 23.26
C THR A 472 -12.22 -4.33 22.45
N LEU A 473 -11.73 -4.42 21.21
CA LEU A 473 -11.77 -5.62 20.39
C LEU A 473 -10.34 -6.17 20.27
N SER A 474 -10.12 -7.46 20.51
CA SER A 474 -8.78 -8.07 20.54
C SER A 474 -8.80 -9.45 19.90
N THR A 475 -7.84 -9.79 19.04
CA THR A 475 -7.75 -11.12 18.42
C THR A 475 -6.38 -11.41 17.81
N TRP A 476 -6.03 -12.69 17.66
CA TRP A 476 -4.91 -13.15 16.84
C TRP A 476 -5.37 -13.52 15.43
N VAL A 477 -4.61 -13.09 14.43
CA VAL A 477 -4.84 -13.36 13.00
C VAL A 477 -3.59 -14.00 12.39
N TYR A 478 -3.77 -15.05 11.59
CA TYR A 478 -2.75 -15.64 10.72
C TYR A 478 -3.32 -15.68 9.31
N LEU A 479 -2.71 -15.00 8.35
CA LEU A 479 -3.18 -15.00 6.96
C LEU A 479 -2.57 -16.18 6.21
N ASP A 480 -3.39 -17.00 5.57
CA ASP A 480 -2.91 -18.06 4.65
C ASP A 480 -2.65 -17.47 3.26
N SER A 481 -3.43 -16.47 2.84
CA SER A 481 -3.16 -15.64 1.67
C SER A 481 -3.76 -14.23 1.80
N LYS A 482 -3.46 -13.34 0.84
CA LYS A 482 -4.19 -12.07 0.67
C LYS A 482 -5.24 -12.25 -0.43
N THR A 483 -6.52 -12.25 -0.05
CA THR A 483 -7.66 -12.42 -0.96
C THR A 483 -8.20 -11.12 -1.56
N GLY A 484 -7.75 -9.97 -1.04
CA GLY A 484 -8.10 -8.63 -1.50
C GLY A 484 -8.17 -7.65 -0.34
N ASP A 485 -8.02 -6.35 -0.62
CA ASP A 485 -7.87 -5.31 0.41
C ASP A 485 -9.10 -5.13 1.30
N TRP A 486 -10.26 -5.57 0.81
CA TRP A 486 -11.55 -5.51 1.49
C TRP A 486 -11.94 -6.83 2.16
N ALA A 487 -11.02 -7.79 2.33
CA ALA A 487 -11.25 -8.87 3.28
C ALA A 487 -11.47 -8.30 4.69
N ARG A 488 -12.20 -9.02 5.55
CA ARG A 488 -12.51 -8.57 6.93
C ARG A 488 -12.00 -9.57 7.95
N ILE A 489 -11.26 -9.07 8.93
CA ILE A 489 -10.95 -9.82 10.16
C ILE A 489 -12.25 -9.95 10.96
N PHE A 490 -12.93 -8.82 11.17
CA PHE A 490 -14.32 -8.77 11.65
C PHE A 490 -15.07 -7.61 11.00
N ASP A 491 -16.40 -7.72 10.98
CA ASP A 491 -17.31 -6.72 10.42
C ASP A 491 -18.64 -6.79 11.18
N PHE A 492 -18.95 -5.76 11.96
CA PHE A 492 -20.17 -5.64 12.73
C PHE A 492 -21.05 -4.56 12.11
N GLY A 493 -22.33 -4.84 11.92
CA GLY A 493 -23.22 -4.03 11.09
C GLY A 493 -24.69 -4.24 11.39
N ASN A 494 -25.56 -3.53 10.66
CA ASN A 494 -27.01 -3.55 10.87
C ASN A 494 -27.84 -3.91 9.62
N GLY A 495 -27.18 -4.31 8.53
CA GLY A 495 -27.81 -4.60 7.24
C GLY A 495 -26.81 -5.17 6.23
N ALA A 496 -27.29 -5.63 5.07
CA ALA A 496 -26.38 -5.91 3.96
C ALA A 496 -25.73 -4.59 3.50
N ASN A 497 -24.42 -4.60 3.23
CA ASN A 497 -23.64 -3.39 2.91
C ASN A 497 -23.69 -2.29 3.99
N GLN A 498 -24.11 -2.58 5.23
CA GLN A 498 -24.20 -1.61 6.33
C GLN A 498 -23.25 -1.99 7.48
N SER A 499 -21.94 -1.85 7.25
CA SER A 499 -20.94 -1.98 8.30
C SER A 499 -20.94 -0.77 9.24
N THR A 500 -20.89 -1.06 10.54
CA THR A 500 -20.87 -0.11 11.64
C THR A 500 -19.45 0.02 12.21
N VAL A 501 -18.77 -1.11 12.44
CA VAL A 501 -17.34 -1.16 12.74
C VAL A 501 -16.70 -2.35 12.06
N PHE A 502 -15.57 -2.15 11.39
CA PHE A 502 -14.83 -3.25 10.76
C PHE A 502 -13.32 -3.02 10.75
N LEU A 503 -12.58 -4.13 10.66
CA LEU A 503 -11.13 -4.13 10.50
C LEU A 503 -10.72 -5.03 9.31
N THR A 504 -9.92 -4.48 8.41
CA THR A 504 -9.33 -5.20 7.27
C THR A 504 -7.94 -5.76 7.62
N PRO A 505 -7.45 -6.80 6.91
CA PRO A 505 -6.06 -7.26 7.01
C PRO A 505 -4.98 -6.21 6.70
N ASN A 506 -5.29 -5.13 5.97
CA ASN A 506 -4.36 -4.02 5.73
C ASN A 506 -4.37 -2.96 6.85
N LEU A 507 -5.04 -3.24 7.99
CA LEU A 507 -5.26 -2.32 9.11
C LEU A 507 -5.90 -1.00 8.72
N ARG A 508 -6.88 -1.04 7.80
CA ARG A 508 -7.94 -0.04 7.77
C ARG A 508 -9.00 -0.42 8.81
N LEU A 509 -9.13 0.42 9.83
CA LEU A 509 -10.25 0.47 10.77
C LEU A 509 -11.25 1.51 10.26
N ASP A 510 -12.53 1.15 10.26
CA ASP A 510 -13.64 2.07 9.99
C ASP A 510 -14.64 2.01 11.15
N MET A 511 -15.02 3.17 11.68
CA MET A 511 -16.02 3.39 12.73
C MET A 511 -17.10 4.31 12.20
N ARG A 512 -18.16 3.75 11.61
CA ARG A 512 -19.29 4.49 11.04
C ARG A 512 -18.84 5.66 10.14
N GLY A 513 -17.88 5.40 9.25
CA GLY A 513 -17.26 6.38 8.35
C GLY A 513 -16.09 7.17 8.94
N SER A 514 -15.69 6.94 10.20
CA SER A 514 -14.41 7.43 10.72
C SER A 514 -13.31 6.43 10.40
N ILE A 515 -12.33 6.83 9.60
CA ILE A 515 -11.33 5.90 9.06
C ILE A 515 -9.97 6.21 9.67
N THR A 516 -9.25 5.17 10.07
CA THR A 516 -7.82 5.24 10.37
C THR A 516 -7.08 4.02 9.83
N THR A 517 -5.82 4.20 9.44
CA THR A 517 -5.03 3.21 8.72
C THR A 517 -3.64 3.02 9.32
N ALA A 518 -3.14 1.79 9.39
CA ALA A 518 -1.79 1.47 9.88
C ALA A 518 -1.09 0.36 9.09
N THR A 519 -0.91 0.54 7.79
CA THR A 519 -0.38 -0.50 6.87
C THR A 519 0.98 -1.07 7.28
N SER A 520 1.83 -0.30 7.97
CA SER A 520 3.12 -0.76 8.50
C SER A 520 3.02 -1.81 9.62
N GLY A 521 1.88 -1.88 10.32
CA GLY A 521 1.61 -2.86 11.38
C GLY A 521 0.83 -4.10 10.92
N ALA A 522 0.52 -4.21 9.63
CA ALA A 522 -0.43 -5.20 9.12
C ALA A 522 0.04 -6.66 9.23
N PRO A 523 -0.88 -7.62 9.51
CA PRO A 523 -0.58 -9.04 9.46
C PRO A 523 0.04 -9.46 8.13
N LYS A 524 1.07 -10.30 8.23
CA LYS A 524 1.73 -10.91 7.08
C LYS A 524 1.16 -12.30 6.80
N VAL A 525 1.25 -12.72 5.54
CA VAL A 525 0.98 -14.10 5.14
C VAL A 525 1.99 -15.02 5.81
N GLY A 526 1.50 -16.06 6.48
CA GLY A 526 2.33 -17.06 7.16
C GLY A 526 2.79 -16.71 8.59
N GLU A 527 2.36 -15.58 9.17
CA GLU A 527 2.77 -15.14 10.51
C GLU A 527 1.56 -14.83 11.42
N TRP A 528 1.62 -15.25 12.70
CA TRP A 528 0.65 -14.83 13.72
C TRP A 528 0.87 -13.36 14.11
N THR A 529 -0.17 -12.54 13.98
CA THR A 529 -0.20 -11.14 14.42
C THR A 529 -1.34 -10.93 15.38
N HIS A 530 -1.07 -10.38 16.57
CA HIS A 530 -2.13 -9.93 17.48
C HIS A 530 -2.59 -8.52 17.09
N LEU A 531 -3.89 -8.31 17.03
CA LEU A 531 -4.51 -7.04 16.72
C LEU A 531 -5.49 -6.65 17.81
N ALA A 532 -5.45 -5.39 18.23
CA ALA A 532 -6.47 -4.83 19.10
C ALA A 532 -6.87 -3.41 18.69
N ILE A 533 -8.11 -3.05 19.02
CA ILE A 533 -8.67 -1.71 18.87
C ILE A 533 -9.28 -1.35 20.22
N SER A 534 -8.78 -0.31 20.86
CA SER A 534 -9.28 0.20 22.15
C SER A 534 -9.76 1.64 21.98
N LYS A 535 -10.95 1.96 22.51
CA LYS A 535 -11.47 3.33 22.66
C LYS A 535 -11.52 3.69 24.14
N ILE A 536 -10.83 4.76 24.51
CA ILE A 536 -10.87 5.38 25.85
C ILE A 536 -11.29 6.84 25.68
N GLY A 537 -12.47 7.21 26.18
CA GLY A 537 -13.08 8.52 25.92
C GLY A 537 -13.28 8.74 24.42
N ASP A 538 -12.66 9.79 23.88
CA ASP A 538 -12.65 10.11 22.44
C ASP A 538 -11.42 9.55 21.71
N GLN A 539 -10.56 8.74 22.35
CA GLN A 539 -9.33 8.25 21.74
C GLN A 539 -9.41 6.78 21.36
N TYR A 540 -9.45 6.52 20.05
CA TYR A 540 -9.14 5.22 19.47
C TYR A 540 -7.62 5.01 19.39
N THR A 541 -7.15 3.85 19.84
CA THR A 541 -5.80 3.34 19.56
C THR A 541 -5.90 1.94 18.96
N MET A 542 -5.25 1.74 17.82
CA MET A 542 -5.08 0.44 17.18
C MET A 542 -3.69 -0.10 17.50
N TYR A 543 -3.62 -1.36 17.93
CA TYR A 543 -2.40 -2.05 18.33
C TYR A 543 -2.09 -3.22 17.41
N SER A 544 -0.81 -3.40 17.09
CA SER A 544 -0.29 -4.62 16.44
C SER A 544 0.82 -5.22 17.29
N ASN A 545 0.70 -6.50 17.63
CA ASN A 545 1.58 -7.22 18.55
C ASN A 545 1.82 -6.50 19.90
N GLY A 546 0.81 -5.78 20.37
CA GLY A 546 0.84 -5.02 21.63
C GLY A 546 1.36 -3.58 21.52
N LEU A 547 1.93 -3.20 20.38
CA LEU A 547 2.44 -1.85 20.15
C LEU A 547 1.39 -0.97 19.45
N PRO A 548 1.20 0.30 19.84
CA PRO A 548 0.28 1.21 19.17
C PRO A 548 0.79 1.57 17.76
N VAL A 549 -0.01 1.29 16.74
CA VAL A 549 0.33 1.51 15.31
C VAL A 549 -0.49 2.61 14.63
N SER A 550 -1.64 2.98 15.19
CA SER A 550 -2.35 4.22 14.82
C SER A 550 -3.22 4.72 15.97
N LYS A 551 -3.54 6.02 15.93
CA LYS A 551 -4.47 6.69 16.83
C LYS A 551 -5.43 7.57 16.03
N LEU A 552 -6.65 7.70 16.52
CA LEU A 552 -7.72 8.53 15.96
C LEU A 552 -8.50 9.14 17.12
N THR A 553 -8.87 10.42 17.01
CA THR A 553 -9.76 11.08 17.97
C THR A 553 -11.17 11.15 17.39
N ASP A 554 -12.09 10.39 17.98
CA ASP A 554 -13.49 10.28 17.57
C ASP A 554 -14.35 9.77 18.75
N ASP A 555 -15.53 10.36 18.96
CA ASP A 555 -16.45 10.02 20.05
C ASP A 555 -17.54 9.01 19.66
N ARG A 556 -17.59 8.59 18.38
CA ARG A 556 -18.52 7.56 17.92
C ARG A 556 -18.31 6.25 18.69
N ALA A 557 -19.38 5.47 18.78
CA ALA A 557 -19.35 4.11 19.30
C ALA A 557 -20.18 3.18 18.40
N PRO A 558 -20.00 1.85 18.56
CA PRO A 558 -20.87 0.77 18.16
C PRO A 558 -22.27 1.16 17.71
N GLY A 559 -23.09 1.36 18.73
CA GLY A 559 -24.53 1.41 18.59
C GLY A 559 -25.11 0.03 18.30
N LEU A 560 -26.31 0.02 17.73
CA LEU A 560 -27.05 -1.22 17.48
C LEU A 560 -26.48 -1.98 16.28
N THR A 561 -26.21 -3.27 16.49
CA THR A 561 -25.75 -4.18 15.43
C THR A 561 -26.58 -5.47 15.42
N THR A 562 -26.91 -5.96 14.23
CA THR A 562 -27.73 -7.17 14.03
C THR A 562 -27.05 -8.20 13.13
N ARG A 563 -25.98 -7.81 12.41
CA ARG A 563 -25.23 -8.65 11.47
C ARG A 563 -23.74 -8.56 11.77
N ASN A 564 -23.26 -9.52 12.54
CA ASN A 564 -21.93 -9.49 13.14
C ASN A 564 -21.12 -10.70 12.67
N PHE A 565 -19.95 -10.45 12.09
CA PHE A 565 -19.15 -11.47 11.43
C PHE A 565 -17.67 -11.41 11.82
N ILE A 566 -17.03 -12.59 11.85
CA ILE A 566 -15.59 -12.78 11.80
C ILE A 566 -15.26 -13.48 10.47
N GLY A 567 -14.30 -12.96 9.70
CA GLY A 567 -13.87 -13.53 8.42
C GLY A 567 -14.74 -13.20 7.19
N ARG A 568 -15.81 -12.41 7.35
CA ARG A 568 -16.77 -12.03 6.29
C ARG A 568 -17.16 -10.56 6.44
N SER A 569 -17.37 -9.85 5.32
CA SER A 569 -17.94 -8.49 5.36
C SER A 569 -19.48 -8.47 5.39
N ASN A 570 -20.06 -7.39 5.92
CA ASN A 570 -21.45 -7.05 5.63
C ASN A 570 -21.67 -6.71 4.15
N TYR A 571 -20.64 -6.27 3.43
CA TYR A 571 -20.67 -6.08 1.98
C TYR A 571 -20.55 -7.42 1.25
N ALA A 572 -21.51 -7.73 0.36
CA ALA A 572 -21.58 -9.05 -0.26
C ALA A 572 -20.55 -9.29 -1.38
N ALA A 573 -20.02 -8.21 -1.97
CA ALA A 573 -19.00 -8.24 -3.01
C ALA A 573 -17.56 -8.37 -2.46
N ASP A 574 -17.36 -8.05 -1.19
CA ASP A 574 -16.04 -8.09 -0.54
C ASP A 574 -15.57 -9.55 -0.36
N PRO A 575 -14.25 -9.81 -0.53
CA PRO A 575 -13.72 -11.16 -0.39
C PRO A 575 -13.83 -11.66 1.06
N TYR A 576 -13.97 -12.98 1.20
CA TYR A 576 -13.85 -13.64 2.50
C TYR A 576 -12.39 -13.68 2.92
N LEU A 577 -12.16 -13.72 4.24
CA LEU A 577 -10.83 -13.94 4.79
C LEU A 577 -10.32 -15.34 4.41
N ASP A 578 -9.04 -15.43 4.08
CA ASP A 578 -8.31 -16.69 3.94
C ASP A 578 -7.24 -16.74 5.03
N GLY A 579 -7.58 -17.39 6.14
CA GLY A 579 -6.79 -17.24 7.35
C GLY A 579 -7.42 -17.86 8.59
N LYS A 580 -6.62 -17.88 9.65
CA LYS A 580 -6.97 -18.44 10.96
C LYS A 580 -7.17 -17.34 11.98
N ILE A 581 -8.25 -17.43 12.75
CA ILE A 581 -8.58 -16.51 13.84
C ILE A 581 -8.49 -17.26 15.18
N SER A 582 -7.81 -16.65 16.15
CA SER A 582 -7.66 -17.19 17.50
C SER A 582 -7.97 -16.11 18.56
N ASP A 583 -8.45 -16.57 19.72
CA ASP A 583 -8.67 -15.76 20.93
C ASP A 583 -9.34 -14.39 20.68
N PHE A 584 -10.53 -14.40 20.06
CA PHE A 584 -11.28 -13.18 19.77
C PHE A 584 -12.07 -12.74 21.01
N ARG A 585 -11.88 -11.49 21.43
CA ARG A 585 -12.44 -10.92 22.67
C ARG A 585 -13.07 -9.56 22.45
N ILE A 586 -14.12 -9.28 23.22
CA ILE A 586 -14.83 -8.00 23.25
C ILE A 586 -14.94 -7.56 24.72
N TYR A 587 -14.46 -6.35 25.02
CA TYR A 587 -14.55 -5.71 26.33
C TYR A 587 -15.43 -4.45 26.23
N ASN A 588 -16.20 -4.17 27.28
CA ASN A 588 -17.01 -2.98 27.52
C ASN A 588 -16.21 -1.88 28.26
N GLU A 589 -14.89 -1.88 28.06
CA GLU A 589 -13.96 -0.88 28.54
C GLU A 589 -12.81 -0.71 27.53
N GLY A 590 -12.22 0.48 27.50
CA GLY A 590 -11.02 0.75 26.72
C GLY A 590 -9.78 0.34 27.49
N LEU A 591 -9.13 -0.74 27.05
CA LEU A 591 -7.90 -1.26 27.65
C LEU A 591 -6.71 -0.43 27.21
N ASN A 592 -5.83 -0.10 28.16
CA ASN A 592 -4.57 0.58 27.90
C ASN A 592 -3.45 -0.39 27.45
N GLU A 593 -2.28 0.12 27.09
CA GLU A 593 -1.18 -0.67 26.52
C GLU A 593 -0.66 -1.80 27.45
N GLU A 594 -0.68 -1.59 28.77
CA GLU A 594 -0.32 -2.62 29.76
C GLU A 594 -1.39 -3.72 29.81
N GLU A 595 -2.67 -3.34 29.76
CA GLU A 595 -3.81 -4.26 29.76
C GLU A 595 -3.90 -5.05 28.43
N ILE A 596 -3.69 -4.42 27.28
CA ILE A 596 -3.55 -5.12 25.98
C ILE A 596 -2.38 -6.12 26.03
N SER A 597 -1.27 -5.75 26.67
CA SER A 597 -0.13 -6.67 26.87
C SER A 597 -0.47 -7.85 27.80
N GLN A 598 -1.42 -7.68 28.73
CA GLN A 598 -1.98 -8.76 29.57
C GLN A 598 -2.99 -9.62 28.79
N VAL A 599 -3.83 -9.04 27.91
CA VAL A 599 -4.72 -9.82 27.03
C VAL A 599 -3.91 -10.73 26.10
N ILE A 600 -2.88 -10.17 25.47
CA ILE A 600 -1.89 -10.91 24.67
C ILE A 600 -1.25 -12.03 25.50
N ALA A 601 -0.94 -11.76 26.76
CA ALA A 601 -0.41 -12.75 27.69
C ALA A 601 -1.37 -13.94 27.84
N GLU A 602 -2.64 -13.68 28.15
CA GLU A 602 -3.66 -14.71 28.40
C GLU A 602 -3.96 -15.62 27.20
N SER A 603 -3.63 -15.20 25.98
CA SER A 603 -3.71 -16.04 24.77
C SER A 603 -2.71 -17.21 24.75
N PHE A 604 -1.65 -17.14 25.55
CA PHE A 604 -0.60 -18.15 25.63
C PHE A 604 -0.74 -19.00 26.90
N SER A 605 -0.25 -20.25 26.85
CA SER A 605 0.14 -20.93 28.10
C SER A 605 1.31 -20.17 28.75
N ASP A 606 1.49 -20.27 30.07
CA ASP A 606 2.63 -19.59 30.72
C ASP A 606 3.98 -20.09 30.16
N GLU A 607 4.02 -21.34 29.69
CA GLU A 607 5.15 -21.94 28.95
C GLU A 607 5.36 -21.31 27.57
N ASP A 608 4.32 -21.22 26.72
CA ASP A 608 4.45 -20.59 25.40
C ASP A 608 4.76 -19.09 25.50
N ALA A 609 4.21 -18.40 26.51
CA ALA A 609 4.49 -16.99 26.78
C ALA A 609 5.96 -16.78 27.14
N VAL A 610 6.47 -17.59 28.08
CA VAL A 610 7.87 -17.58 28.50
C VAL A 610 8.79 -18.00 27.36
N ASN A 611 8.40 -18.99 26.53
CA ASN A 611 9.17 -19.39 25.35
C ASN A 611 9.21 -18.29 24.28
N LYS A 612 8.09 -17.62 23.99
CA LYS A 612 8.05 -16.54 23.00
C LYS A 612 8.78 -15.28 23.49
N ALA A 613 8.60 -14.93 24.76
CA ALA A 613 9.41 -13.91 25.43
C ALA A 613 10.90 -14.30 25.40
N LYS A 614 11.24 -15.58 25.58
CA LYS A 614 12.62 -16.09 25.50
C LYS A 614 13.19 -16.04 24.07
N GLU A 615 12.38 -16.20 23.03
CA GLU A 615 12.81 -15.95 21.64
C GLU A 615 13.12 -14.47 21.39
N THR A 616 12.17 -13.58 21.72
CA THR A 616 12.21 -12.16 21.36
C THR A 616 13.08 -11.30 22.29
N LEU A 617 13.24 -11.69 23.56
CA LEU A 617 14.11 -11.00 24.51
C LEU A 617 15.53 -10.94 23.95
N SER A 618 16.05 -9.72 23.84
CA SER A 618 17.37 -9.42 23.31
C SER A 618 18.00 -8.32 24.16
N LEU A 619 19.32 -8.41 24.34
CA LEU A 619 20.13 -7.35 24.97
C LEU A 619 20.91 -6.53 23.92
N GLY A 620 20.54 -6.64 22.64
CA GLY A 620 21.30 -6.06 21.53
C GLY A 620 22.64 -6.78 21.31
N ASP A 621 23.64 -6.05 20.80
CA ASP A 621 25.00 -6.55 20.70
C ASP A 621 25.67 -6.59 22.09
N THR A 622 25.88 -7.81 22.58
CA THR A 622 26.51 -8.08 23.89
C THR A 622 28.01 -8.36 23.79
N SER A 623 28.62 -8.24 22.60
CA SER A 623 30.03 -8.56 22.36
C SER A 623 31.02 -7.46 22.80
N ALA A 624 30.53 -6.24 23.06
CA ALA A 624 31.37 -5.06 23.30
C ALA A 624 30.77 -4.07 24.32
N ILE A 625 30.36 -4.54 25.50
CA ILE A 625 29.71 -3.68 26.52
C ILE A 625 30.73 -2.82 27.28
N VAL A 626 30.40 -1.53 27.45
CA VAL A 626 31.26 -0.54 28.15
C VAL A 626 30.52 0.38 29.14
N SER A 627 29.19 0.40 29.08
CA SER A 627 28.31 1.21 29.91
C SER A 627 27.35 0.29 30.68
N ASN A 628 26.63 0.84 31.66
CA ASN A 628 25.53 0.12 32.31
C ASN A 628 24.57 -0.43 31.25
N MET A 629 24.16 -1.68 31.41
CA MET A 629 23.15 -2.31 30.57
C MET A 629 21.78 -2.00 31.17
N ASP A 630 20.83 -1.58 30.34
CA ASP A 630 19.43 -1.59 30.74
C ASP A 630 18.92 -3.03 30.64
N LEU A 631 18.64 -3.64 31.79
CA LEU A 631 18.21 -5.03 31.88
C LEU A 631 16.68 -5.05 32.04
N PRO A 632 15.92 -5.43 31.00
CA PRO A 632 14.47 -5.31 31.01
C PRO A 632 13.87 -6.20 32.11
N SER A 633 12.94 -5.64 32.87
CA SER A 633 12.22 -6.33 33.96
C SER A 633 10.97 -7.10 33.48
N ALA A 634 10.62 -6.96 32.21
CA ALA A 634 9.54 -7.68 31.54
C ALA A 634 9.91 -7.94 30.06
N ALA A 635 9.29 -8.94 29.43
CA ALA A 635 9.62 -9.38 28.07
C ALA A 635 8.39 -9.59 27.16
N GLY A 636 7.37 -8.75 27.34
CA GLY A 636 6.06 -8.94 26.70
C GLY A 636 5.29 -10.14 27.26
N ASN A 637 4.09 -10.40 26.72
CA ASN A 637 3.25 -11.57 27.05
C ASN A 637 3.07 -11.82 28.57
N GLY A 638 3.02 -10.76 29.39
CA GLY A 638 2.91 -10.85 30.86
C GLY A 638 4.10 -11.51 31.57
N VAL A 639 5.24 -11.69 30.89
CA VAL A 639 6.42 -12.36 31.43
C VAL A 639 7.30 -11.37 32.17
N THR A 640 7.47 -11.59 33.47
CA THR A 640 8.46 -10.88 34.29
C THR A 640 9.86 -11.46 34.04
N VAL A 641 10.89 -10.62 34.07
CA VAL A 641 12.28 -11.03 33.92
C VAL A 641 13.06 -10.57 35.15
N SER A 642 13.78 -11.52 35.76
CA SER A 642 14.74 -11.23 36.82
C SER A 642 16.12 -11.72 36.41
N TRP A 643 17.14 -10.93 36.70
CA TRP A 643 18.49 -11.15 36.17
C TRP A 643 19.44 -11.65 37.24
N THR A 644 20.29 -12.61 36.88
CA THR A 644 21.40 -13.07 37.72
C THR A 644 22.70 -13.02 36.91
N SER A 645 23.67 -12.25 37.41
CA SER A 645 25.03 -12.24 36.88
C SER A 645 25.88 -13.32 37.56
N ASN A 646 26.65 -14.06 36.76
CA ASN A 646 27.66 -14.97 37.30
C ASN A 646 28.90 -14.25 37.87
N ASN A 647 29.02 -12.93 37.69
CA ASN A 647 30.07 -12.09 38.26
C ASN A 647 29.58 -10.66 38.55
N GLN A 648 29.02 -10.47 39.74
CA GLN A 648 28.48 -9.19 40.20
C GLN A 648 29.52 -8.08 40.42
N ASP A 649 30.82 -8.41 40.44
CA ASP A 649 31.90 -7.41 40.49
C ASP A 649 32.16 -6.71 39.14
N ILE A 650 31.60 -7.23 38.04
CA ILE A 650 31.75 -6.71 36.66
C ILE A 650 30.40 -6.30 36.05
N ILE A 651 29.32 -7.08 36.24
CA ILE A 651 27.94 -6.64 35.92
C ILE A 651 27.04 -7.02 37.08
N SER A 652 26.38 -6.06 37.72
CA SER A 652 25.41 -6.35 38.80
C SER A 652 24.10 -6.94 38.26
N ASN A 653 23.24 -7.47 39.13
CA ASN A 653 21.93 -8.01 38.70
C ASN A 653 20.99 -6.91 38.15
N GLU A 654 21.27 -5.65 38.46
CA GLU A 654 20.58 -4.45 37.97
C GLU A 654 21.28 -3.83 36.74
N GLY A 655 22.22 -4.54 36.11
CA GLY A 655 22.89 -4.09 34.89
C GLY A 655 24.01 -3.05 35.09
N ASN A 656 24.39 -2.74 36.33
CA ASN A 656 25.51 -1.81 36.57
C ASN A 656 26.82 -2.47 36.12
N VAL A 657 27.49 -1.88 35.12
CA VAL A 657 28.72 -2.41 34.54
C VAL A 657 29.93 -1.71 35.15
N LYS A 658 30.85 -2.51 35.68
CA LYS A 658 32.18 -2.09 36.09
C LYS A 658 33.19 -2.75 35.17
N ARG A 659 33.75 -1.96 34.25
CA ARG A 659 34.74 -2.43 33.28
C ARG A 659 35.99 -2.99 33.97
N PRO A 660 36.61 -4.05 33.42
CA PRO A 660 37.97 -4.45 33.80
C PRO A 660 38.94 -3.28 33.64
N SER A 661 39.94 -3.23 34.51
CA SER A 661 40.93 -2.15 34.52
C SER A 661 41.87 -2.20 33.31
N LEU A 662 42.59 -1.10 33.08
CA LEU A 662 43.47 -0.82 31.91
C LEU A 662 44.63 -1.84 31.66
N LYS A 663 44.67 -2.97 32.37
CA LYS A 663 45.65 -4.05 32.20
C LYS A 663 45.05 -5.45 32.23
N GLU A 664 43.73 -5.56 32.34
CA GLU A 664 42.99 -6.81 32.39
C GLU A 664 42.39 -7.12 31.02
N GLU A 665 42.22 -8.41 30.70
CA GLU A 665 41.55 -8.84 29.47
C GLU A 665 40.03 -8.55 29.55
N ASN A 666 39.35 -8.51 28.40
CA ASN A 666 37.90 -8.34 28.35
C ASN A 666 37.18 -9.42 29.18
N ALA A 667 36.27 -9.00 30.05
CA ALA A 667 35.56 -9.92 30.92
C ALA A 667 34.34 -10.52 30.21
N THR A 668 34.34 -11.83 29.99
CA THR A 668 33.14 -12.56 29.57
C THR A 668 32.31 -12.95 30.80
N ILE A 669 31.12 -12.37 30.91
CA ILE A 669 30.12 -12.61 31.94
C ILE A 669 28.94 -13.37 31.32
N THR A 670 28.30 -14.25 32.10
CA THR A 670 27.00 -14.81 31.74
C THR A 670 25.94 -14.10 32.57
N LEU A 671 25.03 -13.40 31.89
CA LEU A 671 23.78 -12.91 32.47
C LEU A 671 22.68 -13.94 32.19
N THR A 672 22.13 -14.52 33.25
CA THR A 672 20.97 -15.41 33.15
C THR A 672 19.70 -14.59 33.39
N ALA A 673 18.90 -14.42 32.33
CA ALA A 673 17.52 -13.98 32.46
C ALA A 673 16.69 -15.15 33.00
N THR A 674 16.02 -14.98 34.14
CA THR A 674 14.96 -15.87 34.61
C THR A 674 13.63 -15.25 34.23
N LEU A 675 12.99 -15.82 33.21
CA LEU A 675 11.68 -15.45 32.71
C LEU A 675 10.64 -16.19 33.53
N SER A 676 9.68 -15.47 34.10
CA SER A 676 8.72 -16.01 35.07
C SER A 676 7.32 -15.47 34.82
N ARG A 677 6.34 -16.37 34.79
CA ARG A 677 4.91 -16.04 34.73
C ARG A 677 4.08 -17.11 35.42
N ASN A 678 3.21 -16.71 36.35
CA ASN A 678 2.25 -17.55 37.10
C ASN A 678 2.81 -18.85 37.73
N GLY A 679 4.13 -18.94 37.93
CA GLY A 679 4.80 -20.12 38.50
C GLY A 679 5.48 -21.03 37.48
N TYR A 680 5.28 -20.82 36.17
CA TYR A 680 6.20 -21.35 35.15
C TYR A 680 7.44 -20.44 35.07
N THR A 681 8.62 -21.04 35.01
CA THR A 681 9.90 -20.33 34.90
C THR A 681 10.85 -21.04 33.97
N ASP A 682 11.50 -20.30 33.08
CA ASP A 682 12.60 -20.77 32.24
C ASP A 682 13.72 -19.72 32.20
N THR A 683 14.92 -20.12 31.80
CA THR A 683 16.09 -19.24 31.76
C THR A 683 16.67 -19.08 30.36
N LYS A 684 17.22 -17.89 30.08
CA LYS A 684 18.04 -17.61 28.89
C LYS A 684 19.36 -16.98 29.32
N ASP A 685 20.45 -17.64 28.92
CA ASP A 685 21.80 -17.16 29.17
C ASP A 685 22.26 -16.24 28.03
N TYR A 686 22.73 -15.06 28.39
CA TYR A 686 23.40 -14.11 27.51
C TYR A 686 24.88 -14.09 27.83
N ARG A 687 25.71 -14.34 26.83
CA ARG A 687 27.15 -14.19 26.93
C ARG A 687 27.50 -12.73 26.66
N VAL A 688 27.80 -11.99 27.71
CA VAL A 688 28.17 -10.57 27.65
C VAL A 688 29.68 -10.44 27.75
N THR A 689 30.30 -9.76 26.80
CA THR A 689 31.72 -9.39 26.87
C THR A 689 31.81 -7.91 27.23
N VAL A 690 32.21 -7.63 28.46
CA VAL A 690 32.53 -6.27 28.90
C VAL A 690 33.96 -5.97 28.46
N LEU A 691 34.13 -4.95 27.61
CA LEU A 691 35.45 -4.52 27.19
C LEU A 691 36.18 -3.91 28.39
N ALA A 692 37.43 -4.32 28.59
CA ALA A 692 38.35 -3.60 29.46
C ALA A 692 38.41 -2.13 29.04
N ASP A 693 38.63 -1.21 29.99
CA ASP A 693 38.90 0.19 29.63
C ASP A 693 40.34 0.33 29.18
N ASN A 694 40.58 -0.13 27.94
CA ASN A 694 41.88 -0.43 27.40
C ASN A 694 42.26 0.47 26.22
N ILE A 695 41.35 1.33 25.75
CA ILE A 695 41.63 2.39 24.78
C ILE A 695 42.36 3.52 25.50
N VAL A 696 43.55 3.87 25.02
CA VAL A 696 44.40 4.92 25.63
C VAL A 696 44.42 6.23 24.82
N SER A 697 44.07 6.17 23.53
CA SER A 697 43.85 7.34 22.68
C SER A 697 43.02 7.00 21.45
N VAL A 698 42.44 8.03 20.84
CA VAL A 698 41.82 8.00 19.51
C VAL A 698 42.71 8.83 18.59
N GLU A 699 42.94 8.40 17.34
CA GLU A 699 43.71 9.20 16.40
C GLU A 699 42.94 10.47 15.97
N GLU A 700 43.60 11.64 15.97
CA GLU A 700 42.99 12.87 15.45
C GLU A 700 42.85 12.79 13.93
N LEU A 701 41.63 12.99 13.43
CA LEU A 701 41.34 13.10 12.01
C LEU A 701 41.62 14.53 11.53
N ASN A 702 42.10 14.67 10.30
CA ASN A 702 42.24 15.96 9.63
C ASN A 702 41.44 15.88 8.33
N VAL A 703 40.48 16.77 8.13
CA VAL A 703 39.50 16.69 7.03
C VAL A 703 39.49 18.02 6.27
N MET A 704 39.83 17.97 4.98
CA MET A 704 39.73 19.11 4.08
C MET A 704 38.30 19.29 3.59
N THR A 705 37.82 20.54 3.51
CA THR A 705 36.55 20.87 2.86
C THR A 705 36.62 22.24 2.18
N PRO A 706 36.05 22.44 0.98
CA PRO A 706 35.91 23.76 0.36
C PRO A 706 35.06 24.75 1.18
N GLU A 707 35.14 26.04 0.86
CA GLU A 707 34.23 27.02 1.45
C GLU A 707 32.77 26.70 1.12
N ASN A 708 31.90 26.77 2.13
CA ASN A 708 30.47 26.43 2.10
C ASN A 708 30.14 24.94 1.84
N PHE A 709 31.12 24.04 1.75
CA PHE A 709 30.91 22.61 1.58
C PHE A 709 31.02 21.88 2.95
N PRO A 710 30.05 21.02 3.33
CA PRO A 710 30.12 20.28 4.59
C PRO A 710 31.19 19.17 4.52
N PRO A 711 32.10 19.06 5.51
CA PRO A 711 33.10 18.00 5.56
C PRO A 711 32.46 16.61 5.68
N LYS A 712 32.98 15.63 4.93
CA LYS A 712 32.64 14.22 5.13
C LYS A 712 33.38 13.69 6.35
N LEU A 713 32.65 13.46 7.43
CA LEU A 713 33.14 12.79 8.63
C LEU A 713 32.97 11.26 8.50
N PRO A 714 33.92 10.44 8.97
CA PRO A 714 33.83 8.99 8.86
C PRO A 714 32.99 8.39 10.00
N GLU A 715 32.24 7.33 9.72
CA GLU A 715 31.43 6.61 10.73
C GLU A 715 32.27 5.82 11.74
N LYS A 716 33.58 5.65 11.48
CA LYS A 716 34.54 4.98 12.35
C LYS A 716 35.84 5.77 12.51
N VAL A 717 36.51 5.58 13.63
CA VAL A 717 37.83 6.13 13.95
C VAL A 717 38.82 5.04 14.35
N VAL A 718 40.11 5.30 14.12
CA VAL A 718 41.20 4.45 14.64
C VAL A 718 41.40 4.75 16.13
N VAL A 719 41.40 3.70 16.94
CA VAL A 719 41.67 3.73 18.38
C VAL A 719 42.95 2.97 18.69
N ASN A 720 43.73 3.49 19.64
CA ASN A 720 44.95 2.84 20.14
C ASN A 720 44.66 2.20 21.50
N TYR A 721 45.05 0.94 21.65
CA TYR A 721 44.91 0.18 22.88
C TYR A 721 46.20 0.22 23.73
N TYR A 722 46.06 -0.08 25.02
CA TYR A 722 47.12 -0.09 26.04
C TYR A 722 48.32 -1.01 25.76
N ASP A 723 48.19 -1.94 24.83
CA ASP A 723 49.20 -2.91 24.40
C ASP A 723 49.91 -2.49 23.09
N ASP A 724 49.77 -1.22 22.71
CA ASP A 724 50.24 -0.61 21.46
C ASP A 724 49.58 -1.17 20.18
N SER A 725 48.47 -1.92 20.29
CA SER A 725 47.67 -2.35 19.14
C SER A 725 46.64 -1.30 18.70
N GLN A 726 46.14 -1.42 17.45
CA GLN A 726 45.16 -0.50 16.85
C GLN A 726 43.89 -1.24 16.43
N GLY A 727 42.75 -0.55 16.46
CA GLY A 727 41.47 -1.05 15.95
C GLY A 727 40.57 0.08 15.44
N GLU A 728 39.43 -0.27 14.84
CA GLU A 728 38.40 0.68 14.42
C GLU A 728 37.21 0.64 15.38
N MET A 729 36.70 1.79 15.80
CA MET A 729 35.47 1.92 16.59
C MET A 729 34.50 2.92 15.95
N SER A 730 33.20 2.64 16.06
CA SER A 730 32.15 3.56 15.59
C SER A 730 32.20 4.89 16.34
N VAL A 731 31.88 5.97 15.63
CA VAL A 731 31.86 7.33 16.18
C VAL A 731 30.57 8.07 15.78
N GLU A 732 29.97 8.74 16.75
CA GLU A 732 28.88 9.69 16.53
C GLU A 732 29.42 11.11 16.67
N TRP A 733 29.30 11.92 15.62
CA TRP A 733 29.86 13.28 15.58
C TRP A 733 28.88 14.31 16.13
N GLU A 734 29.41 15.28 16.88
CA GLU A 734 28.64 16.42 17.40
C GLU A 734 28.27 17.40 16.26
N ASP A 735 27.06 17.94 16.29
CA ASP A 735 26.61 18.96 15.33
C ASP A 735 27.49 20.21 15.31
N TYR A 736 27.63 20.82 14.13
CA TYR A 736 28.35 22.07 13.95
C TYR A 736 27.59 23.06 13.06
N SER A 737 27.63 24.35 13.44
CA SER A 737 27.05 25.41 12.61
C SER A 737 27.74 25.51 11.25
N LEU A 738 26.93 25.53 10.19
CA LEU A 738 27.34 25.71 8.80
C LEU A 738 28.01 27.06 8.53
N ASP A 739 27.80 28.08 9.39
CA ASP A 739 28.49 29.37 9.28
C ASP A 739 30.01 29.23 9.42
N LYS A 740 30.48 28.17 10.11
CA LYS A 740 31.90 27.84 10.20
C LYS A 740 32.51 27.45 8.85
N LEU A 741 31.70 27.04 7.87
CA LEU A 741 32.14 26.68 6.52
C LEU A 741 32.26 27.90 5.59
N ALA A 742 31.67 29.05 5.95
CA ALA A 742 31.46 30.16 5.02
C ALA A 742 32.72 30.96 4.60
N LYS A 743 33.90 30.59 5.12
CA LYS A 743 35.20 31.19 4.81
C LYS A 743 36.34 30.28 5.27
N SER A 744 37.52 30.39 4.67
CA SER A 744 38.68 29.59 5.05
C SER A 744 39.07 29.80 6.52
N ASN A 745 39.16 28.69 7.25
CA ASN A 745 39.51 28.63 8.66
C ASN A 745 39.84 27.17 9.06
N SER A 746 39.93 26.88 10.35
CA SER A 746 39.87 25.50 10.85
C SER A 746 39.13 25.43 12.18
N PHE A 747 38.39 24.35 12.41
CA PHE A 747 37.67 24.10 13.66
C PHE A 747 37.64 22.61 13.99
N LYS A 748 37.51 22.28 15.28
CA LYS A 748 37.33 20.90 15.74
C LYS A 748 35.84 20.55 15.78
N VAL A 749 35.49 19.35 15.31
CA VAL A 749 34.25 18.63 15.62
C VAL A 749 34.65 17.46 16.52
N ASN A 750 34.00 17.29 17.67
CA ASN A 750 34.25 16.13 18.51
C ASN A 750 33.31 15.00 18.12
N GLY A 751 33.75 13.77 18.35
CA GLY A 751 32.91 12.59 18.22
C GLY A 751 32.90 11.79 19.52
N THR A 752 31.74 11.23 19.87
CA THR A 752 31.63 10.22 20.92
C THR A 752 32.01 8.87 20.31
N VAL A 753 33.09 8.28 20.78
CA VAL A 753 33.56 6.97 20.30
C VAL A 753 32.90 5.88 21.12
N TYR A 754 32.27 4.93 20.42
CA TYR A 754 31.71 3.76 21.09
C TYR A 754 32.81 3.02 21.86
N GLY A 755 32.67 2.92 23.18
CA GLY A 755 33.62 2.20 24.01
C GLY A 755 34.50 3.01 24.97
N THR A 756 34.43 4.35 24.98
CA THR A 756 35.35 5.17 25.80
C THR A 756 34.85 6.60 26.06
N ASP A 757 35.30 7.21 27.17
CA ASP A 757 35.15 8.64 27.44
C ASP A 757 36.11 9.51 26.59
N ILE A 758 37.08 8.89 25.89
CA ILE A 758 38.02 9.58 25.01
C ILE A 758 37.28 10.01 23.73
N LYS A 759 37.03 11.32 23.62
CA LYS A 759 36.44 11.92 22.42
C LYS A 759 37.34 11.76 21.20
N ALA A 760 36.75 11.34 20.08
CA ALA A 760 37.34 11.55 18.76
C ALA A 760 37.38 13.04 18.45
N VAL A 761 38.34 13.45 17.62
CA VAL A 761 38.47 14.84 17.19
C VAL A 761 38.76 14.87 15.70
N ALA A 762 37.87 15.49 14.94
CA ALA A 762 38.09 15.85 13.55
C ALA A 762 38.47 17.32 13.46
N ASN A 763 39.72 17.59 13.07
CA ASN A 763 40.20 18.90 12.67
C ASN A 763 39.67 19.19 11.25
N ILE A 764 38.59 19.95 11.15
CA ILE A 764 38.05 20.43 9.89
C ILE A 764 38.88 21.62 9.42
N HIS A 765 39.37 21.55 8.19
CA HIS A 765 40.11 22.61 7.54
C HIS A 765 39.32 23.11 6.33
N VAL A 766 38.73 24.30 6.47
CA VAL A 766 37.98 24.94 5.40
C VAL A 766 38.98 25.65 4.49
N ALA A 767 39.16 25.16 3.26
CA ALA A 767 40.01 25.77 2.25
C ALA A 767 39.68 25.24 0.85
N ASP A 768 39.71 26.11 -0.14
CA ASP A 768 39.48 25.75 -1.53
C ASP A 768 40.72 25.12 -2.15
N LEU A 769 40.51 24.13 -3.02
CA LEU A 769 41.53 23.56 -3.88
C LEU A 769 42.02 24.63 -4.88
N VAL A 770 43.32 24.94 -4.86
CA VAL A 770 43.97 25.94 -5.71
C VAL A 770 44.61 25.29 -6.94
N SER A 771 45.33 24.19 -6.75
CA SER A 771 46.03 23.48 -7.83
C SER A 771 46.32 22.02 -7.46
N VAL A 772 46.67 21.23 -8.47
CA VAL A 772 47.18 19.86 -8.34
C VAL A 772 48.51 19.76 -9.10
N ASP A 773 49.41 18.90 -8.64
CA ASP A 773 50.73 18.73 -9.25
C ASP A 773 50.67 17.93 -10.57
N ASP A 774 51.40 18.42 -11.58
CA ASP A 774 51.62 17.70 -12.85
C ASP A 774 52.50 16.46 -12.64
N VAL A 775 51.97 15.32 -13.08
CA VAL A 775 52.64 14.02 -13.02
C VAL A 775 53.67 13.89 -14.14
N HIS A 776 54.81 13.27 -13.85
CA HIS A 776 55.89 13.07 -14.82
C HIS A 776 56.31 11.59 -14.85
N VAL A 777 55.97 10.87 -15.92
CA VAL A 777 56.20 9.42 -16.06
C VAL A 777 57.18 9.12 -17.19
N THR A 778 58.00 8.08 -17.05
CA THR A 778 58.83 7.55 -18.13
C THR A 778 58.48 6.09 -18.37
N THR A 779 58.15 5.72 -19.62
CA THR A 779 57.88 4.33 -20.03
C THR A 779 58.76 3.91 -21.20
N ALA A 780 58.89 2.60 -21.42
CA ALA A 780 59.61 2.05 -22.57
C ALA A 780 58.67 1.91 -23.78
N GLN A 781 59.23 1.93 -24.99
CA GLN A 781 58.47 1.72 -26.23
C GLN A 781 57.69 0.38 -26.21
N ASN A 782 56.41 0.44 -26.57
CA ASN A 782 55.44 -0.66 -26.48
C ASN A 782 55.14 -1.16 -25.05
N VAL A 783 55.52 -0.40 -24.01
CA VAL A 783 55.11 -0.62 -22.63
C VAL A 783 54.20 0.54 -22.21
N GLU A 784 53.03 0.21 -21.71
CA GLU A 784 52.04 1.17 -21.22
C GLU A 784 52.60 1.96 -20.02
N PRO A 785 52.43 3.29 -19.96
CA PRO A 785 52.93 4.09 -18.84
C PRO A 785 52.17 3.80 -17.56
N ASN A 786 52.90 3.54 -16.48
CA ASN A 786 52.34 3.37 -15.14
C ASN A 786 52.03 4.75 -14.52
N LEU A 787 50.78 5.19 -14.61
CA LEU A 787 50.29 6.41 -13.99
C LEU A 787 50.01 6.18 -12.48
N PRO A 788 50.08 7.22 -11.63
CA PRO A 788 49.75 7.11 -10.22
C PRO A 788 48.24 7.26 -9.99
N ASP A 789 47.71 6.53 -9.01
CA ASP A 789 46.28 6.59 -8.66
C ASP A 789 45.90 7.88 -7.90
N THR A 790 46.88 8.68 -7.47
CA THR A 790 46.70 9.94 -6.73
C THR A 790 47.70 11.02 -7.16
N VAL A 791 47.35 12.29 -6.91
CA VAL A 791 48.23 13.46 -7.03
C VAL A 791 48.15 14.38 -5.83
N THR A 792 49.22 15.14 -5.60
CA THR A 792 49.26 16.17 -4.56
C THR A 792 48.39 17.36 -4.95
N ALA A 793 47.41 17.64 -4.10
CA ALA A 793 46.57 18.83 -4.11
C ALA A 793 47.17 19.93 -3.22
N HIS A 794 46.97 21.19 -3.61
CA HIS A 794 47.37 22.39 -2.87
C HIS A 794 46.16 23.27 -2.60
N TYR A 795 45.98 23.72 -1.36
CA TYR A 795 44.77 24.43 -0.92
C TYR A 795 45.05 25.89 -0.57
N SER A 796 44.01 26.72 -0.52
CA SER A 796 44.10 28.18 -0.34
C SER A 796 44.67 28.62 1.01
N ASN A 797 44.65 27.73 2.02
CA ASN A 797 45.30 27.91 3.32
C ASN A 797 46.78 27.48 3.35
N GLY A 798 47.34 27.03 2.22
CA GLY A 798 48.73 26.57 2.08
C GLY A 798 49.00 25.13 2.52
N MET A 799 47.95 24.35 2.81
CA MET A 799 48.08 22.91 3.10
C MET A 799 48.03 22.07 1.81
N THR A 800 48.42 20.80 1.93
CA THR A 800 48.45 19.83 0.82
C THR A 800 47.82 18.51 1.21
N ASP A 801 47.18 17.83 0.26
CA ASP A 801 46.55 16.52 0.44
C ASP A 801 46.78 15.62 -0.80
N GLN A 802 46.32 14.37 -0.80
CA GLN A 802 46.33 13.47 -1.95
C GLN A 802 44.92 13.29 -2.52
N LEU A 803 44.69 13.71 -3.77
CA LEU A 803 43.44 13.47 -4.49
C LEU A 803 43.60 12.27 -5.44
N ALA A 804 42.60 11.39 -5.47
CA ALA A 804 42.50 10.34 -6.48
C ALA A 804 42.33 10.93 -7.89
N VAL A 805 42.92 10.27 -8.90
CA VAL A 805 42.86 10.70 -10.30
C VAL A 805 42.36 9.57 -11.18
N ASP A 806 41.32 9.85 -11.97
CA ASP A 806 40.98 9.03 -13.13
C ASP A 806 41.71 9.54 -14.37
N TRP A 807 42.30 8.64 -15.16
CA TRP A 807 43.17 9.00 -16.30
C TRP A 807 42.55 8.57 -17.62
N ASN A 808 42.58 9.46 -18.62
CA ASN A 808 42.08 9.14 -19.97
C ASN A 808 42.85 7.96 -20.58
N GLU A 809 42.15 7.13 -21.38
CA GLU A 809 42.70 5.93 -22.00
C GLU A 809 44.01 6.21 -22.77
N VAL A 810 45.05 5.42 -22.49
CA VAL A 810 46.37 5.62 -23.10
C VAL A 810 46.43 4.94 -24.46
N ASN A 811 46.33 5.71 -25.54
CA ASN A 811 46.35 5.15 -26.88
C ASN A 811 47.71 4.50 -27.19
N LYS A 812 47.68 3.19 -27.50
CA LYS A 812 48.88 2.39 -27.81
C LYS A 812 49.80 2.99 -28.88
N ASN A 813 49.27 3.76 -29.82
CA ASN A 813 50.08 4.43 -30.85
C ASN A 813 50.99 5.54 -30.28
N GLN A 814 50.62 6.15 -29.15
CA GLN A 814 51.42 7.19 -28.49
C GLN A 814 52.69 6.62 -27.85
N TYR A 815 52.61 5.43 -27.24
CA TYR A 815 53.77 4.74 -26.66
C TYR A 815 54.44 3.68 -27.57
N ALA A 816 53.96 3.52 -28.81
CA ALA A 816 54.60 2.68 -29.84
C ALA A 816 55.87 3.31 -30.47
N LYS A 817 56.20 4.57 -30.15
CA LYS A 817 57.38 5.30 -30.65
C LYS A 817 58.02 6.10 -29.52
N THR A 818 59.33 6.35 -29.62
CA THR A 818 60.03 7.24 -28.69
C THR A 818 59.61 8.70 -28.87
N GLY A 819 59.58 9.46 -27.78
CA GLY A 819 59.09 10.84 -27.77
C GLY A 819 58.49 11.25 -26.43
N SER A 820 57.66 12.28 -26.43
CA SER A 820 56.88 12.70 -25.27
C SER A 820 55.45 13.05 -25.68
N PHE A 821 54.48 12.71 -24.82
CA PHE A 821 53.08 13.09 -24.97
C PHE A 821 52.47 13.35 -23.59
N THR A 822 51.37 14.10 -23.56
CA THR A 822 50.60 14.34 -22.33
C THR A 822 49.38 13.43 -22.32
N ILE A 823 49.05 12.89 -21.15
CA ILE A 823 47.78 12.25 -20.84
C ILE A 823 47.05 13.18 -19.88
N GLU A 824 45.80 13.47 -20.18
CA GLU A 824 44.92 14.25 -19.32
C GLU A 824 44.19 13.29 -18.37
N GLY A 825 43.97 13.74 -17.13
CA GLY A 825 43.18 13.05 -16.12
C GLY A 825 42.33 14.03 -15.34
N ALA A 826 41.46 13.51 -14.50
CA ALA A 826 40.50 14.26 -13.71
C ALA A 826 40.61 13.84 -12.24
N ALA A 827 40.89 14.81 -11.36
CA ALA A 827 40.79 14.63 -9.92
C ALA A 827 39.47 15.22 -9.43
N ALA A 828 38.62 14.44 -8.78
CA ALA A 828 37.36 14.93 -8.23
C ALA A 828 37.63 16.00 -7.16
N LYS A 829 37.02 17.18 -7.31
CA LYS A 829 37.11 18.28 -6.33
C LYS A 829 36.29 17.95 -5.08
N TYR A 830 35.16 17.27 -5.29
CA TYR A 830 34.30 16.61 -4.30
C TYR A 830 33.34 15.65 -5.03
N ASN A 831 32.69 14.77 -4.27
CA ASN A 831 31.69 13.83 -4.76
C ASN A 831 30.31 14.18 -4.18
N TYR A 832 29.26 13.77 -4.89
CA TYR A 832 27.91 13.69 -4.35
C TYR A 832 27.59 12.25 -3.92
N THR A 833 26.50 12.05 -3.18
CA THR A 833 25.96 10.73 -2.80
C THR A 833 24.55 10.60 -3.35
N ASN A 834 24.27 9.51 -4.05
CA ASN A 834 22.93 9.14 -4.52
C ASN A 834 22.30 8.01 -3.66
N PRO A 835 20.96 7.98 -3.51
CA PRO A 835 20.01 9.01 -3.92
C PRO A 835 20.28 10.34 -3.18
N LEU A 836 20.13 11.46 -3.88
CA LEU A 836 20.38 12.78 -3.30
C LEU A 836 19.25 13.18 -2.34
N ILE A 837 18.00 12.91 -2.74
CA ILE A 837 16.80 13.12 -1.92
C ILE A 837 15.83 11.97 -2.21
N GLU A 838 15.44 11.23 -1.18
CA GLU A 838 14.52 10.11 -1.31
C GLU A 838 13.06 10.58 -1.50
N GLN A 839 12.26 9.76 -2.19
CA GLN A 839 10.81 9.99 -2.37
C GLN A 839 10.47 11.39 -2.92
N ARG A 840 11.26 11.84 -3.90
CA ARG A 840 11.05 13.08 -4.63
C ARG A 840 11.20 12.77 -6.10
N ALA A 841 10.07 12.75 -6.80
CA ALA A 841 9.99 12.58 -8.23
C ALA A 841 10.10 13.94 -8.94
N ASP A 842 10.29 13.89 -10.27
CA ASP A 842 10.23 15.07 -11.14
C ASP A 842 11.09 16.26 -10.63
N PRO A 843 12.40 16.05 -10.35
CA PRO A 843 13.21 16.99 -9.59
C PRO A 843 13.74 18.16 -10.42
N ASN A 844 13.53 19.38 -9.92
CA ASN A 844 14.07 20.61 -10.48
C ASN A 844 15.08 21.26 -9.50
N ILE A 845 16.30 21.56 -9.96
CA ILE A 845 17.34 22.26 -9.17
C ILE A 845 17.82 23.52 -9.90
N TYR A 846 17.32 24.68 -9.46
CA TYR A 846 17.72 25.98 -9.99
C TYR A 846 18.88 26.59 -9.20
N LYS A 847 20.01 26.87 -9.85
CA LYS A 847 21.14 27.59 -9.24
C LYS A 847 20.97 29.10 -9.44
N HIS A 848 20.72 29.83 -8.36
CA HIS A 848 20.49 31.27 -8.40
C HIS A 848 21.76 32.11 -8.12
N THR A 849 21.68 33.40 -8.47
CA THR A 849 22.78 34.37 -8.37
C THR A 849 23.08 34.84 -6.95
N ASP A 850 22.23 34.50 -5.97
CA ASP A 850 22.50 34.71 -4.54
C ASP A 850 23.51 33.71 -3.95
N GLY A 851 23.91 32.70 -4.73
CA GLY A 851 24.81 31.62 -4.31
C GLY A 851 24.12 30.40 -3.72
N TYR A 852 22.80 30.28 -3.86
CA TYR A 852 22.03 29.10 -3.45
C TYR A 852 21.49 28.30 -4.65
N TYR A 853 21.42 26.99 -4.46
CA TYR A 853 20.57 26.08 -5.20
C TYR A 853 19.20 26.05 -4.54
N TYR A 854 18.16 26.14 -5.34
CA TYR A 854 16.76 25.99 -4.95
C TYR A 854 16.25 24.69 -5.56
N PHE A 855 15.67 23.83 -4.73
CA PHE A 855 15.15 22.53 -5.14
C PHE A 855 13.65 22.45 -4.89
N THR A 856 12.93 21.94 -5.88
CA THR A 856 11.51 21.55 -5.77
C THR A 856 11.29 20.27 -6.58
N ALA A 857 10.19 19.56 -6.30
CA ALA A 857 9.91 18.22 -6.83
C ALA A 857 8.45 17.83 -6.56
N SER A 858 7.97 16.82 -7.28
CA SER A 858 6.75 16.10 -6.91
C SER A 858 6.95 15.34 -5.60
N VAL A 859 6.10 15.63 -4.61
CA VAL A 859 5.98 14.85 -3.37
C VAL A 859 5.03 13.67 -3.57
N PRO A 860 5.17 12.53 -2.85
CA PRO A 860 4.37 11.33 -3.11
C PRO A 860 2.86 11.51 -2.91
N GLU A 861 2.45 12.46 -2.06
CA GLU A 861 1.03 12.75 -1.81
C GLU A 861 0.38 13.64 -2.88
N TYR A 862 1.18 14.18 -3.82
CA TYR A 862 0.75 15.07 -4.92
C TYR A 862 -0.26 16.16 -4.51
N ASN A 863 -0.06 16.79 -3.34
CA ASN A 863 -1.01 17.74 -2.74
C ASN A 863 -0.42 19.12 -2.39
N ARG A 864 0.87 19.37 -2.66
CA ARG A 864 1.57 20.60 -2.27
C ARG A 864 2.85 20.79 -3.08
N ILE A 865 3.34 22.02 -3.12
CA ILE A 865 4.66 22.37 -3.66
C ILE A 865 5.61 22.64 -2.51
N VAL A 866 6.72 21.90 -2.49
CA VAL A 866 7.78 22.02 -1.48
C VAL A 866 9.02 22.69 -2.05
N MET A 867 9.78 23.39 -1.20
CA MET A 867 11.05 23.98 -1.59
C MET A 867 12.13 23.79 -0.52
N ARG A 868 13.33 23.45 -0.97
CA ARG A 868 14.57 23.46 -0.17
C ARG A 868 15.57 24.44 -0.78
N ARG A 869 16.53 24.92 0.02
CA ARG A 869 17.74 25.56 -0.53
C ARG A 869 19.02 25.23 0.22
N ALA A 870 20.12 25.17 -0.52
CA ALA A 870 21.47 25.00 0.04
C ALA A 870 22.51 25.69 -0.85
N LYS A 871 23.71 25.96 -0.32
CA LYS A 871 24.83 26.53 -1.11
C LYS A 871 25.54 25.52 -2.01
N THR A 872 25.23 24.24 -1.84
CA THR A 872 25.84 23.11 -2.55
C THR A 872 24.74 22.12 -2.91
N ILE A 873 24.94 21.33 -3.98
CA ILE A 873 23.97 20.32 -4.42
C ILE A 873 23.82 19.25 -3.33
N GLN A 874 24.94 18.78 -2.76
CA GLN A 874 24.92 17.81 -1.65
C GLN A 874 24.20 18.35 -0.40
N GLY A 875 24.24 19.67 -0.18
CA GLY A 875 23.57 20.30 0.96
C GLY A 875 22.04 20.21 0.89
N LEU A 876 21.45 20.01 -0.28
CA LEU A 876 20.00 19.88 -0.47
C LEU A 876 19.43 18.61 0.21
N ALA A 877 20.24 17.56 0.35
CA ALA A 877 19.88 16.32 1.05
C ALA A 877 19.42 16.59 2.49
N ASN A 878 20.14 17.49 3.17
CA ASN A 878 19.95 17.84 4.59
C ASN A 878 19.30 19.23 4.78
N ALA A 879 18.90 19.89 3.71
CA ALA A 879 18.25 21.20 3.78
C ALA A 879 16.81 21.06 4.27
N GLU A 880 16.38 21.98 5.13
CA GLU A 880 14.98 22.10 5.56
C GLU A 880 14.06 22.24 4.34
N GLU A 881 12.95 21.50 4.37
CA GLU A 881 11.93 21.51 3.34
C GLU A 881 10.72 22.31 3.82
N VAL A 882 10.34 23.32 3.05
CA VAL A 882 9.24 24.23 3.35
C VAL A 882 8.13 24.01 2.34
N THR A 883 6.92 23.74 2.81
CA THR A 883 5.72 23.84 1.97
C THR A 883 5.48 25.32 1.65
N ILE A 884 5.53 25.68 0.37
CA ILE A 884 5.37 27.07 -0.09
C ILE A 884 4.01 27.34 -0.73
N TRP A 885 3.28 26.29 -1.11
CA TRP A 885 1.92 26.33 -1.63
C TRP A 885 1.25 24.96 -1.46
N GLU A 886 -0.06 24.93 -1.22
CA GLU A 886 -0.87 23.72 -1.00
C GLU A 886 -2.05 23.67 -1.97
N ALA A 887 -2.49 22.45 -2.31
CA ALA A 887 -3.62 22.23 -3.20
C ALA A 887 -4.92 22.88 -2.67
N HIS A 888 -5.77 23.30 -3.59
CA HIS A 888 -7.09 23.86 -3.26
C HIS A 888 -8.02 22.76 -2.72
N GLU A 889 -8.95 23.12 -1.82
CA GLU A 889 -9.94 22.16 -1.29
C GLU A 889 -10.91 21.65 -2.37
N SER A 890 -11.14 22.44 -3.42
CA SER A 890 -12.02 22.10 -4.55
C SER A 890 -11.74 23.02 -5.76
N GLY A 891 -12.21 22.64 -6.94
CA GLY A 891 -12.02 23.39 -8.18
C GLY A 891 -10.75 23.01 -8.92
N GLU A 892 -10.18 23.96 -9.68
CA GLU A 892 -8.84 23.82 -10.27
C GLU A 892 -7.76 23.79 -9.19
N MET A 893 -6.57 23.26 -9.51
CA MET A 893 -5.43 23.20 -8.58
C MET A 893 -5.68 22.37 -7.30
N ALA A 894 -6.64 21.44 -7.31
CA ALA A 894 -7.09 20.72 -6.11
C ALA A 894 -6.46 19.33 -5.89
N VAL A 895 -5.93 18.70 -6.95
CA VAL A 895 -5.45 17.30 -6.92
C VAL A 895 -4.28 17.13 -7.88
N HIS A 896 -3.48 16.07 -7.69
CA HIS A 896 -2.39 15.69 -8.61
C HIS A 896 -1.42 16.87 -8.91
N ILE A 897 -0.92 17.50 -7.84
CA ILE A 897 0.09 18.56 -7.90
C ILE A 897 1.42 17.93 -8.32
N TRP A 898 1.81 18.14 -9.58
CA TRP A 898 2.93 17.46 -10.23
C TRP A 898 3.95 18.43 -10.81
N ALA A 899 5.21 17.96 -10.84
CA ALA A 899 6.33 18.54 -11.56
C ALA A 899 6.48 20.08 -11.43
N PRO A 900 6.61 20.60 -10.19
CA PRO A 900 6.96 22.01 -10.01
C PRO A 900 8.39 22.27 -10.54
N GLU A 901 8.55 23.31 -11.33
CA GLU A 901 9.85 23.86 -11.73
C GLU A 901 10.01 25.29 -11.21
N VAL A 902 11.14 25.61 -10.56
CA VAL A 902 11.41 26.97 -10.08
C VAL A 902 12.32 27.73 -11.04
N HIS A 903 11.87 28.90 -11.47
CA HIS A 903 12.57 29.78 -12.41
C HIS A 903 12.71 31.19 -11.85
N PHE A 904 13.86 31.85 -12.03
CA PHE A 904 14.01 33.28 -11.71
C PHE A 904 14.16 34.11 -12.99
N VAL A 905 13.17 34.96 -13.24
CA VAL A 905 12.90 35.58 -14.54
C VAL A 905 12.39 37.01 -14.34
N ASP A 906 12.88 37.96 -15.14
CA ASP A 906 12.49 39.39 -15.08
C ASP A 906 12.58 40.02 -13.66
N GLY A 907 13.43 39.47 -12.79
CA GLY A 907 13.60 39.92 -11.41
C GLY A 907 12.63 39.32 -10.38
N LYS A 908 11.89 38.26 -10.73
CA LYS A 908 10.95 37.54 -9.86
C LYS A 908 11.12 36.04 -9.93
N TRP A 909 10.62 35.35 -8.92
CA TRP A 909 10.48 33.90 -8.91
C TRP A 909 9.15 33.48 -9.56
N TYR A 910 9.19 32.41 -10.34
CA TYR A 910 8.03 31.73 -10.85
C TYR A 910 8.13 30.23 -10.56
N ILE A 911 7.00 29.59 -10.31
CA ILE A 911 6.89 28.13 -10.31
C ILE A 911 5.86 27.71 -11.33
N HIS A 912 6.29 26.93 -12.31
CA HIS A 912 5.43 26.23 -13.27
C HIS A 912 5.14 24.85 -12.71
N PHE A 913 3.87 24.45 -12.67
CA PHE A 913 3.48 23.13 -12.15
C PHE A 913 2.21 22.64 -12.86
N ALA A 914 1.88 21.36 -12.71
CA ALA A 914 0.64 20.80 -13.23
C ALA A 914 -0.31 20.40 -12.09
N ALA A 915 -1.62 20.52 -12.32
CA ALA A 915 -2.64 20.10 -11.36
C ALA A 915 -3.97 19.73 -12.03
N GLY A 916 -4.72 18.81 -11.41
CA GLY A 916 -6.07 18.42 -11.81
C GLY A 916 -7.17 19.29 -11.20
N HIS A 917 -8.41 18.93 -11.53
CA HIS A 917 -9.62 19.54 -10.96
C HIS A 917 -10.25 18.57 -9.96
N SER A 918 -10.92 19.05 -8.90
CA SER A 918 -11.59 18.16 -7.92
C SER A 918 -12.59 17.21 -8.58
N ASP A 919 -13.36 17.74 -9.52
CA ASP A 919 -14.45 17.03 -10.21
C ASP A 919 -13.93 16.10 -11.33
N ASP A 920 -12.68 16.27 -11.76
CA ASP A 920 -12.00 15.42 -12.75
C ASP A 920 -10.49 15.48 -12.50
N ILE A 921 -10.00 14.48 -11.77
CA ILE A 921 -8.60 14.38 -11.34
C ILE A 921 -7.62 14.18 -12.52
N TRP A 922 -8.13 13.85 -13.71
CA TRP A 922 -7.35 13.71 -14.94
C TRP A 922 -7.45 14.93 -15.86
N LYS A 923 -8.19 15.97 -15.45
CA LYS A 923 -8.20 17.29 -16.08
C LYS A 923 -6.94 18.11 -15.74
N ILE A 924 -5.77 17.47 -15.84
CA ILE A 924 -4.47 18.08 -15.54
C ILE A 924 -4.21 19.24 -16.49
N ARG A 925 -3.87 20.43 -15.96
CA ARG A 925 -3.49 21.63 -16.71
C ARG A 925 -2.23 22.26 -16.08
N PRO A 926 -1.46 23.08 -16.84
CA PRO A 926 -0.32 23.80 -16.29
C PRO A 926 -0.76 25.12 -15.65
N TYR A 927 -0.22 25.41 -14.47
CA TYR A 927 -0.46 26.62 -13.68
C TYR A 927 0.86 27.30 -13.33
N VAL A 928 0.80 28.58 -12.92
CA VAL A 928 1.98 29.35 -12.53
C VAL A 928 1.77 30.09 -11.21
N LEU A 929 2.74 30.00 -10.30
CA LEU A 929 2.88 30.88 -9.14
C LEU A 929 3.93 31.97 -9.43
N GLU A 930 3.76 33.16 -8.87
CA GLU A 930 4.74 34.25 -8.89
C GLU A 930 5.11 34.67 -7.46
N SER A 931 6.39 34.90 -7.16
CA SER A 931 6.82 35.63 -5.97
C SER A 931 7.78 36.77 -6.32
N GLY A 932 7.56 37.93 -5.72
CA GLY A 932 8.42 39.11 -5.84
C GLY A 932 9.41 39.29 -4.69
N ASP A 933 9.42 38.38 -3.71
CA ASP A 933 10.31 38.45 -2.56
C ASP A 933 11.70 37.88 -2.88
N GLU A 934 12.75 38.41 -2.22
CA GLU A 934 14.14 37.99 -2.49
C GLU A 934 14.39 36.51 -2.17
N ASN A 935 13.75 35.98 -1.11
CA ASN A 935 13.88 34.59 -0.67
C ASN A 935 12.57 33.81 -0.89
N PRO A 936 12.49 32.89 -1.87
CA PRO A 936 11.24 32.22 -2.25
C PRO A 936 10.72 31.21 -1.21
N LEU A 937 11.55 30.76 -0.26
CA LEU A 937 11.11 29.87 0.84
C LEU A 937 10.28 30.62 1.90
N THR A 938 10.48 31.93 2.04
CA THR A 938 9.78 32.77 3.04
C THR A 938 8.92 33.84 2.37
N GLY A 939 8.87 33.83 1.04
CA GLY A 939 8.15 34.80 0.23
C GLY A 939 6.66 34.46 0.13
N THR A 940 5.86 35.46 -0.21
CA THR A 940 4.45 35.24 -0.55
C THR A 940 4.35 34.81 -2.02
N TRP A 941 3.62 33.74 -2.28
CA TRP A 941 3.32 33.27 -3.63
C TRP A 941 1.92 33.73 -4.07
N VAL A 942 1.82 34.14 -5.33
CA VAL A 942 0.60 34.64 -5.96
C VAL A 942 0.28 33.77 -7.17
N GLU A 943 -0.87 33.12 -7.17
CA GLU A 943 -1.37 32.37 -8.31
C GLU A 943 -1.60 33.28 -9.52
N LYS A 944 -1.08 32.86 -10.68
CA LYS A 944 -1.37 33.45 -11.98
C LYS A 944 -2.53 32.73 -12.69
N GLY A 945 -3.00 31.61 -12.11
CA GLY A 945 -3.96 30.69 -12.70
C GLY A 945 -3.31 29.77 -13.74
N MET A 946 -4.16 29.11 -14.54
CA MET A 946 -3.74 28.28 -15.67
C MET A 946 -2.93 29.12 -16.68
N VAL A 947 -1.91 28.54 -17.30
CA VAL A 947 -1.09 29.20 -18.33
C VAL A 947 -1.99 29.74 -19.43
N GLN A 948 -1.84 31.03 -19.73
CA GLN A 948 -2.69 31.75 -20.68
C GLN A 948 -2.18 31.57 -22.10
N LYS A 949 -3.08 31.64 -23.08
CA LYS A 949 -2.79 31.51 -24.51
C LYS A 949 -3.35 32.66 -25.33
N SER A 950 -2.85 32.82 -26.55
CA SER A 950 -3.28 33.87 -27.47
C SER A 950 -4.70 33.64 -28.00
N GLU A 951 -5.43 34.71 -28.36
CA GLU A 951 -6.83 34.62 -28.83
C GLU A 951 -7.02 33.73 -30.08
N ASP A 952 -5.99 33.57 -30.91
CA ASP A 952 -6.02 32.74 -32.13
C ASP A 952 -5.61 31.27 -31.89
N ASP A 953 -5.20 30.93 -30.66
CA ASP A 953 -4.84 29.58 -30.25
C ASP A 953 -6.02 28.85 -29.58
N ALA A 954 -6.77 28.12 -30.40
CA ALA A 954 -7.84 27.25 -29.92
C ALA A 954 -7.33 25.93 -29.28
N PHE A 955 -6.05 25.57 -29.41
CA PHE A 955 -5.53 24.22 -29.13
C PHE A 955 -4.84 24.04 -27.78
N SER A 956 -3.98 24.99 -27.35
CA SER A 956 -3.20 24.75 -26.13
C SER A 956 -4.09 24.60 -24.91
N PHE A 957 -3.72 23.67 -24.02
CA PHE A 957 -4.35 23.44 -22.71
C PHE A 957 -5.84 23.04 -22.76
N THR A 958 -6.34 22.56 -23.91
CA THR A 958 -7.71 22.04 -24.00
C THR A 958 -7.84 20.62 -23.46
N ASP A 959 -6.77 19.83 -23.52
CA ASP A 959 -6.67 18.44 -23.02
C ASP A 959 -5.63 18.34 -21.88
N PHE A 960 -5.45 17.15 -21.29
CA PHE A 960 -4.40 16.81 -20.31
C PHE A 960 -3.05 17.43 -20.72
N SER A 961 -2.53 18.35 -19.89
CA SER A 961 -1.36 19.18 -20.19
C SER A 961 -0.54 19.41 -18.92
N LEU A 962 0.76 19.12 -18.96
CA LEU A 962 1.66 19.07 -17.80
C LEU A 962 3.12 19.34 -18.19
N ASP A 963 4.02 19.23 -17.20
CA ASP A 963 5.48 19.25 -17.37
C ASP A 963 5.97 20.47 -18.15
N ALA A 964 5.60 21.64 -17.63
CA ALA A 964 5.85 22.92 -18.24
C ALA A 964 7.23 23.47 -17.84
N THR A 965 8.15 23.56 -18.80
CA THR A 965 9.46 24.23 -18.62
C THR A 965 9.55 25.50 -19.46
N ILE A 966 10.45 26.41 -19.06
CA ILE A 966 10.75 27.63 -19.81
C ILE A 966 12.26 27.82 -20.02
N PHE A 967 12.62 28.37 -21.18
CA PHE A 967 14.00 28.76 -21.45
C PHE A 967 14.09 30.03 -22.28
N GLU A 968 15.22 30.75 -22.15
CA GLU A 968 15.50 31.96 -22.94
C GLU A 968 16.58 31.72 -23.99
N HIS A 969 16.37 32.25 -25.19
CA HIS A 969 17.34 32.21 -26.26
C HIS A 969 17.15 33.38 -27.24
N ASN A 970 18.26 34.06 -27.58
CA ASN A 970 18.30 35.23 -28.47
C ASN A 970 17.26 36.33 -28.16
N GLY A 971 17.05 36.61 -26.87
CA GLY A 971 16.12 37.65 -26.40
C GLY A 971 14.64 37.28 -26.49
N LYS A 972 14.33 36.02 -26.75
CA LYS A 972 12.99 35.42 -26.67
C LYS A 972 12.94 34.40 -25.54
N ARG A 973 11.76 34.23 -24.96
CA ARG A 973 11.43 33.18 -24.00
C ARG A 973 10.51 32.17 -24.68
N TYR A 974 10.74 30.90 -24.40
CA TYR A 974 9.98 29.79 -24.95
C TYR A 974 9.43 28.94 -23.81
N PHE A 975 8.29 28.31 -24.06
CA PHE A 975 7.58 27.42 -23.15
C PHE A 975 7.46 26.07 -23.85
N ILE A 976 7.95 25.00 -23.22
CA ILE A 976 7.79 23.61 -23.70
C ILE A 976 6.93 22.87 -22.66
N TRP A 977 5.98 22.07 -23.13
CA TRP A 977 5.12 21.26 -22.27
C TRP A 977 4.71 19.96 -22.94
N ALA A 978 4.23 19.01 -22.14
CA ALA A 978 3.57 17.81 -22.64
C ALA A 978 2.05 18.03 -22.68
N GLN A 979 1.39 17.65 -23.77
CA GLN A 979 -0.07 17.69 -23.90
C GLN A 979 -0.59 16.50 -24.69
N LYS A 980 -1.75 15.96 -24.32
CA LYS A 980 -2.42 14.91 -25.07
C LYS A 980 -3.09 15.43 -26.35
N GLU A 981 -2.97 14.64 -27.41
CA GLU A 981 -3.77 14.71 -28.63
C GLU A 981 -4.15 13.27 -29.01
N GLU A 982 -5.45 13.00 -29.19
CA GLU A 982 -5.98 11.64 -29.45
C GLU A 982 -5.51 10.57 -28.44
N GLY A 983 -5.28 10.96 -27.18
CA GLY A 983 -4.84 10.08 -26.09
C GLY A 983 -3.32 9.85 -26.01
N ILE A 984 -2.54 10.37 -26.96
CA ILE A 984 -1.07 10.26 -27.01
C ILE A 984 -0.47 11.54 -26.41
N SER A 985 0.47 11.43 -25.45
CA SER A 985 1.16 12.61 -24.90
C SER A 985 2.31 13.03 -25.81
N ASN A 986 2.26 14.27 -26.30
CA ASN A 986 3.22 14.86 -27.24
C ASN A 986 3.85 16.11 -26.62
N LEU A 987 5.06 16.47 -27.08
CA LEU A 987 5.68 17.75 -26.70
C LEU A 987 5.25 18.86 -27.65
N TYR A 988 4.90 20.01 -27.09
CA TYR A 988 4.64 21.24 -27.82
C TYR A 988 5.56 22.36 -27.34
N MET A 989 5.82 23.35 -28.20
CA MET A 989 6.57 24.56 -27.85
C MET A 989 5.91 25.82 -28.40
N ALA A 990 5.98 26.91 -27.64
CA ALA A 990 5.55 28.24 -28.05
C ALA A 990 6.53 29.33 -27.59
N GLU A 991 6.54 30.49 -28.27
CA GLU A 991 7.15 31.72 -27.73
C GLU A 991 6.27 32.24 -26.57
N MET A 992 6.83 32.94 -25.59
CA MET A 992 6.07 33.56 -24.49
C MET A 992 5.95 35.07 -24.65
N GLU A 993 4.84 35.63 -24.18
CA GLU A 993 4.68 37.08 -23.98
C GLU A 993 5.13 37.52 -22.58
N ASN A 994 4.93 36.67 -21.58
CA ASN A 994 5.39 36.82 -20.20
C ASN A 994 5.52 35.43 -19.55
N ALA A 995 5.96 35.33 -18.29
CA ALA A 995 6.21 34.03 -17.64
C ALA A 995 4.97 33.12 -17.45
N TRP A 996 3.74 33.59 -17.67
CA TRP A 996 2.50 32.81 -17.56
C TRP A 996 1.60 32.91 -18.80
N THR A 997 2.11 33.39 -19.95
CA THR A 997 1.32 33.56 -21.19
C THR A 997 2.11 33.17 -22.43
N ILE A 998 1.60 32.19 -23.19
CA ILE A 998 2.15 31.81 -24.50
C ILE A 998 1.60 32.69 -25.63
N LYS A 999 2.42 32.87 -26.66
CA LYS A 999 2.26 33.85 -27.74
C LYS A 999 2.15 33.15 -29.10
N GLY A 1000 1.06 33.40 -29.80
CA GLY A 1000 0.72 32.73 -31.05
C GLY A 1000 0.35 31.26 -30.82
N LYS A 1001 0.50 30.45 -31.87
CA LYS A 1001 0.11 29.03 -31.86
C LYS A 1001 1.27 28.12 -31.46
N PRO A 1002 0.98 26.99 -30.79
CA PRO A 1002 1.96 25.96 -30.50
C PRO A 1002 2.55 25.36 -31.79
N MET A 1003 3.80 24.96 -31.69
CA MET A 1003 4.47 24.04 -32.60
C MET A 1003 4.50 22.66 -31.95
N LEU A 1004 4.02 21.63 -32.65
CA LEU A 1004 4.28 20.23 -32.28
C LEU A 1004 5.79 19.97 -32.40
N LEU A 1005 6.43 19.67 -31.27
CA LEU A 1005 7.88 19.52 -31.14
C LEU A 1005 8.30 18.05 -31.27
N ALA A 1006 7.57 17.11 -30.64
CA ALA A 1006 7.83 15.67 -30.76
C ALA A 1006 6.60 14.81 -30.44
N THR A 1007 6.51 13.67 -31.12
CA THR A 1007 5.52 12.59 -30.92
C THR A 1007 6.24 11.29 -30.55
N PRO A 1008 5.67 10.38 -29.73
CA PRO A 1008 6.29 9.11 -29.36
C PRO A 1008 6.27 8.12 -30.55
N ASP A 1009 7.33 8.18 -31.36
CA ASP A 1009 7.44 7.50 -32.65
C ASP A 1009 8.22 6.18 -32.57
N TYR A 1010 9.10 6.04 -31.59
CA TYR A 1010 9.97 4.88 -31.42
C TYR A 1010 9.36 3.83 -30.47
N GLU A 1011 9.81 2.59 -30.55
CA GLU A 1011 9.27 1.49 -29.72
C GLU A 1011 9.49 1.74 -28.22
N TRP A 1012 10.65 2.27 -27.85
CA TRP A 1012 11.03 2.56 -26.46
C TRP A 1012 10.25 3.73 -25.84
N GLU A 1013 9.42 4.44 -26.62
CA GLU A 1013 8.59 5.58 -26.17
C GLU A 1013 7.13 5.19 -25.91
N ARG A 1014 6.81 3.90 -26.13
CA ARG A 1014 5.44 3.38 -26.22
C ARG A 1014 5.22 2.11 -25.37
N ARG A 1015 6.06 1.89 -24.37
CA ARG A 1015 5.96 0.75 -23.45
C ARG A 1015 5.05 1.14 -22.29
N GLY A 1016 3.98 0.39 -22.08
CA GLY A 1016 2.87 0.79 -21.22
C GLY A 1016 2.02 1.87 -21.88
N PHE A 1017 2.52 3.12 -21.93
CA PHE A 1017 1.84 4.28 -22.51
C PHE A 1017 2.64 4.92 -23.65
N TRP A 1018 1.94 5.63 -24.54
CA TRP A 1018 2.54 6.40 -25.65
C TRP A 1018 2.78 7.83 -25.18
N VAL A 1019 4.00 8.11 -24.73
CA VAL A 1019 4.32 9.30 -23.95
C VAL A 1019 5.61 9.94 -24.46
N ASN A 1020 5.59 11.25 -24.70
CA ASN A 1020 6.72 12.15 -24.51
C ASN A 1020 6.30 13.22 -23.50
N GLU A 1021 7.03 13.34 -22.39
CA GLU A 1021 6.75 14.26 -21.27
C GLU A 1021 8.06 14.73 -20.58
N GLY A 1022 7.99 15.43 -19.45
CA GLY A 1022 9.16 15.89 -18.69
C GLY A 1022 10.26 16.60 -19.50
N PRO A 1023 9.94 17.62 -20.33
CA PRO A 1023 10.93 18.35 -21.11
C PRO A 1023 11.81 19.26 -20.23
N ASP A 1024 13.13 19.27 -20.46
CA ASP A 1024 14.03 20.34 -19.94
C ASP A 1024 15.18 20.63 -20.93
N VAL A 1025 15.80 21.81 -20.81
CA VAL A 1025 16.62 22.42 -21.86
C VAL A 1025 18.04 22.75 -21.42
N ILE A 1026 19.03 22.16 -22.09
CA ILE A 1026 20.45 22.52 -21.93
C ILE A 1026 21.03 23.11 -23.22
N LYS A 1027 21.83 24.18 -23.07
CA LYS A 1027 22.40 24.96 -24.17
C LYS A 1027 23.92 24.95 -24.10
N ARG A 1028 24.56 24.30 -25.07
CA ARG A 1028 26.03 24.14 -25.11
C ARG A 1028 26.49 23.92 -26.55
N ASN A 1029 27.75 24.26 -26.85
CA ASN A 1029 28.43 23.91 -28.12
C ASN A 1029 27.71 24.39 -29.41
N GLY A 1030 27.05 25.55 -29.39
CA GLY A 1030 26.30 26.08 -30.54
C GLY A 1030 24.97 25.33 -30.81
N LYS A 1031 24.45 24.63 -29.81
CA LYS A 1031 23.26 23.78 -29.90
C LYS A 1031 22.33 23.99 -28.71
N ILE A 1032 21.06 23.72 -28.94
CA ILE A 1032 20.02 23.61 -27.93
C ILE A 1032 19.58 22.16 -27.89
N PHE A 1033 19.60 21.57 -26.70
CA PHE A 1033 19.16 20.21 -26.46
C PHE A 1033 17.94 20.24 -25.55
N VAL A 1034 16.90 19.49 -25.90
CA VAL A 1034 15.74 19.27 -25.04
C VAL A 1034 15.74 17.79 -24.66
N SER A 1035 16.04 17.48 -23.40
CA SER A 1035 15.72 16.14 -22.87
C SER A 1035 14.23 16.02 -22.68
N PHE A 1036 13.71 14.82 -22.75
CA PHE A 1036 12.32 14.49 -22.42
C PHE A 1036 12.25 13.05 -21.93
N SER A 1037 11.18 12.64 -21.26
CA SER A 1037 10.96 11.24 -20.85
C SER A 1037 9.83 10.59 -21.62
N ALA A 1038 9.84 9.26 -21.69
CA ALA A 1038 8.93 8.49 -22.51
C ALA A 1038 8.62 7.10 -21.92
N SER A 1039 7.56 6.45 -22.44
CA SER A 1039 6.94 5.24 -21.87
C SER A 1039 6.28 5.48 -20.49
N ALA A 1040 5.73 4.43 -19.88
CA ALA A 1040 5.19 4.47 -18.52
C ALA A 1040 6.28 4.76 -17.48
N THR A 1041 5.88 5.35 -16.35
CA THR A 1041 6.75 5.71 -15.19
C THR A 1041 7.20 4.50 -14.35
N ASP A 1042 7.35 3.33 -14.98
CA ASP A 1042 7.85 2.08 -14.42
C ASP A 1042 9.31 1.83 -14.85
N SER A 1043 9.78 0.57 -14.86
CA SER A 1043 11.14 0.25 -15.32
C SER A 1043 11.38 0.46 -16.83
N ASN A 1044 10.36 0.80 -17.62
CA ASN A 1044 10.47 1.19 -19.03
C ASN A 1044 10.77 2.69 -19.23
N TYR A 1045 10.59 3.52 -18.21
CA TYR A 1045 10.79 4.97 -18.30
C TYR A 1045 12.24 5.29 -18.70
N ALA A 1046 12.40 6.17 -19.68
CA ALA A 1046 13.71 6.48 -20.26
C ALA A 1046 13.78 7.91 -20.81
N ILE A 1047 15.00 8.46 -20.87
CA ILE A 1047 15.26 9.82 -21.35
C ILE A 1047 15.57 9.80 -22.84
N GLY A 1048 14.81 10.59 -23.62
CA GLY A 1048 15.09 10.96 -25.00
C GLY A 1048 15.81 12.31 -25.15
N LEU A 1049 16.16 12.65 -26.39
CA LEU A 1049 16.83 13.91 -26.69
C LEU A 1049 16.41 14.47 -28.05
N LEU A 1050 16.05 15.76 -28.07
CA LEU A 1050 15.94 16.59 -29.26
C LEU A 1050 17.15 17.51 -29.37
N THR A 1051 17.58 17.85 -30.57
CA THR A 1051 18.73 18.73 -30.82
C THR A 1051 18.42 19.73 -31.93
N ALA A 1052 18.62 21.02 -31.68
CA ALA A 1052 18.59 22.09 -32.67
C ALA A 1052 19.90 22.89 -32.66
N SER A 1053 20.17 23.62 -33.75
CA SER A 1053 21.27 24.60 -33.82
C SER A 1053 20.86 25.89 -33.12
N ASP A 1054 21.76 26.55 -32.38
CA ASP A 1054 21.44 27.79 -31.65
C ASP A 1054 21.39 29.06 -32.54
N ASP A 1055 21.50 28.87 -33.86
CA ASP A 1055 21.25 29.88 -34.91
C ASP A 1055 20.05 29.53 -35.82
N SER A 1056 19.34 28.43 -35.52
CA SER A 1056 18.16 27.98 -36.29
C SER A 1056 16.85 28.65 -35.83
N ASP A 1057 15.81 28.58 -36.67
CA ASP A 1057 14.46 28.96 -36.25
C ASP A 1057 13.86 27.85 -35.39
N LEU A 1058 13.86 28.04 -34.08
CA LEU A 1058 13.37 27.05 -33.12
C LEU A 1058 11.87 26.74 -33.31
N MET A 1059 11.11 27.63 -33.96
CA MET A 1059 9.69 27.45 -34.27
C MET A 1059 9.42 26.78 -35.64
N ASP A 1060 10.46 26.28 -36.34
CA ASP A 1060 10.30 25.29 -37.42
C ASP A 1060 10.60 23.88 -36.87
N PRO A 1061 9.65 22.91 -36.92
CA PRO A 1061 9.90 21.54 -36.49
C PRO A 1061 11.12 20.89 -37.16
N LYS A 1062 11.50 21.32 -38.36
CA LYS A 1062 12.66 20.80 -39.10
C LYS A 1062 14.01 21.22 -38.51
N SER A 1063 14.04 22.20 -37.63
CA SER A 1063 15.24 22.59 -36.88
C SER A 1063 15.62 21.53 -35.84
N TRP A 1064 14.68 20.66 -35.45
CA TRP A 1064 14.85 19.68 -34.39
C TRP A 1064 15.14 18.27 -34.93
N TYR A 1065 16.26 17.69 -34.49
CA TYR A 1065 16.60 16.29 -34.69
C TYR A 1065 16.28 15.48 -33.43
N LYS A 1066 15.47 14.43 -33.56
CA LYS A 1066 15.12 13.51 -32.47
C LYS A 1066 16.05 12.29 -32.46
N SER A 1067 16.59 11.95 -31.29
CA SER A 1067 17.40 10.74 -31.11
C SER A 1067 16.55 9.48 -31.34
N PRO A 1068 17.00 8.50 -32.16
CA PRO A 1068 16.26 7.25 -32.40
C PRO A 1068 16.34 6.23 -31.26
N LYS A 1069 17.11 6.53 -30.22
CA LYS A 1069 17.32 5.71 -29.01
C LYS A 1069 17.24 6.59 -27.77
N PRO A 1070 16.91 6.03 -26.60
CA PRO A 1070 17.08 6.75 -25.35
C PRO A 1070 18.55 7.12 -25.18
N VAL A 1071 18.79 8.29 -24.59
CA VAL A 1071 20.13 8.72 -24.17
C VAL A 1071 20.46 8.21 -22.76
N MET A 1072 19.45 7.87 -21.95
CA MET A 1072 19.61 7.13 -20.70
C MET A 1072 18.37 6.23 -20.47
N GLU A 1073 18.59 4.99 -20.05
CA GLU A 1073 17.53 4.00 -19.77
C GLU A 1073 17.92 3.13 -18.55
N SER A 1074 17.00 2.29 -18.09
CA SER A 1074 17.20 1.35 -16.96
C SER A 1074 18.45 0.49 -17.12
N ASN A 1075 19.11 0.18 -15.99
CA ASN A 1075 20.36 -0.58 -15.97
C ASN A 1075 20.39 -1.59 -14.82
N ASP A 1076 20.25 -2.88 -15.15
CA ASP A 1076 20.26 -3.98 -14.17
C ASP A 1076 21.60 -4.07 -13.40
N ALA A 1077 22.72 -3.61 -13.98
CA ALA A 1077 24.05 -3.72 -13.36
C ALA A 1077 24.32 -2.64 -12.30
N THR A 1078 23.67 -1.47 -12.38
CA THR A 1078 23.68 -0.44 -11.32
C THR A 1078 22.44 -0.50 -10.42
N GLY A 1079 21.49 -1.38 -10.73
CA GLY A 1079 20.24 -1.55 -9.97
C GLY A 1079 19.26 -0.38 -10.13
N GLN A 1080 19.34 0.36 -11.23
CA GLN A 1080 18.59 1.60 -11.43
C GLN A 1080 17.53 1.47 -12.52
N TYR A 1081 16.29 1.79 -12.19
CA TYR A 1081 15.14 1.51 -13.05
C TYR A 1081 14.26 2.75 -13.23
N GLY A 1082 13.79 2.95 -14.46
CA GLY A 1082 12.94 4.07 -14.85
C GLY A 1082 13.60 5.45 -14.70
N PRO A 1083 14.84 5.69 -15.17
CA PRO A 1083 15.44 7.01 -15.10
C PRO A 1083 14.70 8.02 -16.00
N GLY A 1084 14.18 9.09 -15.41
CA GLY A 1084 13.45 10.11 -16.18
C GLY A 1084 13.11 11.38 -15.41
N HIS A 1085 12.22 12.15 -16.04
CA HIS A 1085 11.85 13.54 -15.75
C HIS A 1085 13.05 14.36 -15.30
N SER A 1086 14.02 14.51 -16.21
CA SER A 1086 15.33 15.06 -15.89
C SER A 1086 15.42 16.54 -16.12
N THR A 1087 16.04 17.26 -15.19
CA THR A 1087 16.42 18.67 -15.34
C THR A 1087 17.93 18.88 -15.33
N PHE A 1088 18.39 20.05 -15.72
CA PHE A 1088 19.81 20.43 -15.75
C PHE A 1088 20.14 21.53 -14.76
N THR A 1089 21.26 21.37 -14.07
CA THR A 1089 21.86 22.42 -13.23
C THR A 1089 23.37 22.48 -13.44
N VAL A 1090 24.05 23.40 -12.74
CA VAL A 1090 25.50 23.56 -12.85
C VAL A 1090 26.15 23.37 -11.48
N ALA A 1091 27.22 22.58 -11.40
CA ALA A 1091 27.96 22.32 -10.16
C ALA A 1091 28.52 23.61 -9.52
N GLU A 1092 29.06 23.49 -8.32
CA GLU A 1092 29.46 24.64 -7.51
C GLU A 1092 30.68 25.37 -8.09
N ASP A 1093 31.41 24.75 -9.03
CA ASP A 1093 32.44 25.38 -9.86
C ASP A 1093 31.89 26.39 -10.90
N GLY A 1094 30.59 26.37 -11.18
CA GLY A 1094 29.93 27.23 -12.16
C GLY A 1094 30.17 26.87 -13.63
N VAL A 1095 30.77 25.71 -13.92
CA VAL A 1095 31.08 25.27 -15.30
C VAL A 1095 30.75 23.81 -15.59
N THR A 1096 30.72 22.92 -14.60
CA THR A 1096 30.39 21.50 -14.80
C THR A 1096 28.88 21.32 -14.85
N ASP A 1097 28.36 20.81 -15.97
CA ASP A 1097 26.94 20.47 -16.14
C ASP A 1097 26.56 19.25 -15.28
N ILE A 1098 25.43 19.34 -14.59
CA ILE A 1098 24.85 18.29 -13.76
C ILE A 1098 23.47 17.92 -14.30
N LEU A 1099 23.29 16.63 -14.58
CA LEU A 1099 21.98 16.04 -14.81
C LEU A 1099 21.33 15.73 -13.46
N VAL A 1100 20.11 16.21 -13.27
CA VAL A 1100 19.22 15.89 -12.16
C VAL A 1100 18.10 15.01 -12.72
N TYR A 1101 17.73 13.92 -12.06
CA TYR A 1101 16.69 13.00 -12.56
C TYR A 1101 16.13 12.16 -11.41
N HIS A 1102 15.01 11.48 -11.60
CA HIS A 1102 14.55 10.45 -10.66
C HIS A 1102 14.76 9.03 -11.22
N SER A 1103 14.93 8.03 -10.34
CA SER A 1103 14.77 6.60 -10.67
C SER A 1103 14.44 5.78 -9.42
N ARG A 1104 13.98 4.54 -9.61
CA ARG A 1104 13.79 3.54 -8.54
C ARG A 1104 15.02 2.65 -8.41
N SER A 1105 15.29 2.15 -7.20
CA SER A 1105 16.32 1.12 -6.94
C SER A 1105 15.78 -0.33 -7.06
N TYR A 1106 14.58 -0.51 -7.61
CA TYR A 1106 13.96 -1.81 -7.92
C TYR A 1106 13.12 -1.75 -9.21
N LYS A 1107 12.89 -2.92 -9.81
CA LYS A 1107 12.36 -3.07 -11.18
C LYS A 1107 10.85 -3.30 -11.24
N GLU A 1108 10.36 -4.22 -10.41
CA GLU A 1108 8.97 -4.63 -10.36
C GLU A 1108 8.24 -3.75 -9.34
N ILE A 1109 7.09 -3.19 -9.74
CA ILE A 1109 6.24 -2.34 -8.91
C ILE A 1109 4.99 -3.14 -8.55
N ASP A 1110 4.58 -3.10 -7.29
CA ASP A 1110 3.31 -3.66 -6.82
C ASP A 1110 2.26 -2.54 -6.78
N GLY A 1111 1.16 -2.71 -7.52
CA GLY A 1111 0.14 -1.67 -7.74
C GLY A 1111 0.46 -0.68 -8.86
N ASP A 1112 -0.14 0.51 -8.80
CA ASP A 1112 -0.01 1.57 -9.81
C ASP A 1112 1.34 2.32 -9.66
N PRO A 1113 2.21 2.38 -10.71
CA PRO A 1113 3.45 3.14 -10.70
C PRO A 1113 3.32 4.63 -10.35
N LEU A 1114 2.13 5.23 -10.48
CA LEU A 1114 1.84 6.59 -10.05
C LEU A 1114 1.89 6.74 -8.52
N TYR A 1115 1.39 5.74 -7.77
CA TYR A 1115 1.25 5.80 -6.31
C TYR A 1115 2.38 5.07 -5.55
N ASP A 1116 3.30 4.40 -6.26
CA ASP A 1116 4.57 3.96 -5.70
C ASP A 1116 5.49 5.17 -5.40
N PRO A 1117 5.84 5.44 -4.12
CA PRO A 1117 6.51 6.67 -3.70
C PRO A 1117 8.03 6.67 -3.95
N ASN A 1118 8.63 5.55 -4.33
CA ASN A 1118 10.08 5.34 -4.24
C ASN A 1118 10.84 5.74 -5.52
N ARG A 1119 10.34 6.79 -6.20
CA ARG A 1119 11.15 7.54 -7.17
C ARG A 1119 12.04 8.50 -6.38
N HIS A 1120 13.35 8.25 -6.40
CA HIS A 1120 14.32 9.05 -5.64
C HIS A 1120 15.06 10.02 -6.57
N THR A 1121 15.24 11.26 -6.13
CA THR A 1121 16.04 12.28 -6.83
C THR A 1121 17.51 11.90 -6.81
N ARG A 1122 18.17 12.03 -7.96
CA ARG A 1122 19.56 11.68 -8.21
C ARG A 1122 20.25 12.77 -9.00
N VAL A 1123 21.55 12.89 -8.81
CA VAL A 1123 22.42 13.75 -9.62
C VAL A 1123 23.56 12.97 -10.24
N LYS A 1124 24.00 13.39 -11.43
CA LYS A 1124 25.27 12.95 -12.00
C LYS A 1124 25.89 14.04 -12.86
N LYS A 1125 27.22 14.06 -12.92
CA LYS A 1125 27.96 14.81 -13.94
C LYS A 1125 27.47 14.46 -15.34
N LEU A 1126 27.21 15.48 -16.14
CA LEU A 1126 26.95 15.37 -17.57
C LEU A 1126 28.25 15.68 -18.31
N THR A 1127 28.70 14.76 -19.16
CA THR A 1127 29.91 14.96 -19.97
C THR A 1127 29.53 15.29 -21.41
N TRP A 1128 30.51 15.68 -22.23
CA TRP A 1128 30.27 16.16 -23.59
C TRP A 1128 31.09 15.36 -24.60
N ASN A 1129 30.42 14.85 -25.64
CA ASN A 1129 31.05 14.14 -26.74
C ASN A 1129 31.86 15.09 -27.63
N ALA A 1130 32.80 14.54 -28.40
CA ALA A 1130 33.66 15.30 -29.30
C ALA A 1130 32.91 16.04 -30.44
N ASP A 1131 31.65 15.68 -30.72
CA ASP A 1131 30.76 16.37 -31.66
C ASP A 1131 29.89 17.46 -30.99
N GLY A 1132 30.11 17.71 -29.70
CA GLY A 1132 29.39 18.68 -28.88
C GLY A 1132 28.02 18.22 -28.37
N THR A 1133 27.62 16.96 -28.57
CA THR A 1133 26.40 16.39 -27.96
C THR A 1133 26.62 16.01 -26.49
N PRO A 1134 25.59 16.06 -25.63
CA PRO A 1134 25.69 15.61 -24.25
C PRO A 1134 25.81 14.09 -24.17
N ASN A 1135 26.60 13.60 -23.21
CA ASN A 1135 26.76 12.19 -22.89
C ASN A 1135 26.16 11.92 -21.50
N PHE A 1136 24.97 11.33 -21.52
CA PHE A 1136 24.22 10.96 -20.30
C PHE A 1136 24.79 9.71 -19.64
N GLY A 1137 25.41 8.79 -20.39
CA GLY A 1137 25.94 7.53 -19.89
C GLY A 1137 24.83 6.57 -19.41
N ILE A 1138 25.07 5.89 -18.30
CA ILE A 1138 24.10 5.05 -17.59
C ILE A 1138 23.73 5.71 -16.25
N PRO A 1139 22.56 5.41 -15.65
CA PRO A 1139 22.25 5.83 -14.29
C PRO A 1139 23.24 5.20 -13.30
N ASN A 1140 23.85 6.02 -12.46
CA ASN A 1140 24.85 5.59 -11.48
C ASN A 1140 24.20 4.76 -10.36
N ALA A 1141 24.93 3.77 -9.85
CA ALA A 1141 24.52 3.02 -8.65
C ALA A 1141 24.41 3.93 -7.41
N ASP A 1142 23.76 3.42 -6.36
CA ASP A 1142 23.67 4.10 -5.07
C ASP A 1142 25.06 4.28 -4.41
N GLY A 1143 25.21 5.33 -3.61
CA GLY A 1143 26.48 5.73 -3.03
C GLY A 1143 27.16 6.88 -3.78
N LEU A 1144 28.50 6.89 -3.77
CA LEU A 1144 29.29 8.02 -4.27
C LEU A 1144 29.24 8.17 -5.79
N VAL A 1145 29.01 9.40 -6.24
CA VAL A 1145 29.07 9.81 -7.65
C VAL A 1145 29.96 11.04 -7.82
N GLU A 1146 30.62 11.13 -8.97
CA GLU A 1146 31.55 12.23 -9.25
C GLU A 1146 30.84 13.59 -9.33
N GLY A 1147 31.40 14.57 -8.62
CA GLY A 1147 31.13 15.98 -8.83
C GLY A 1147 32.08 16.60 -9.86
N PRO A 1148 32.28 17.94 -9.81
CA PRO A 1148 33.24 18.61 -10.68
C PRO A 1148 34.68 18.20 -10.37
N THR A 1149 35.51 18.23 -11.40
CA THR A 1149 36.88 17.72 -11.40
C THR A 1149 37.87 18.80 -11.78
N ILE A 1150 39.05 18.83 -11.15
CA ILE A 1150 40.20 19.59 -11.64
C ILE A 1150 40.98 18.74 -12.67
N GLU A 1151 41.43 19.39 -13.74
CA GLU A 1151 42.26 18.76 -14.79
C GLU A 1151 43.67 18.48 -14.23
N VAL A 1152 44.17 17.26 -14.48
CA VAL A 1152 45.50 16.79 -14.09
C VAL A 1152 46.27 16.40 -15.35
N LYS A 1153 47.58 16.64 -15.43
CA LYS A 1153 48.41 16.25 -16.59
C LYS A 1153 49.52 15.30 -16.21
N ALA A 1154 49.60 14.18 -16.92
CA ALA A 1154 50.73 13.27 -16.91
C ALA A 1154 51.59 13.48 -18.15
N HIS A 1155 52.77 14.05 -17.98
CA HIS A 1155 53.78 14.19 -19.02
C HIS A 1155 54.55 12.88 -19.16
N VAL A 1156 54.19 12.07 -20.16
CA VAL A 1156 54.80 10.78 -20.44
C VAL A 1156 55.96 10.92 -21.40
N THR A 1157 57.14 10.47 -20.98
CA THR A 1157 58.32 10.30 -21.86
C THR A 1157 58.47 8.84 -22.26
N VAL A 1158 58.46 8.55 -23.55
CA VAL A 1158 58.68 7.21 -24.10
C VAL A 1158 60.14 7.06 -24.51
N ILE A 1159 60.87 6.18 -23.82
CA ILE A 1159 62.26 5.83 -24.14
C ILE A 1159 62.33 4.55 -24.97
N GLU A 1160 63.45 4.35 -25.67
CA GLU A 1160 63.69 3.16 -26.48
C GLU A 1160 63.60 1.89 -25.63
N ASN A 1161 62.89 0.87 -26.10
CA ASN A 1161 62.78 -0.40 -25.38
C ASN A 1161 64.04 -1.23 -25.65
N THR A 1162 65.02 -1.07 -24.77
CA THR A 1162 66.33 -1.72 -24.86
C THR A 1162 66.29 -3.24 -24.62
N GLY A 1163 65.14 -3.78 -24.20
CA GLY A 1163 65.01 -5.18 -23.80
C GLY A 1163 65.49 -5.47 -22.38
N TYR A 1164 65.61 -4.45 -21.51
CA TYR A 1164 65.99 -4.61 -20.10
C TYR A 1164 65.06 -3.81 -19.18
N GLN A 1165 64.93 -4.26 -17.94
CA GLN A 1165 64.29 -3.50 -16.86
C GLN A 1165 65.35 -3.14 -15.81
N THR A 1166 65.32 -1.92 -15.28
CA THR A 1166 66.28 -1.47 -14.25
C THR A 1166 65.57 -0.84 -13.06
N LYS A 1167 65.84 -1.32 -11.84
CA LYS A 1167 65.34 -0.74 -10.58
C LYS A 1167 66.53 -0.19 -9.79
N ASN A 1168 66.40 1.02 -9.24
CA ASN A 1168 67.46 1.66 -8.45
C ASN A 1168 66.95 2.02 -7.06
N LYS A 1169 67.75 1.74 -6.03
CA LYS A 1169 67.51 2.16 -4.65
C LYS A 1169 68.77 2.78 -4.07
N PHE A 1170 68.74 4.08 -3.81
CA PHE A 1170 69.77 4.77 -3.04
C PHE A 1170 69.66 4.42 -1.55
N SER A 1171 70.74 4.59 -0.80
CA SER A 1171 70.76 4.39 0.66
C SER A 1171 70.42 5.64 1.47
N LEU A 1172 70.12 6.76 0.80
CA LEU A 1172 69.75 8.05 1.36
C LEU A 1172 68.75 8.70 0.38
N ASP A 1173 67.80 9.46 0.90
CA ASP A 1173 66.75 10.11 0.11
C ASP A 1173 67.18 11.47 -0.48
N LYS A 1174 68.37 11.96 -0.08
CA LYS A 1174 69.04 13.17 -0.58
C LYS A 1174 70.55 13.10 -0.33
N LEU A 1175 71.33 13.99 -0.93
CA LEU A 1175 72.77 14.07 -0.64
C LEU A 1175 73.06 14.61 0.78
N GLU A 1176 73.99 13.96 1.49
CA GLU A 1176 74.46 14.38 2.82
C GLU A 1176 75.99 14.51 2.86
N ALA A 1177 76.50 15.65 3.33
CA ALA A 1177 77.93 15.91 3.39
C ALA A 1177 78.70 14.88 4.25
N ASN A 1178 79.84 14.43 3.74
CA ASN A 1178 80.72 13.40 4.32
C ASN A 1178 80.11 11.99 4.53
N LYS A 1179 78.84 11.75 4.16
CA LYS A 1179 78.24 10.41 4.26
C LYS A 1179 78.72 9.49 3.12
N GLN A 1180 78.56 8.19 3.35
CA GLN A 1180 78.74 7.17 2.32
C GLN A 1180 77.38 6.92 1.66
N LEU A 1181 77.26 7.23 0.37
CA LEU A 1181 76.08 6.92 -0.42
C LEU A 1181 76.30 5.59 -1.14
N TYR A 1182 75.31 4.70 -1.07
CA TYR A 1182 75.25 3.50 -1.89
C TYR A 1182 74.05 3.58 -2.85
N VAL A 1183 74.17 2.91 -3.99
CA VAL A 1183 73.04 2.54 -4.83
C VAL A 1183 73.04 1.03 -5.03
N THR A 1184 71.87 0.42 -4.91
CA THR A 1184 71.59 -0.93 -5.39
C THR A 1184 70.80 -0.80 -6.68
N THR A 1185 71.37 -1.26 -7.80
CA THR A 1185 70.73 -1.28 -9.12
C THR A 1185 70.44 -2.72 -9.49
N SER A 1186 69.18 -3.14 -9.54
CA SER A 1186 68.80 -4.41 -10.17
C SER A 1186 68.63 -4.20 -11.66
N VAL A 1187 69.13 -5.12 -12.48
CA VAL A 1187 68.87 -5.16 -13.92
C VAL A 1187 68.36 -6.53 -14.33
N THR A 1188 67.21 -6.57 -15.00
CA THR A 1188 66.64 -7.78 -15.60
C THR A 1188 66.85 -7.75 -17.10
N ASN A 1189 67.48 -8.79 -17.65
CA ASN A 1189 67.68 -8.93 -19.09
C ASN A 1189 66.49 -9.67 -19.72
N ASN A 1190 65.63 -8.94 -20.43
CA ASN A 1190 64.47 -9.46 -21.14
C ASN A 1190 64.74 -9.63 -22.66
N SER A 1191 65.96 -9.36 -23.12
CA SER A 1191 66.38 -9.56 -24.51
C SER A 1191 66.61 -11.04 -24.82
N ASP A 1192 66.70 -11.39 -26.10
CA ASP A 1192 66.84 -12.78 -26.55
C ASP A 1192 68.22 -13.42 -26.27
N ALA A 1193 69.21 -12.63 -25.85
CA ALA A 1193 70.59 -13.07 -25.67
C ALA A 1193 71.07 -12.93 -24.22
N LYS A 1194 72.14 -13.65 -23.87
CA LYS A 1194 72.93 -13.38 -22.66
C LYS A 1194 73.89 -12.23 -22.97
N GLU A 1195 73.88 -11.20 -22.15
CA GLU A 1195 74.47 -9.90 -22.48
C GLU A 1195 75.21 -9.29 -21.28
N SER A 1196 76.28 -8.56 -21.56
CA SER A 1196 77.02 -7.80 -20.55
C SER A 1196 76.39 -6.45 -20.30
N ILE A 1197 76.16 -6.16 -19.02
CA ILE A 1197 75.59 -4.91 -18.55
C ILE A 1197 76.53 -4.29 -17.52
N MET A 1198 76.79 -2.99 -17.66
CA MET A 1198 77.58 -2.18 -16.76
C MET A 1198 76.70 -1.11 -16.11
N VAL A 1199 76.78 -1.00 -14.78
CA VAL A 1199 76.20 0.12 -14.03
C VAL A 1199 77.32 1.08 -13.64
N VAL A 1200 77.09 2.38 -13.82
CA VAL A 1200 78.02 3.48 -13.56
C VAL A 1200 77.37 4.48 -12.62
N MET A 1201 77.97 4.72 -11.45
CA MET A 1201 77.56 5.73 -10.48
C MET A 1201 78.59 6.86 -10.51
N ALA A 1202 78.17 8.08 -10.85
CA ALA A 1202 79.05 9.24 -11.02
C ALA A 1202 78.54 10.46 -10.25
N LEU A 1203 79.43 11.10 -9.49
CA LEU A 1203 79.18 12.37 -8.78
C LEU A 1203 79.60 13.54 -9.68
N TYR A 1204 78.73 14.54 -9.76
CA TYR A 1204 78.95 15.80 -10.45
C TYR A 1204 78.93 16.97 -9.45
N ASP A 1205 79.74 18.00 -9.72
CA ASP A 1205 79.72 19.28 -9.01
C ASP A 1205 78.63 20.24 -9.56
N ALA A 1206 78.53 21.43 -8.95
CA ALA A 1206 77.56 22.46 -9.30
C ALA A 1206 77.69 22.95 -10.76
N GLU A 1207 78.91 22.93 -11.30
CA GLU A 1207 79.22 23.24 -12.69
C GLU A 1207 78.91 22.09 -13.68
N ASN A 1208 78.27 21.01 -13.21
CA ASN A 1208 77.98 19.76 -13.95
C ASN A 1208 79.23 19.04 -14.47
N LYS A 1209 80.38 19.21 -13.82
CA LYS A 1209 81.60 18.45 -14.12
C LYS A 1209 81.66 17.21 -13.22
N MET A 1210 82.03 16.07 -13.80
CA MET A 1210 82.19 14.82 -13.05
C MET A 1210 83.43 14.89 -12.15
N VAL A 1211 83.27 14.55 -10.87
CA VAL A 1211 84.33 14.66 -9.83
C VAL A 1211 84.69 13.33 -9.14
N ASP A 1212 83.79 12.33 -9.11
CA ASP A 1212 84.12 10.93 -8.77
C ASP A 1212 83.20 9.98 -9.56
N MET A 1213 83.65 8.75 -9.79
CA MET A 1213 82.91 7.72 -10.51
C MET A 1213 83.29 6.32 -10.03
N LYS A 1214 82.32 5.41 -10.05
CA LYS A 1214 82.50 3.96 -9.89
C LYS A 1214 81.66 3.25 -10.95
N SER A 1215 82.16 2.14 -11.46
CA SER A 1215 81.39 1.26 -12.35
C SER A 1215 81.62 -0.21 -11.98
N THR A 1216 80.67 -1.06 -12.35
CA THR A 1216 80.79 -2.51 -12.26
C THR A 1216 79.91 -3.17 -13.31
N SER A 1217 80.37 -4.27 -13.91
CA SER A 1217 79.69 -5.01 -14.96
C SER A 1217 79.44 -6.46 -14.59
N LYS A 1218 78.34 -7.03 -15.10
CA LYS A 1218 77.99 -8.45 -15.00
C LYS A 1218 77.35 -8.93 -16.30
N GLN A 1219 77.50 -10.22 -16.55
CA GLN A 1219 76.86 -10.95 -17.64
C GLN A 1219 75.49 -11.47 -17.19
N ILE A 1220 74.40 -10.92 -17.74
CA ILE A 1220 73.02 -11.28 -17.37
C ILE A 1220 72.41 -12.18 -18.44
N SER A 1221 71.94 -13.37 -18.06
CA SER A 1221 71.25 -14.30 -18.96
C SER A 1221 69.80 -13.85 -19.23
N LYS A 1222 69.25 -14.24 -20.39
CA LYS A 1222 67.83 -14.03 -20.73
C LYS A 1222 66.89 -14.45 -19.58
N GLY A 1223 65.95 -13.58 -19.24
CA GLY A 1223 64.95 -13.77 -18.19
C GLY A 1223 65.51 -13.79 -16.77
N LYS A 1224 66.72 -13.26 -16.52
CA LYS A 1224 67.33 -13.19 -15.19
C LYS A 1224 67.56 -11.75 -14.75
N GLU A 1225 67.44 -11.54 -13.44
CA GLU A 1225 67.75 -10.30 -12.74
C GLU A 1225 69.12 -10.44 -12.04
N GLU A 1226 69.95 -9.41 -12.12
CA GLU A 1226 71.22 -9.28 -11.40
C GLU A 1226 71.29 -7.94 -10.67
N ALA A 1227 71.66 -7.97 -9.39
CA ALA A 1227 71.83 -6.76 -8.57
C ALA A 1227 73.29 -6.28 -8.54
N TYR A 1228 73.48 -4.98 -8.72
CA TYR A 1228 74.75 -4.26 -8.69
C TYR A 1228 74.74 -3.35 -7.47
N LYS A 1229 75.82 -3.33 -6.68
CA LYS A 1229 75.96 -2.42 -5.54
C LYS A 1229 77.19 -1.55 -5.70
N LEU A 1230 76.96 -0.25 -5.84
CA LEU A 1230 77.99 0.78 -5.98
C LEU A 1230 77.96 1.71 -4.78
N GLY A 1231 79.07 2.37 -4.49
CA GLY A 1231 79.14 3.33 -3.39
C GLY A 1231 80.19 4.42 -3.59
N LEU A 1232 79.82 5.65 -3.24
CA LEU A 1232 80.63 6.84 -3.31
C LEU A 1232 80.68 7.51 -1.92
N LYS A 1233 81.81 8.16 -1.62
CA LYS A 1233 81.94 8.99 -0.42
C LYS A 1233 81.64 10.44 -0.79
N LEU A 1234 80.61 11.02 -0.17
CA LEU A 1234 80.19 12.37 -0.49
C LEU A 1234 81.18 13.43 0.05
N PRO A 1235 81.39 14.54 -0.67
CA PRO A 1235 82.28 15.62 -0.28
C PRO A 1235 81.84 16.38 0.98
N LYS A 1236 82.69 17.32 1.44
CA LYS A 1236 82.43 18.15 2.64
C LYS A 1236 81.28 19.16 2.47
N SER A 1237 80.96 19.53 1.24
CA SER A 1237 79.74 20.24 0.86
C SER A 1237 79.15 19.50 -0.34
N VAL A 1238 77.83 19.36 -0.37
CA VAL A 1238 77.07 18.71 -1.45
C VAL A 1238 76.12 19.71 -2.15
N GLU A 1239 76.19 20.99 -1.80
CA GLU A 1239 75.40 22.03 -2.43
C GLU A 1239 75.68 22.07 -3.95
N GLY A 1240 74.60 22.07 -4.74
CA GLY A 1240 74.65 21.99 -6.21
C GLY A 1240 75.19 20.68 -6.81
N HIS A 1241 75.66 19.74 -5.99
CA HIS A 1241 76.15 18.45 -6.48
C HIS A 1241 74.99 17.54 -6.88
N LYS A 1242 75.27 16.54 -7.71
CA LYS A 1242 74.34 15.45 -7.98
C LYS A 1242 75.02 14.14 -8.30
N VAL A 1243 74.39 13.04 -7.92
CA VAL A 1243 74.83 11.69 -8.26
C VAL A 1243 73.95 11.15 -9.37
N LYS A 1244 74.56 10.73 -10.48
CA LYS A 1244 73.89 10.08 -11.60
C LYS A 1244 74.26 8.61 -11.69
N VAL A 1245 73.28 7.74 -11.91
CA VAL A 1245 73.47 6.30 -12.09
C VAL A 1245 73.00 5.92 -13.48
N PHE A 1246 73.93 5.47 -14.33
CA PHE A 1246 73.68 5.07 -15.70
C PHE A 1246 73.82 3.55 -15.84
N VAL A 1247 72.98 2.93 -16.67
CA VAL A 1247 73.09 1.51 -17.02
C VAL A 1247 73.36 1.41 -18.52
N TRP A 1248 74.34 0.58 -18.90
CA TRP A 1248 74.83 0.43 -20.27
C TRP A 1248 75.02 -1.04 -20.62
N LYS A 1249 74.89 -1.37 -21.89
CA LYS A 1249 75.29 -2.63 -22.50
C LYS A 1249 76.77 -2.53 -22.87
N GLY A 1250 77.59 -3.44 -22.34
CA GLY A 1250 79.05 -3.45 -22.45
C GLY A 1250 79.73 -3.98 -21.18
N GLU A 1251 81.01 -4.33 -21.28
CA GLU A 1251 81.81 -4.86 -20.15
C GLU A 1251 82.65 -3.78 -19.46
N SER A 1252 83.01 -2.72 -20.19
CA SER A 1252 83.96 -1.68 -19.76
C SER A 1252 83.62 -0.30 -20.36
N LEU A 1253 84.13 0.76 -19.72
CA LEU A 1253 83.98 2.15 -20.18
C LEU A 1253 84.81 2.50 -21.43
N GLU A 1254 85.65 1.57 -21.91
CA GLU A 1254 86.52 1.77 -23.07
C GLU A 1254 85.90 1.23 -24.38
N GLU A 1255 84.74 0.57 -24.30
CA GLU A 1255 84.03 0.01 -25.45
C GLU A 1255 83.33 1.09 -26.29
N THR A 1256 83.69 1.19 -27.56
CA THR A 1256 83.04 2.07 -28.54
C THR A 1256 81.64 1.61 -28.96
N SER A 1257 81.27 0.36 -28.61
CA SER A 1257 79.96 -0.24 -28.87
C SER A 1257 78.98 -0.14 -27.70
N MET A 1258 79.30 0.64 -26.65
CA MET A 1258 78.39 0.82 -25.52
C MET A 1258 77.05 1.42 -25.95
N MET A 1259 75.95 0.78 -25.55
CA MET A 1259 74.59 1.29 -25.76
C MET A 1259 73.92 1.57 -24.42
N PRO A 1260 73.24 2.72 -24.23
CA PRO A 1260 72.54 2.99 -22.98
C PRO A 1260 71.37 2.02 -22.82
N VAL A 1261 71.21 1.47 -21.62
CA VAL A 1261 70.18 0.48 -21.27
C VAL A 1261 69.00 1.13 -20.57
N SER A 1262 69.25 2.19 -19.81
CA SER A 1262 68.21 3.07 -19.24
C SER A 1262 68.70 4.52 -19.12
N LYS A 1263 67.77 5.46 -19.00
CA LYS A 1263 68.08 6.88 -18.73
C LYS A 1263 68.75 6.99 -17.37
N GLY A 1264 69.73 7.88 -17.24
CA GLY A 1264 70.47 8.05 -15.99
C GLY A 1264 69.57 8.51 -14.84
N PHE A 1265 69.53 7.75 -13.75
CA PHE A 1265 68.83 8.08 -12.51
C PHE A 1265 69.61 9.17 -11.78
N VAL A 1266 68.93 10.15 -11.18
CA VAL A 1266 69.60 11.29 -10.51
C VAL A 1266 69.14 11.35 -9.05
N LEU A 1267 70.10 11.57 -8.14
CA LEU A 1267 69.88 12.03 -6.78
C LEU A 1267 70.58 13.38 -6.63
N GLU A 1268 69.84 14.40 -6.20
CA GLU A 1268 70.34 15.76 -5.92
C GLU A 1268 70.45 16.00 -4.38
#